data_AF-A0A0C9XMA5-F1
#
_entry.id   AF-A0A0C9XMA5-F1
#
_cell.length_a   1.000
_cell.length_b   1.000
_cell.length_c   1.000
_cell.angle_alpha   90.00
_cell.angle_beta   90.00
_cell.angle_gamma   90.00
#
_symmetry.space_group_name_H-M   'P 1'
#
loop_
_entity.id
_entity.type
_entity.pdbx_description
1 polymer ?
#
loop_
_entity_poly.entity_id
_entity_poly.type
_entity_poly.pdbx_seq_one_letter_code
_entity_poly.pdbx_strand_id
1 'polypeptide(L)'
;MAAFDDEVTRLRAALNLRPPGDPDQSTALHDLSSVLRNRFAGYGTGEDLNEAINLSRAALELHPQGHHKQSDTLILHSVCLDGRFRRGGILQDSEEAISLGRAALELRPPGHVDRDFALYNLAELLMSRYVREGKTIFLDDAITLGRAGLELRPPGHPRRAPSLLNLSTCLRARFRLEGKVTDLEDAITFCKDALELCPPRHPDRPHILFGFASILDDRFEKEGEMSDLEEAITASRAGLEVTPPHHPWRAFYLHILAGCLYDKFIKLGEIADLHDAISLARAALALTSEQSVFRPHCLSILSRCLSALSRMRGVASDADGEEAVTFGETALEVSQSGHPDRPLFLCTAAEALARRFQKHGSIVDLEKATELSRTALQLSSSNRPFHPVYLGVLANCLRDRFREQGTVADLDEATLLARTALGLSSPGHLYQPSYLDTLASCYCHNFQRGSVFADLEKAISLGQTVVELRPAGHPASVISRNNLTAYIQDWFRGMDTSAEVDKAVVLGRFLLGLCPQGHPDHIMAVTNLSACLRKRFRKQGTSSDLNEGIVLCRELEHLCPPNHPERSSLLHELARCLSERSERSPANTDLEEAIALGKAAMELRPLNHPSRPETLQKLALCLRNKSKHECKDAIGLLDEAITLARLALQLCPPGHPTRSSYFHTLALCLCDRFKRQNTVDDIDEAITLVRAALEHHPLRHTDRPSTMHELALCLSYRFEKQGRTGDLDEAIALEQSTLALIVPGSPEYATARSCLTNFLQAKIGKKTAITHTEAPPFSLPSHLRQLIRKVTLETIETIPLRLLNVRTGILCDRDGQLSLFESSPQYKEMLSFLERYDPSEQVNRIRSAVSSYFQYVTLSHKWGKGEPLLRDIQGRSIYNLTGGDGLVKLQRFCVTVLERGHLWAWSDTCCIDKESSAELQETIGSIFSWYRKSTLTVAYLSDVAEPNSLSCSTWLTRGWTLPELLAPQTMLFFAEDWSPYMGGTPSNHKTDPTVLHELQEATGIAPEYLVNFYPGSADARLRLQWASMRRTSRPEDIAYALFGIFQVHLPVLYGESAERALGRLLAEIISQSGDVVVLDWVGEVSSFHSCFPASITSYAMLPSAQPSSSQVESPALVPKMWQRVSQKSTRSMYRALSNLPLPQFMNRRLILPCIIHRVKLVQLMRVDPGTACNLYQIQAVGLRPLEITSLARLQEGSGRLERKLPYILVRPWCSRLLELDDEWLSQLERPFYALLLTELPHNEFKRIVSSCLINACPAGSAGILRSGVGTLTVV
;
A
#
# COMPACT_ATOMS: atom_id res chain seq x y z
N MET A 1 -38.11 53.87 48.19
CA MET A 1 -38.27 55.15 47.50
C MET A 1 -38.81 56.16 48.50
N ALA A 2 -40.06 56.04 48.95
CA ALA A 2 -40.63 56.87 50.02
C ALA A 2 -39.72 57.06 51.26
N ALA A 3 -39.16 55.98 51.82
CA ALA A 3 -38.24 56.08 52.96
C ALA A 3 -36.94 56.87 52.69
N PHE A 4 -36.38 56.78 51.47
CA PHE A 4 -35.22 57.57 51.08
C PHE A 4 -35.60 59.03 50.79
N ASP A 5 -36.78 59.27 50.20
CA ASP A 5 -37.25 60.62 49.90
C ASP A 5 -37.60 61.40 51.17
N ASP A 6 -38.21 60.72 52.16
CA ASP A 6 -38.45 61.27 53.49
C ASP A 6 -37.15 61.57 54.23
N GLU A 7 -36.16 60.68 54.12
CA GLU A 7 -34.83 60.86 54.73
C GLU A 7 -34.06 62.03 54.11
N VAL A 8 -33.99 62.10 52.78
CA VAL A 8 -33.36 63.20 52.04
C VAL A 8 -34.03 64.52 52.38
N THR A 9 -35.36 64.56 52.45
CA THR A 9 -36.12 65.77 52.81
C THR A 9 -35.80 66.21 54.24
N ARG A 10 -35.73 65.27 55.19
CA ARG A 10 -35.38 65.56 56.58
C ARG A 10 -33.95 66.07 56.72
N LEU A 11 -32.99 65.45 56.04
CA LEU A 11 -31.59 65.86 56.08
C LEU A 11 -31.34 67.19 55.38
N ARG A 12 -32.07 67.49 54.29
CA ARG A 12 -32.05 68.83 53.66
C ARG A 12 -32.59 69.90 54.62
N ALA A 13 -33.69 69.62 55.31
CA ALA A 13 -34.22 70.54 56.32
C ALA A 13 -33.23 70.73 57.49
N ALA A 14 -32.59 69.67 57.95
CA ALA A 14 -31.57 69.72 59.00
C ALA A 14 -30.33 70.53 58.58
N LEU A 15 -29.88 70.41 57.32
CA LEU A 15 -28.77 71.19 56.78
C LEU A 15 -29.12 72.69 56.67
N ASN A 16 -30.35 73.03 56.26
CA ASN A 16 -30.80 74.43 56.18
C ASN A 16 -30.84 75.14 57.55
N LEU A 17 -30.92 74.38 58.64
CA LEU A 17 -30.87 74.92 60.01
C LEU A 17 -29.43 75.19 60.52
N ARG A 18 -28.39 74.84 59.74
CA ARG A 18 -26.97 74.96 60.11
C ARG A 18 -26.25 75.97 59.20
N PRO A 19 -26.11 77.24 59.60
CA PRO A 19 -25.47 78.28 58.79
C PRO A 19 -23.94 78.08 58.66
N PRO A 20 -23.27 78.77 57.71
CA PRO A 20 -21.82 78.73 57.54
C PRO A 20 -21.07 79.02 58.84
N GLY A 21 -20.24 78.07 59.30
CA GLY A 21 -19.45 78.18 60.53
C GLY A 21 -19.98 77.36 61.72
N ASP A 22 -21.12 76.68 61.57
CA ASP A 22 -21.62 75.70 62.55
C ASP A 22 -20.70 74.46 62.58
N PRO A 23 -20.19 74.02 63.76
CA PRO A 23 -19.30 72.87 63.87
C PRO A 23 -19.91 71.56 63.35
N ASP A 24 -21.23 71.41 63.39
CA ASP A 24 -21.94 70.22 62.93
C ASP A 24 -22.35 70.31 61.44
N GLN A 25 -22.07 71.41 60.76
CA GLN A 25 -22.38 71.59 59.34
C GLN A 25 -21.67 70.54 58.47
N SER A 26 -20.40 70.26 58.75
CA SER A 26 -19.61 69.22 58.03
C SER A 26 -20.25 67.83 58.14
N THR A 27 -20.79 67.48 59.31
CA THR A 27 -21.50 66.21 59.53
C THR A 27 -22.82 66.17 58.78
N ALA A 28 -23.63 67.24 58.80
CA ALA A 28 -24.90 67.27 58.06
C ALA A 28 -24.69 67.12 56.54
N LEU A 29 -23.64 67.75 56.00
CA LEU A 29 -23.26 67.61 54.59
C LEU A 29 -22.85 66.17 54.26
N HIS A 30 -22.06 65.53 55.12
CA HIS A 30 -21.70 64.11 55.00
C HIS A 30 -22.94 63.21 54.99
N ASP A 31 -23.84 63.37 55.98
CA ASP A 31 -25.00 62.49 56.16
C ASP A 31 -25.97 62.61 54.96
N LEU A 32 -26.24 63.84 54.49
CA LEU A 32 -27.05 64.06 53.30
C LEU A 32 -26.38 63.47 52.04
N SER A 33 -25.07 63.66 51.88
CA SER A 33 -24.32 63.05 50.78
C SER A 33 -24.38 61.52 50.80
N SER A 34 -24.34 60.91 51.98
CA SER A 34 -24.39 59.45 52.15
C SER A 34 -25.75 58.88 51.75
N VAL A 35 -26.83 59.52 52.19
CA VAL A 35 -28.19 59.11 51.84
C VAL A 35 -28.49 59.32 50.35
N LEU A 36 -28.05 60.44 49.75
CA LEU A 36 -28.17 60.67 48.31
C LEU A 36 -27.38 59.64 47.50
N ARG A 37 -26.17 59.26 47.94
CA ARG A 37 -25.39 58.18 47.31
C ARG A 37 -26.12 56.83 47.39
N ASN A 38 -26.73 56.51 48.54
CA ASN A 38 -27.47 55.25 48.70
C ASN A 38 -28.76 55.24 47.87
N ARG A 39 -29.44 56.40 47.74
CA ARG A 39 -30.57 56.56 46.83
C ARG A 39 -30.14 56.38 45.37
N PHE A 40 -29.00 56.97 44.98
CA PHE A 40 -28.40 56.72 43.68
C PHE A 40 -28.08 55.24 43.43
N ALA A 41 -27.48 54.55 44.40
CA ALA A 41 -27.15 53.12 44.27
C ALA A 41 -28.40 52.25 44.02
N GLY A 42 -29.55 52.60 44.60
CA GLY A 42 -30.81 51.89 44.40
C GLY A 42 -31.60 52.26 43.14
N TYR A 43 -31.51 53.52 42.67
CA TYR A 43 -32.41 54.05 41.64
C TYR A 43 -31.73 54.71 40.42
N GLY A 44 -30.42 54.93 40.45
CA GLY A 44 -29.63 55.38 39.29
C GLY A 44 -29.79 56.85 38.88
N THR A 45 -30.37 57.70 39.72
CA THR A 45 -30.59 59.14 39.50
C THR A 45 -29.26 59.92 39.45
N GLY A 46 -28.89 60.44 38.27
CA GLY A 46 -27.59 61.11 38.08
C GLY A 46 -27.45 62.43 38.83
N GLU A 47 -28.57 63.10 39.10
CA GLU A 47 -28.63 64.34 39.87
C GLU A 47 -28.23 64.11 41.34
N ASP A 48 -28.73 63.03 41.95
CA ASP A 48 -28.39 62.66 43.33
C ASP A 48 -26.89 62.43 43.51
N LEU A 49 -26.26 61.81 42.52
CA LEU A 49 -24.83 61.55 42.54
C LEU A 49 -24.02 62.86 42.43
N ASN A 50 -24.41 63.76 41.53
CA ASN A 50 -23.74 65.05 41.39
C ASN A 50 -23.93 65.93 42.64
N GLU A 51 -25.13 65.91 43.24
CA GLU A 51 -25.40 66.59 44.51
C GLU A 51 -24.56 65.98 45.64
N ALA A 52 -24.49 64.65 45.75
CA ALA A 52 -23.64 63.97 46.73
C ALA A 52 -22.16 64.33 46.56
N ILE A 53 -21.63 64.40 45.34
CA ILE A 53 -20.23 64.81 45.08
C ILE A 53 -19.98 66.23 45.59
N ASN A 54 -20.89 67.17 45.32
CA ASN A 54 -20.75 68.55 45.77
C ASN A 54 -20.83 68.67 47.30
N LEU A 55 -21.76 67.95 47.93
CA LEU A 55 -21.95 67.96 49.38
C LEU A 55 -20.76 67.31 50.12
N SER A 56 -20.26 66.17 49.63
CA SER A 56 -19.09 65.51 50.21
C SER A 56 -17.81 66.34 50.03
N ARG A 57 -17.64 67.05 48.92
CA ARG A 57 -16.53 68.01 48.74
C ARG A 57 -16.63 69.16 49.75
N ALA A 58 -17.80 69.78 49.89
CA ALA A 58 -18.03 70.84 50.86
C ALA A 58 -17.81 70.36 52.32
N ALA A 59 -18.18 69.12 52.63
CA ALA A 59 -17.90 68.51 53.93
C ALA A 59 -16.38 68.38 54.19
N LEU A 60 -15.59 67.98 53.18
CA LEU A 60 -14.14 67.87 53.29
C LEU A 60 -13.44 69.21 53.52
N GLU A 61 -13.90 70.28 52.86
CA GLU A 61 -13.36 71.64 53.04
C GLU A 61 -13.56 72.18 54.46
N LEU A 62 -14.61 71.72 55.15
CA LEU A 62 -14.98 72.16 56.50
C LEU A 62 -14.37 71.29 57.62
N HIS A 63 -13.76 70.14 57.31
CA HIS A 63 -13.16 69.28 58.34
C HIS A 63 -11.81 69.80 58.83
N PRO A 64 -11.58 69.92 60.15
CA PRO A 64 -10.25 70.14 60.70
C PRO A 64 -9.31 68.97 60.36
N GLN A 65 -8.03 69.24 60.08
CA GLN A 65 -7.03 68.19 59.83
C GLN A 65 -6.96 67.21 61.01
N GLY A 66 -7.15 65.91 60.74
CA GLY A 66 -7.12 64.84 61.75
C GLY A 66 -8.47 64.54 62.42
N HIS A 67 -9.58 65.16 61.98
CA HIS A 67 -10.91 64.87 62.52
C HIS A 67 -11.34 63.42 62.21
N HIS A 68 -11.91 62.70 63.18
CA HIS A 68 -12.27 61.27 63.02
C HIS A 68 -13.21 61.00 61.82
N LYS A 69 -14.19 61.88 61.56
CA LYS A 69 -15.08 61.78 60.38
C LYS A 69 -14.43 62.17 59.06
N GLN A 70 -13.25 62.79 59.07
CA GLN A 70 -12.54 63.18 57.84
C GLN A 70 -12.26 61.95 56.97
N SER A 71 -11.81 60.85 57.58
CA SER A 71 -11.56 59.60 56.87
C SER A 71 -12.83 58.99 56.26
N ASP A 72 -13.98 59.05 56.96
CA ASP A 72 -15.27 58.58 56.43
C ASP A 72 -15.75 59.45 55.26
N THR A 73 -15.61 60.78 55.35
CA THR A 73 -15.98 61.69 54.26
C THR A 73 -15.06 61.52 53.05
N LEU A 74 -13.77 61.21 53.23
CA LEU A 74 -12.85 60.88 52.13
C LEU A 74 -13.30 59.61 51.38
N ILE A 75 -13.71 58.56 52.11
CA ILE A 75 -14.25 57.32 51.53
C ILE A 75 -15.59 57.60 50.83
N LEU A 76 -16.48 58.38 51.45
CA LEU A 76 -17.76 58.71 50.84
C LEU A 76 -17.56 59.49 49.53
N HIS A 77 -16.67 60.49 49.52
CA HIS A 77 -16.36 61.27 48.34
C HIS A 77 -15.74 60.40 47.23
N SER A 78 -14.78 59.54 47.58
CA SER A 78 -14.16 58.63 46.61
C SER A 78 -15.16 57.66 45.99
N VAL A 79 -16.10 57.11 46.78
CA VAL A 79 -17.17 56.24 46.26
C VAL A 79 -18.16 57.00 45.37
N CYS A 80 -18.46 58.28 45.66
CA CYS A 80 -19.33 59.09 44.80
C CYS A 80 -18.64 59.42 43.46
N LEU A 81 -17.36 59.80 43.49
CA LEU A 81 -16.55 60.02 42.29
C LEU A 81 -16.43 58.74 41.46
N ASP A 82 -16.22 57.59 42.11
CA ASP A 82 -16.21 56.29 41.43
C ASP A 82 -17.56 55.91 40.83
N GLY A 83 -18.67 56.22 41.50
CA GLY A 83 -20.01 56.07 40.93
C GLY A 83 -20.17 56.88 39.64
N ARG A 84 -19.60 58.10 39.58
CA ARG A 84 -19.66 58.96 38.39
C ARG A 84 -18.70 58.49 37.32
N PHE A 85 -17.53 57.99 37.70
CA PHE A 85 -16.59 57.32 36.81
C PHE A 85 -17.18 56.07 36.16
N ARG A 86 -17.86 55.20 36.92
CA ARG A 86 -18.53 54.00 36.38
C ARG A 86 -19.63 54.34 35.38
N ARG A 87 -20.31 55.49 35.54
CA ARG A 87 -21.36 55.97 34.62
C ARG A 87 -20.84 56.74 33.41
N GLY A 88 -19.88 57.64 33.62
CA GLY A 88 -19.45 58.64 32.62
C GLY A 88 -18.02 58.49 32.12
N GLY A 89 -17.20 57.65 32.77
CA GLY A 89 -15.83 57.36 32.33
C GLY A 89 -14.82 58.47 32.53
N ILE A 90 -15.09 59.43 33.40
CA ILE A 90 -14.22 60.57 33.66
C ILE A 90 -12.97 60.08 34.41
N LEU A 91 -11.85 59.92 33.70
CA LEU A 91 -10.61 59.36 34.29
C LEU A 91 -10.09 60.17 35.49
N GLN A 92 -10.29 61.49 35.46
CA GLN A 92 -9.91 62.38 36.56
C GLN A 92 -10.65 62.04 37.86
N ASP A 93 -11.95 61.71 37.79
CA ASP A 93 -12.74 61.33 38.97
C ASP A 93 -12.16 60.06 39.62
N SER A 94 -11.67 59.12 38.82
CA SER A 94 -11.11 57.87 39.33
C SER A 94 -9.69 58.05 39.89
N GLU A 95 -8.87 58.93 39.32
CA GLU A 95 -7.57 59.30 39.89
C GLU A 95 -7.73 60.01 41.23
N GLU A 96 -8.68 60.94 41.30
CA GLU A 96 -9.07 61.62 42.53
C GLU A 96 -9.63 60.64 43.55
N ALA A 97 -10.55 59.74 43.15
CA ALA A 97 -11.11 58.73 44.04
C ALA A 97 -10.03 57.81 44.66
N ILE A 98 -9.08 57.31 43.85
CA ILE A 98 -7.98 56.46 44.33
C ILE A 98 -7.06 57.25 45.28
N SER A 99 -6.76 58.51 44.97
CA SER A 99 -5.97 59.38 45.85
C SER A 99 -6.65 59.58 47.21
N LEU A 100 -7.95 59.88 47.20
CA LEU A 100 -8.76 60.04 48.42
C LEU A 100 -8.87 58.73 49.20
N GLY A 101 -9.01 57.59 48.53
CA GLY A 101 -9.02 56.26 49.16
C GLY A 101 -7.69 55.92 49.84
N ARG A 102 -6.56 56.27 49.22
CA ARG A 102 -5.22 56.14 49.82
C ARG A 102 -5.07 57.05 51.04
N ALA A 103 -5.47 58.31 50.94
CA ALA A 103 -5.45 59.25 52.06
C ALA A 103 -6.34 58.77 53.23
N ALA A 104 -7.52 58.20 52.94
CA ALA A 104 -8.38 57.62 53.97
C ALA A 104 -7.73 56.41 54.68
N LEU A 105 -6.98 55.59 53.94
CA LEU A 105 -6.25 54.44 54.49
C LEU A 105 -5.04 54.86 55.34
N GLU A 106 -4.35 55.95 54.97
CA GLU A 106 -3.26 56.54 55.77
C GLU A 106 -3.75 57.04 57.13
N LEU A 107 -4.95 57.62 57.19
CA LEU A 107 -5.59 58.04 58.43
C LEU A 107 -6.05 56.86 59.34
N ARG A 108 -5.99 55.62 58.85
CA ARG A 108 -6.38 54.41 59.59
C ARG A 108 -5.22 53.42 59.68
N PRO A 109 -4.17 53.67 60.48
CA PRO A 109 -2.98 52.81 60.56
C PRO A 109 -3.29 51.38 61.02
N PRO A 110 -2.37 50.40 60.84
CA PRO A 110 -2.56 49.03 61.33
C PRO A 110 -3.02 48.98 62.79
N GLY A 111 -4.12 48.26 63.06
CA GLY A 111 -4.77 48.19 64.38
C GLY A 111 -5.97 49.13 64.57
N HIS A 112 -6.20 50.09 63.66
CA HIS A 112 -7.41 50.93 63.68
C HIS A 112 -8.68 50.10 63.40
N VAL A 113 -9.75 50.33 64.17
CA VAL A 113 -11.00 49.55 64.16
C VAL A 113 -11.62 49.48 62.76
N ASP A 114 -11.71 50.60 62.04
CA ASP A 114 -12.29 50.65 60.69
C ASP A 114 -11.27 50.56 59.54
N ARG A 115 -10.06 50.03 59.78
CA ARG A 115 -9.05 49.89 58.70
C ARG A 115 -9.53 48.93 57.61
N ASP A 116 -10.25 47.89 57.99
CA ASP A 116 -10.86 46.92 57.06
C ASP A 116 -11.77 47.61 56.03
N PHE A 117 -12.51 48.64 56.45
CA PHE A 117 -13.43 49.38 55.59
C PHE A 117 -12.68 50.24 54.57
N ALA A 118 -11.58 50.89 54.96
CA ALA A 118 -10.74 51.64 54.01
C ALA A 118 -10.07 50.72 52.98
N LEU A 119 -9.57 49.55 53.40
CA LEU A 119 -8.98 48.55 52.51
C LEU A 119 -10.00 48.03 51.49
N TYR A 120 -11.20 47.68 51.95
CA TYR A 120 -12.29 47.20 51.08
C TYR A 120 -12.68 48.22 50.01
N ASN A 121 -12.91 49.48 50.40
CA ASN A 121 -13.31 50.51 49.44
C ASN A 121 -12.18 50.82 48.44
N LEU A 122 -10.92 50.91 48.89
CA LEU A 122 -9.80 51.14 47.97
C LEU A 122 -9.63 49.99 46.97
N ALA A 123 -9.85 48.74 47.38
CA ALA A 123 -9.86 47.60 46.48
C ALA A 123 -10.97 47.71 45.41
N GLU A 124 -12.21 48.11 45.77
CA GLU A 124 -13.30 48.37 44.82
C GLU A 124 -12.94 49.47 43.79
N LEU A 125 -12.31 50.56 44.23
CA LEU A 125 -11.90 51.67 43.36
C LEU A 125 -10.87 51.21 42.32
N LEU A 126 -9.88 50.43 42.76
CA LEU A 126 -8.84 49.87 41.90
C LEU A 126 -9.42 48.86 40.91
N MET A 127 -10.37 48.02 41.35
CA MET A 127 -11.07 47.09 40.46
C MET A 127 -11.89 47.83 39.40
N SER A 128 -12.60 48.90 39.78
CA SER A 128 -13.33 49.74 38.83
C SER A 128 -12.40 50.41 37.80
N ARG A 129 -11.22 50.87 38.23
CA ARG A 129 -10.17 51.38 37.31
C ARG A 129 -9.67 50.29 36.36
N TYR A 130 -9.41 49.09 36.88
CA TYR A 130 -8.98 47.94 36.07
C TYR A 130 -9.99 47.60 34.97
N VAL A 131 -11.29 47.55 35.30
CA VAL A 131 -12.34 47.26 34.30
C VAL A 131 -12.35 48.26 33.15
N ARG A 132 -11.95 49.52 33.41
CA ARG A 132 -11.88 50.57 32.37
C ARG A 132 -10.58 50.54 31.56
N GLU A 133 -9.43 50.44 32.23
CA GLU A 133 -8.11 50.62 31.58
C GLU A 133 -7.35 49.32 31.28
N GLY A 134 -7.71 48.21 31.90
CA GLY A 134 -7.03 46.92 31.75
C GLY A 134 -5.60 46.85 32.28
N LYS A 135 -5.13 47.84 33.03
CA LYS A 135 -3.78 47.83 33.64
C LYS A 135 -3.73 46.86 34.82
N THR A 136 -2.90 45.83 34.72
CA THR A 136 -2.79 44.72 35.67
C THR A 136 -2.39 45.16 37.09
N ILE A 137 -1.60 46.22 37.20
CA ILE A 137 -1.16 46.76 38.50
C ILE A 137 -2.34 47.08 39.43
N PHE A 138 -3.44 47.61 38.89
CA PHE A 138 -4.61 47.92 39.70
C PHE A 138 -5.33 46.67 40.20
N LEU A 139 -5.31 45.59 39.40
CA LEU A 139 -5.90 44.32 39.80
C LEU A 139 -5.07 43.64 40.90
N ASP A 140 -3.75 43.64 40.77
CA ASP A 140 -2.85 43.06 41.78
C ASP A 140 -2.92 43.82 43.11
N ASP A 141 -2.96 45.16 43.05
CA ASP A 141 -3.18 46.01 44.22
C ASP A 141 -4.56 45.74 44.86
N ALA A 142 -5.62 45.60 44.04
CA ALA A 142 -6.97 45.30 44.53
C ALA A 142 -7.03 43.95 45.25
N ILE A 143 -6.41 42.90 44.71
CA ILE A 143 -6.35 41.57 45.35
C ILE A 143 -5.56 41.64 46.65
N THR A 144 -4.45 42.38 46.68
CA THR A 144 -3.61 42.52 47.87
C THR A 144 -4.37 43.22 49.00
N LEU A 145 -5.06 44.31 48.68
CA LEU A 145 -5.88 45.05 49.64
C LEU A 145 -7.14 44.28 50.04
N GLY A 146 -7.76 43.55 49.11
CA GLY A 146 -8.92 42.69 49.37
C GLY A 146 -8.60 41.56 50.34
N ARG A 147 -7.45 40.89 50.18
CA ARG A 147 -6.95 39.86 51.11
C ARG A 147 -6.70 40.45 52.50
N ALA A 148 -5.98 41.57 52.58
CA ALA A 148 -5.72 42.25 53.85
C ALA A 148 -7.01 42.71 54.54
N GLY A 149 -8.01 43.17 53.79
CA GLY A 149 -9.32 43.55 54.32
C GLY A 149 -10.14 42.36 54.82
N LEU A 150 -10.04 41.21 54.15
CA LEU A 150 -10.73 39.98 54.56
C LEU A 150 -10.12 39.36 55.82
N GLU A 151 -8.79 39.44 56.00
CA GLU A 151 -8.10 38.99 57.22
C GLU A 151 -8.60 39.72 58.48
N LEU A 152 -8.94 41.01 58.35
CA LEU A 152 -9.49 41.82 59.45
C LEU A 152 -10.98 41.55 59.72
N ARG A 153 -11.65 40.71 58.92
CA ARG A 153 -13.09 40.40 59.03
C ARG A 153 -13.29 38.90 59.30
N PRO A 154 -13.05 38.39 60.53
CA PRO A 154 -13.15 36.94 60.83
C PRO A 154 -14.56 36.37 60.60
N PRO A 155 -14.73 35.04 60.53
CA PRO A 155 -16.05 34.40 60.44
C PRO A 155 -17.03 34.95 61.48
N GLY A 156 -18.22 35.37 61.03
CA GLY A 156 -19.24 36.03 61.86
C GLY A 156 -19.24 37.57 61.79
N HIS A 157 -18.23 38.20 61.18
CA HIS A 157 -18.21 39.65 60.99
C HIS A 157 -19.30 40.10 59.98
N PRO A 158 -20.10 41.15 60.28
CA PRO A 158 -21.27 41.53 59.47
C PRO A 158 -20.92 41.97 58.04
N ARG A 159 -19.71 42.48 57.81
CA ARG A 159 -19.23 42.90 56.48
C ARG A 159 -18.34 41.87 55.79
N ARG A 160 -18.29 40.62 56.26
CA ARG A 160 -17.44 39.57 55.66
C ARG A 160 -17.94 39.15 54.27
N ALA A 161 -19.25 39.00 54.08
CA ALA A 161 -19.81 38.57 52.79
C ALA A 161 -19.49 39.53 51.62
N PRO A 162 -19.62 40.87 51.76
CA PRO A 162 -19.16 41.81 50.73
C PRO A 162 -17.66 41.74 50.42
N SER A 163 -16.80 41.47 51.42
CA SER A 163 -15.35 41.27 51.19
C SER A 163 -15.05 40.03 50.37
N LEU A 164 -15.74 38.93 50.65
CA LEU A 164 -15.61 37.68 49.92
C LEU A 164 -16.00 37.87 48.45
N LEU A 165 -17.10 38.58 48.19
CA LEU A 165 -17.56 38.89 46.83
C LEU A 165 -16.60 39.79 46.04
N ASN A 166 -16.07 40.85 46.67
CA ASN A 166 -15.10 41.72 46.01
C ASN A 166 -13.83 40.93 45.64
N LEU A 167 -13.30 40.15 46.59
CA LEU A 167 -12.14 39.32 46.33
C LEU A 167 -12.41 38.25 45.26
N SER A 168 -13.57 37.59 45.27
CA SER A 168 -13.94 36.61 44.22
C SER A 168 -14.03 37.26 42.84
N THR A 169 -14.54 38.49 42.75
CA THR A 169 -14.59 39.26 41.50
C THR A 169 -13.19 39.62 40.99
N CYS A 170 -12.28 40.02 41.88
CA CYS A 170 -10.89 40.28 41.52
C CYS A 170 -10.16 39.00 41.07
N LEU A 171 -10.36 37.89 41.78
CA LEU A 171 -9.76 36.59 41.44
C LEU A 171 -10.27 36.06 40.10
N ARG A 172 -11.57 36.20 39.82
CA ARG A 172 -12.15 35.91 38.50
C ARG A 172 -11.52 36.76 37.40
N ALA A 173 -11.33 38.06 37.63
CA ALA A 173 -10.68 38.93 36.67
C ALA A 173 -9.22 38.51 36.39
N ARG A 174 -8.49 38.08 37.42
CA ARG A 174 -7.13 37.55 37.27
C ARG A 174 -7.12 36.21 36.54
N PHE A 175 -8.08 35.33 36.80
CA PHE A 175 -8.28 34.10 36.03
C PHE A 175 -8.50 34.40 34.53
N ARG A 176 -9.37 35.36 34.19
CA ARG A 176 -9.63 35.75 32.79
C ARG A 176 -8.39 36.33 32.09
N LEU A 177 -7.46 36.90 32.84
CA LEU A 177 -6.21 37.49 32.34
C LEU A 177 -5.05 36.48 32.24
N GLU A 178 -4.90 35.62 33.25
CA GLU A 178 -3.70 34.78 33.45
C GLU A 178 -3.96 33.27 33.40
N GLY A 179 -5.23 32.84 33.42
CA GLY A 179 -5.64 31.44 33.33
C GLY A 179 -5.45 30.63 34.61
N LYS A 180 -5.14 31.26 35.75
CA LYS A 180 -4.89 30.62 37.06
C LYS A 180 -6.16 29.94 37.61
N VAL A 181 -6.25 28.61 37.44
CA VAL A 181 -7.42 27.81 37.89
C VAL A 181 -7.67 27.93 39.39
N THR A 182 -6.61 27.97 40.20
CA THR A 182 -6.72 28.13 41.65
C THR A 182 -7.46 29.40 42.05
N ASP A 183 -7.29 30.49 41.29
CA ASP A 183 -8.03 31.73 41.55
C ASP A 183 -9.53 31.57 41.26
N LEU A 184 -9.88 30.76 40.27
CA LEU A 184 -11.28 30.46 39.95
C LEU A 184 -11.91 29.58 41.04
N GLU A 185 -11.20 28.56 41.52
CA GLU A 185 -11.63 27.69 42.64
C GLU A 185 -11.80 28.50 43.93
N ASP A 186 -10.83 29.35 44.27
CA ASP A 186 -10.91 30.29 45.40
C ASP A 186 -12.11 31.24 45.25
N ALA A 187 -12.37 31.76 44.04
CA ALA A 187 -13.52 32.62 43.80
C ALA A 187 -14.86 31.90 44.00
N ILE A 188 -14.97 30.64 43.55
CA ILE A 188 -16.16 29.79 43.76
C ILE A 188 -16.39 29.56 45.26
N THR A 189 -15.35 29.18 46.00
CA THR A 189 -15.44 28.93 47.44
C THR A 189 -15.86 30.20 48.20
N PHE A 190 -15.26 31.34 47.90
CA PHE A 190 -15.65 32.61 48.53
C PHE A 190 -17.09 33.03 48.20
N CYS A 191 -17.58 32.78 46.99
CA CYS A 191 -18.99 33.02 46.66
C CYS A 191 -19.93 32.07 47.43
N LYS A 192 -19.57 30.79 47.58
CA LYS A 192 -20.35 29.83 48.38
C LYS A 192 -20.40 30.24 49.86
N ASP A 193 -19.26 30.56 50.46
CA ASP A 193 -19.17 31.08 51.83
C ASP A 193 -20.01 32.36 52.01
N ALA A 194 -19.99 33.26 51.03
CA ALA A 194 -20.80 34.49 51.08
C ALA A 194 -22.30 34.18 50.98
N LEU A 195 -22.72 33.20 50.19
CA LEU A 195 -24.13 32.77 50.08
C LEU A 195 -24.64 32.11 51.36
N GLU A 196 -23.79 31.43 52.12
CA GLU A 196 -24.15 30.88 53.44
C GLU A 196 -24.39 31.99 54.47
N LEU A 197 -23.62 33.07 54.42
CA LEU A 197 -23.77 34.23 55.30
C LEU A 197 -25.00 35.10 54.96
N CYS A 198 -25.49 35.05 53.73
CA CYS A 198 -26.55 35.91 53.23
C CYS A 198 -27.81 35.11 52.85
N PRO A 199 -28.78 34.86 53.77
CA PRO A 199 -30.01 34.10 53.47
C PRO A 199 -30.88 34.74 52.36
N PRO A 200 -31.89 34.05 51.78
CA PRO A 200 -32.67 34.51 50.61
C PRO A 200 -33.20 35.94 50.60
N ARG A 201 -33.50 36.53 51.78
CA ARG A 201 -34.00 37.90 51.92
C ARG A 201 -32.91 38.93 52.25
N HIS A 202 -31.65 38.53 52.30
CA HIS A 202 -30.54 39.40 52.62
C HIS A 202 -30.28 40.39 51.47
N PRO A 203 -30.12 41.71 51.75
CA PRO A 203 -29.93 42.73 50.71
C PRO A 203 -28.76 42.46 49.76
N ASP A 204 -27.67 41.88 50.26
CA ASP A 204 -26.46 41.62 49.46
C ASP A 204 -26.49 40.30 48.68
N ARG A 205 -27.46 39.40 48.96
CA ARG A 205 -27.52 38.08 48.31
C ARG A 205 -27.61 38.16 46.78
N PRO A 206 -28.38 39.09 46.16
CA PRO A 206 -28.38 39.24 44.72
C PRO A 206 -26.95 39.40 44.16
N HIS A 207 -26.17 40.35 44.67
CA HIS A 207 -24.82 40.61 44.16
C HIS A 207 -23.92 39.37 44.19
N ILE A 208 -24.05 38.55 45.23
CA ILE A 208 -23.31 37.30 45.38
C ILE A 208 -23.76 36.27 44.35
N LEU A 209 -25.07 36.12 44.10
CA LEU A 209 -25.60 35.22 43.07
C LEU A 209 -25.14 35.60 41.67
N PHE A 210 -25.02 36.89 41.36
CA PHE A 210 -24.48 37.36 40.08
C PHE A 210 -23.01 36.98 39.91
N GLY A 211 -22.19 37.27 40.94
CA GLY A 211 -20.77 36.89 40.95
C GLY A 211 -20.60 35.39 40.79
N PHE A 212 -21.38 34.61 41.55
CA PHE A 212 -21.36 33.15 41.50
C PHE A 212 -21.72 32.59 40.13
N ALA A 213 -22.85 33.05 39.54
CA ALA A 213 -23.25 32.64 38.20
C ALA A 213 -22.16 32.95 37.15
N SER A 214 -21.55 34.13 37.24
CA SER A 214 -20.54 34.56 36.28
C SER A 214 -19.21 33.80 36.40
N ILE A 215 -18.88 33.29 37.60
CA ILE A 215 -17.69 32.46 37.85
C ILE A 215 -17.93 31.03 37.35
N LEU A 216 -19.14 30.50 37.56
CA LEU A 216 -19.52 29.18 37.07
C LEU A 216 -19.58 29.14 35.53
N ASP A 217 -20.04 30.22 34.90
CA ASP A 217 -20.01 30.40 33.44
C ASP A 217 -18.56 30.33 32.89
N ASP A 218 -17.63 31.08 33.52
CA ASP A 218 -16.19 31.02 33.18
C ASP A 218 -15.59 29.63 33.33
N ARG A 219 -16.03 28.88 34.36
CA ARG A 219 -15.59 27.50 34.58
C ARG A 219 -16.17 26.56 33.54
N PHE A 220 -17.45 26.70 33.21
CA PHE A 220 -18.12 25.92 32.18
C PHE A 220 -17.45 26.11 30.82
N GLU A 221 -17.12 27.33 30.42
CA GLU A 221 -16.43 27.57 29.15
C GLU A 221 -15.06 26.88 29.12
N LYS A 222 -14.34 26.83 30.25
CA LYS A 222 -13.03 26.18 30.36
C LYS A 222 -13.09 24.66 30.44
N GLU A 223 -14.02 24.08 31.20
CA GLU A 223 -14.06 22.64 31.53
C GLU A 223 -15.17 21.88 30.79
N GLY A 224 -16.26 22.56 30.43
CA GLY A 224 -17.40 21.97 29.70
C GLY A 224 -18.37 21.16 30.55
N GLU A 225 -18.29 21.26 31.88
CA GLU A 225 -19.10 20.51 32.85
C GLU A 225 -20.53 21.06 32.94
N MET A 226 -21.52 20.29 32.47
CA MET A 226 -22.91 20.72 32.42
C MET A 226 -23.50 21.12 33.78
N SER A 227 -23.00 20.56 34.88
CA SER A 227 -23.46 20.92 36.23
C SER A 227 -23.18 22.38 36.58
N ASP A 228 -22.03 22.92 36.16
CA ASP A 228 -21.68 24.32 36.42
C ASP A 228 -22.61 25.26 35.64
N LEU A 229 -22.94 24.90 34.40
CA LEU A 229 -23.88 25.67 33.57
C LEU A 229 -25.31 25.66 34.15
N GLU A 230 -25.78 24.50 34.61
CA GLU A 230 -27.10 24.37 35.25
C GLU A 230 -27.17 25.16 36.57
N GLU A 231 -26.09 25.14 37.36
CA GLU A 231 -25.97 25.91 38.60
C GLU A 231 -25.91 27.43 38.29
N ALA A 232 -25.21 27.86 37.24
CA ALA A 232 -25.17 29.26 36.78
C ALA A 232 -26.56 29.77 36.32
N ILE A 233 -27.30 28.96 35.56
CA ILE A 233 -28.68 29.25 35.14
C ILE A 233 -29.59 29.39 36.36
N THR A 234 -29.46 28.48 37.33
CA THR A 234 -30.26 28.49 38.57
C THR A 234 -29.96 29.74 39.41
N ALA A 235 -28.69 30.07 39.60
CA ALA A 235 -28.27 31.28 40.32
C ALA A 235 -28.76 32.57 39.62
N SER A 236 -28.70 32.61 38.29
CA SER A 236 -29.18 33.75 37.50
C SER A 236 -30.69 33.94 37.59
N ARG A 237 -31.46 32.85 37.52
CA ARG A 237 -32.93 32.86 37.71
C ARG A 237 -33.31 33.32 39.13
N ALA A 238 -32.65 32.76 40.15
CA ALA A 238 -32.87 33.17 41.53
C ALA A 238 -32.57 34.67 41.74
N GLY A 239 -31.51 35.19 41.09
CA GLY A 239 -31.19 36.62 41.08
C GLY A 239 -32.28 37.49 40.43
N LEU A 240 -32.88 37.03 39.33
CA LEU A 240 -33.98 37.73 38.64
C LEU A 240 -35.28 37.77 39.44
N GLU A 241 -35.55 36.74 40.24
CA GLU A 241 -36.74 36.67 41.11
C GLU A 241 -36.70 37.70 42.24
N VAL A 242 -35.50 37.93 42.80
CA VAL A 242 -35.32 38.87 43.93
C VAL A 242 -35.02 40.31 43.48
N THR A 243 -34.76 40.53 42.18
CA THR A 243 -34.38 41.85 41.64
C THR A 243 -35.54 42.51 40.89
N PRO A 244 -36.08 43.65 41.35
CA PRO A 244 -37.23 44.33 40.72
C PRO A 244 -36.98 44.76 39.26
N PRO A 245 -38.03 44.93 38.43
CA PRO A 245 -37.93 45.28 37.01
C PRO A 245 -37.10 46.53 36.67
N HIS A 246 -37.14 47.55 37.53
CA HIS A 246 -36.44 48.83 37.32
C HIS A 246 -35.09 48.91 38.03
N HIS A 247 -34.62 47.80 38.61
CA HIS A 247 -33.36 47.81 39.34
C HIS A 247 -32.16 47.81 38.37
N PRO A 248 -31.13 48.66 38.58
CA PRO A 248 -29.98 48.77 37.67
C PRO A 248 -29.25 47.45 37.40
N TRP A 249 -29.27 46.52 38.36
CA TRP A 249 -28.60 45.21 38.23
C TRP A 249 -29.36 44.18 37.40
N ARG A 250 -30.63 44.41 37.07
CA ARG A 250 -31.45 43.44 36.35
C ARG A 250 -30.86 43.10 34.97
N ALA A 251 -30.28 44.09 34.28
CA ALA A 251 -29.64 43.89 32.97
C ALA A 251 -28.49 42.87 33.03
N PHE A 252 -27.74 42.81 34.13
CA PHE A 252 -26.60 41.92 34.29
C PHE A 252 -27.01 40.45 34.40
N TYR A 253 -28.09 40.14 35.14
CA TYR A 253 -28.62 38.77 35.19
C TYR A 253 -29.23 38.33 33.86
N LEU A 254 -29.94 39.22 33.18
CA LEU A 254 -30.50 38.92 31.86
C LEU A 254 -29.38 38.60 30.86
N HIS A 255 -28.26 39.33 30.92
CA HIS A 255 -27.08 39.07 30.10
C HIS A 255 -26.43 37.72 30.41
N ILE A 256 -26.13 37.43 31.69
CA ILE A 256 -25.51 36.15 32.06
C ILE A 256 -26.43 34.97 31.73
N LEU A 257 -27.74 35.08 32.03
CA LEU A 257 -28.69 34.04 31.67
C LEU A 257 -28.78 33.85 30.15
N ALA A 258 -28.73 34.92 29.36
CA ALA A 258 -28.65 34.83 27.91
C ALA A 258 -27.38 34.12 27.44
N GLY A 259 -26.22 34.41 28.05
CA GLY A 259 -24.96 33.71 27.84
C GLY A 259 -25.07 32.22 28.11
N CYS A 260 -25.51 31.84 29.32
CA CYS A 260 -25.63 30.44 29.71
C CYS A 260 -26.62 29.67 28.82
N LEU A 261 -27.75 30.27 28.42
CA LEU A 261 -28.69 29.62 27.50
C LEU A 261 -28.14 29.49 26.08
N TYR A 262 -27.38 30.49 25.62
CA TYR A 262 -26.66 30.39 24.35
C TYR A 262 -25.63 29.26 24.37
N ASP A 263 -24.85 29.14 25.45
CA ASP A 263 -23.85 28.09 25.60
C ASP A 263 -24.47 26.70 25.72
N LYS A 264 -25.60 26.60 26.43
CA LYS A 264 -26.42 25.39 26.46
C LYS A 264 -26.91 25.00 25.05
N PHE A 265 -27.33 25.98 24.24
CA PHE A 265 -27.66 25.76 22.83
C PHE A 265 -26.44 25.29 22.03
N ILE A 266 -25.25 25.86 22.22
CA ILE A 266 -24.04 25.42 21.51
C ILE A 266 -23.67 23.98 21.86
N LYS A 267 -23.92 23.54 23.09
CA LYS A 267 -23.64 22.17 23.54
C LYS A 267 -24.70 21.16 23.10
N LEU A 268 -25.99 21.48 23.27
CA LEU A 268 -27.10 20.53 23.09
C LEU A 268 -27.86 20.70 21.78
N GLY A 269 -27.91 21.92 21.24
CA GLY A 269 -28.60 22.24 19.98
C GLY A 269 -30.09 22.57 20.12
N GLU A 270 -30.59 22.76 21.33
CA GLU A 270 -32.00 23.07 21.59
C GLU A 270 -32.36 24.49 21.15
N ILE A 271 -33.10 24.61 20.04
CA ILE A 271 -33.44 25.90 19.42
C ILE A 271 -34.28 26.79 20.34
N ALA A 272 -35.05 26.21 21.27
CA ALA A 272 -35.82 26.96 22.26
C ALA A 272 -34.89 27.79 23.18
N ASP A 273 -33.79 27.20 23.65
CA ASP A 273 -32.81 27.90 24.50
C ASP A 273 -32.20 29.10 23.77
N LEU A 274 -31.97 29.01 22.45
CA LEU A 274 -31.48 30.15 21.65
C LEU A 274 -32.50 31.29 21.54
N HIS A 275 -33.79 30.97 21.34
CA HIS A 275 -34.83 32.00 21.27
C HIS A 275 -35.01 32.72 22.62
N ASP A 276 -34.92 31.97 23.72
CA ASP A 276 -34.95 32.53 25.07
C ASP A 276 -33.72 33.43 25.30
N ALA A 277 -32.52 32.99 24.88
CA ALA A 277 -31.30 33.80 24.96
C ALA A 277 -31.42 35.13 24.19
N ILE A 278 -31.97 35.13 22.97
CA ILE A 278 -32.20 36.36 22.19
C ILE A 278 -33.16 37.30 22.91
N SER A 279 -34.25 36.77 23.45
CA SER A 279 -35.27 37.55 24.16
C SER A 279 -34.68 38.22 25.40
N LEU A 280 -33.88 37.48 26.17
CA LEU A 280 -33.18 37.99 27.36
C LEU A 280 -32.08 39.00 27.00
N ALA A 281 -31.30 38.75 25.95
CA ALA A 281 -30.28 39.68 25.48
C ALA A 281 -30.87 41.02 25.02
N ARG A 282 -32.01 41.00 24.31
CA ARG A 282 -32.76 42.22 23.94
C ARG A 282 -33.27 42.95 25.16
N ALA A 283 -33.81 42.22 26.15
CA ALA A 283 -34.26 42.83 27.40
C ALA A 283 -33.10 43.45 28.21
N ALA A 284 -31.93 42.81 28.24
CA ALA A 284 -30.72 43.36 28.87
C ALA A 284 -30.27 44.66 28.20
N LEU A 285 -30.24 44.68 26.86
CA LEU A 285 -29.86 45.84 26.05
C LEU A 285 -30.83 47.02 26.23
N ALA A 286 -32.14 46.74 26.36
CA ALA A 286 -33.16 47.76 26.58
C ALA A 286 -33.04 48.43 27.97
N LEU A 287 -32.50 47.71 28.97
CA LEU A 287 -32.28 48.23 30.31
C LEU A 287 -30.92 48.94 30.48
N THR A 288 -30.03 48.86 29.50
CA THR A 288 -28.70 49.50 29.56
C THR A 288 -28.68 50.82 28.77
N SER A 289 -28.23 51.90 29.41
CA SER A 289 -28.04 53.19 28.74
C SER A 289 -26.90 53.15 27.71
N GLU A 290 -26.93 54.06 26.73
CA GLU A 290 -25.91 54.15 25.67
C GLU A 290 -24.50 54.42 26.19
N GLN A 291 -24.39 55.16 27.31
CA GLN A 291 -23.12 55.51 27.94
C GLN A 291 -22.58 54.43 28.89
N SER A 292 -23.31 53.33 29.10
CA SER A 292 -22.92 52.27 30.02
C SER A 292 -21.73 51.46 29.49
N VAL A 293 -20.72 51.24 30.34
CA VAL A 293 -19.56 50.37 30.05
C VAL A 293 -19.97 48.91 29.84
N PHE A 294 -21.14 48.52 30.33
CA PHE A 294 -21.67 47.16 30.18
C PHE A 294 -22.43 46.95 28.85
N ARG A 295 -22.77 48.02 28.14
CA ARG A 295 -23.53 47.94 26.88
C ARG A 295 -22.84 47.08 25.80
N PRO A 296 -21.51 47.16 25.58
CA PRO A 296 -20.82 46.28 24.64
C PRO A 296 -21.06 44.78 24.90
N HIS A 297 -21.11 44.33 26.17
CA HIS A 297 -21.38 42.93 26.51
C HIS A 297 -22.79 42.51 26.11
N CYS A 298 -23.80 43.37 26.32
CA CYS A 298 -25.18 43.10 25.87
C CYS A 298 -25.29 43.02 24.34
N LEU A 299 -24.60 43.91 23.61
CA LEU A 299 -24.55 43.89 22.15
C LEU A 299 -23.82 42.63 21.62
N SER A 300 -22.72 42.24 22.28
CA SER A 300 -21.91 41.08 21.91
C SER A 300 -22.69 39.77 22.05
N ILE A 301 -23.41 39.56 23.16
CA ILE A 301 -24.20 38.32 23.33
C ILE A 301 -25.36 38.25 22.33
N LEU A 302 -26.00 39.40 22.05
CA LEU A 302 -27.08 39.46 21.07
C LEU A 302 -26.57 39.16 19.64
N SER A 303 -25.41 39.72 19.27
CA SER A 303 -24.73 39.44 18.00
C SER A 303 -24.40 37.94 17.85
N ARG A 304 -23.89 37.28 18.90
CA ARG A 304 -23.61 35.83 18.89
C ARG A 304 -24.88 35.00 18.72
N CYS A 305 -25.94 35.33 19.46
CA CYS A 305 -27.22 34.62 19.36
C CYS A 305 -27.85 34.75 17.97
N LEU A 306 -27.89 35.97 17.42
CA LEU A 306 -28.41 36.23 16.08
C LEU A 306 -27.55 35.58 14.98
N SER A 307 -26.22 35.59 15.14
CA SER A 307 -25.31 34.85 14.25
C SER A 307 -25.61 33.35 14.25
N ALA A 308 -25.85 32.76 15.41
CA ALA A 308 -26.23 31.35 15.52
C ALA A 308 -27.61 31.05 14.91
N LEU A 309 -28.59 31.94 15.06
CA LEU A 309 -29.91 31.81 14.47
C LEU A 309 -29.86 31.94 12.94
N SER A 310 -29.11 32.92 12.43
CA SER A 310 -28.95 33.17 11.00
C SER A 310 -28.34 31.96 10.26
N ARG A 311 -27.45 31.21 10.93
CA ARG A 311 -26.85 29.96 10.43
C ARG A 311 -27.89 28.85 10.24
N MET A 312 -28.94 28.81 11.05
CA MET A 312 -29.99 27.79 10.97
C MET A 312 -31.08 28.15 9.94
N ARG A 313 -31.19 29.42 9.54
CA ARG A 313 -32.18 29.91 8.58
C ARG A 313 -31.56 30.07 7.18
N GLY A 314 -32.31 29.72 6.15
CA GLY A 314 -31.88 29.90 4.75
C GLY A 314 -31.73 31.37 4.35
N VAL A 315 -31.26 31.60 3.11
CA VAL A 315 -30.98 32.93 2.54
C VAL A 315 -32.22 33.85 2.52
N ALA A 316 -33.44 33.29 2.45
CA ALA A 316 -34.68 34.05 2.35
C ALA A 316 -35.08 34.86 3.61
N SER A 317 -34.36 34.73 4.73
CA SER A 317 -34.63 35.44 6.00
C SER A 317 -33.32 35.92 6.62
N ASP A 318 -32.65 36.89 5.99
CA ASP A 318 -31.32 37.34 6.40
C ASP A 318 -31.25 38.57 7.32
N ALA A 319 -32.41 39.11 7.71
CA ALA A 319 -32.47 40.24 8.65
C ALA A 319 -31.69 39.98 9.96
N ASP A 320 -31.74 38.74 10.48
CA ASP A 320 -31.03 38.36 11.70
C ASP A 320 -29.49 38.41 11.54
N GLY A 321 -28.97 38.10 10.34
CA GLY A 321 -27.52 38.12 10.06
C GLY A 321 -26.97 39.54 9.98
N GLU A 322 -27.71 40.43 9.32
CA GLU A 322 -27.36 41.86 9.25
C GLU A 322 -27.46 42.54 10.62
N GLU A 323 -28.48 42.20 11.41
CA GLU A 323 -28.63 42.68 12.78
C GLU A 323 -27.46 42.19 13.66
N ALA A 324 -26.99 40.95 13.46
CA ALA A 324 -25.83 40.41 14.17
C ALA A 324 -24.52 41.15 13.86
N VAL A 325 -24.25 41.46 12.59
CA VAL A 325 -23.07 42.25 12.17
C VAL A 325 -23.15 43.65 12.77
N THR A 326 -24.31 44.30 12.64
CA THR A 326 -24.54 45.66 13.16
C THR A 326 -24.25 45.74 14.66
N PHE A 327 -24.79 44.81 15.45
CA PHE A 327 -24.53 44.81 16.89
C PHE A 327 -23.08 44.44 17.25
N GLY A 328 -22.45 43.54 16.49
CA GLY A 328 -21.04 43.18 16.69
C GLY A 328 -20.11 44.37 16.44
N GLU A 329 -20.31 45.09 15.34
CA GLU A 329 -19.55 46.30 14.99
C GLU A 329 -19.83 47.43 15.99
N THR A 330 -21.09 47.65 16.35
CA THR A 330 -21.45 48.65 17.37
C THR A 330 -20.79 48.35 18.71
N ALA A 331 -20.76 47.08 19.15
CA ALA A 331 -20.09 46.68 20.40
C ALA A 331 -18.60 47.04 20.37
N LEU A 332 -17.94 46.84 19.23
CA LEU A 332 -16.54 47.19 19.04
C LEU A 332 -16.32 48.71 19.03
N GLU A 333 -17.16 49.46 18.34
CA GLU A 333 -17.10 50.92 18.23
C GLU A 333 -17.29 51.62 19.58
N VAL A 334 -18.27 51.17 20.37
CA VAL A 334 -18.53 51.75 21.69
C VAL A 334 -17.55 51.28 22.77
N SER A 335 -16.74 50.25 22.49
CA SER A 335 -15.68 49.79 23.39
C SER A 335 -14.39 50.62 23.24
N GLN A 336 -13.80 51.03 24.36
CA GLN A 336 -12.51 51.77 24.35
C GLN A 336 -11.34 50.85 23.98
N SER A 337 -10.24 51.42 23.46
CA SER A 337 -9.06 50.66 23.02
C SER A 337 -8.37 49.86 24.14
N GLY A 338 -8.41 50.35 25.38
CA GLY A 338 -7.83 49.70 26.57
C GLY A 338 -8.77 48.74 27.32
N HIS A 339 -9.98 48.49 26.82
CA HIS A 339 -10.95 47.63 27.52
C HIS A 339 -10.43 46.18 27.63
N PRO A 340 -10.45 45.53 28.81
CA PRO A 340 -9.92 44.17 29.02
C PRO A 340 -10.49 43.10 28.06
N ASP A 341 -11.79 43.21 27.78
CA ASP A 341 -12.55 42.31 26.89
C ASP A 341 -12.62 42.79 25.44
N ARG A 342 -11.84 43.81 25.04
CA ARG A 342 -11.81 44.25 23.63
C ARG A 342 -11.52 43.11 22.63
N PRO A 343 -10.63 42.14 22.91
CA PRO A 343 -10.43 40.98 22.04
C PRO A 343 -11.71 40.16 21.81
N LEU A 344 -12.60 40.05 22.80
CA LEU A 344 -13.88 39.34 22.68
C LEU A 344 -14.82 40.04 21.69
N PHE A 345 -14.89 41.37 21.74
CA PHE A 345 -15.73 42.15 20.82
C PHE A 345 -15.21 42.10 19.37
N LEU A 346 -13.88 42.17 19.19
CA LEU A 346 -13.24 41.95 17.89
C LEU A 346 -13.57 40.55 17.34
N CYS A 347 -13.48 39.53 18.18
CA CYS A 347 -13.80 38.15 17.81
C CYS A 347 -15.29 37.99 17.44
N THR A 348 -16.18 38.60 18.21
CA THR A 348 -17.64 38.53 17.97
C THR A 348 -18.01 39.21 16.64
N ALA A 349 -17.47 40.40 16.36
CA ALA A 349 -17.68 41.08 15.09
C ALA A 349 -17.12 40.26 13.91
N ALA A 350 -15.94 39.65 14.08
CA ALA A 350 -15.35 38.78 13.08
C ALA A 350 -16.20 37.52 12.82
N GLU A 351 -16.72 36.89 13.87
CA GLU A 351 -17.64 35.74 13.74
C GLU A 351 -18.89 36.12 12.94
N ALA A 352 -19.54 37.25 13.24
CA ALA A 352 -20.73 37.70 12.53
C ALA A 352 -20.45 37.97 11.04
N LEU A 353 -19.33 38.63 10.72
CA LEU A 353 -18.89 38.89 9.34
C LEU A 353 -18.55 37.58 8.59
N ALA A 354 -17.83 36.65 9.24
CA ALA A 354 -17.53 35.35 8.66
C ALA A 354 -18.80 34.54 8.38
N ARG A 355 -19.83 34.64 9.24
CA ARG A 355 -21.14 34.02 9.00
C ARG A 355 -21.86 34.66 7.81
N ARG A 356 -21.85 35.98 7.69
CA ARG A 356 -22.44 36.67 6.53
C ARG A 356 -21.73 36.27 5.23
N PHE A 357 -20.40 36.16 5.25
CA PHE A 357 -19.63 35.62 4.14
C PHE A 357 -20.05 34.19 3.78
N GLN A 358 -20.16 33.27 4.75
CA GLN A 358 -20.57 31.88 4.50
C GLN A 358 -21.95 31.77 3.84
N LYS A 359 -22.80 32.80 3.96
CA LYS A 359 -24.16 32.82 3.41
C LYS A 359 -24.29 33.59 2.09
N HIS A 360 -23.49 34.64 1.86
CA HIS A 360 -23.61 35.53 0.68
C HIS A 360 -22.37 35.57 -0.22
N GLY A 361 -21.22 35.07 0.25
CA GLY A 361 -19.97 35.04 -0.52
C GLY A 361 -19.23 36.38 -0.61
N SER A 362 -19.54 37.37 0.24
CA SER A 362 -18.87 38.68 0.23
C SER A 362 -17.41 38.59 0.70
N ILE A 363 -16.45 38.61 -0.22
CA ILE A 363 -15.01 38.53 0.10
C ILE A 363 -14.56 39.66 1.03
N VAL A 364 -15.16 40.86 0.90
CA VAL A 364 -14.85 42.01 1.77
C VAL A 364 -15.14 41.69 3.24
N ASP A 365 -16.22 40.95 3.51
CA ASP A 365 -16.56 40.53 4.88
C ASP A 365 -15.54 39.54 5.43
N LEU A 366 -15.04 38.63 4.59
CA LEU A 366 -14.04 37.64 4.97
C LEU A 366 -12.69 38.29 5.26
N GLU A 367 -12.27 39.28 4.46
CA GLU A 367 -11.05 40.04 4.70
C GLU A 367 -11.13 40.84 6.01
N LYS A 368 -12.24 41.54 6.22
CA LYS A 368 -12.49 42.28 7.47
C LYS A 368 -12.55 41.36 8.68
N ALA A 369 -13.24 40.21 8.57
CA ALA A 369 -13.27 39.20 9.63
C ALA A 369 -11.86 38.69 9.98
N THR A 370 -11.05 38.39 8.96
CA THR A 370 -9.67 37.92 9.14
C THR A 370 -8.80 38.97 9.85
N GLU A 371 -8.92 40.25 9.47
CA GLU A 371 -8.21 41.35 10.11
C GLU A 371 -8.61 41.53 11.58
N LEU A 372 -9.91 41.52 11.86
CA LEU A 372 -10.44 41.66 13.22
C LEU A 372 -10.02 40.48 14.11
N SER A 373 -10.11 39.24 13.63
CA SER A 373 -9.64 38.06 14.38
C SER A 373 -8.14 38.07 14.63
N ARG A 374 -7.33 38.52 13.65
CA ARG A 374 -5.87 38.65 13.83
C ARG A 374 -5.54 39.71 14.86
N THR A 375 -6.25 40.84 14.85
CA THR A 375 -6.10 41.90 15.86
C THR A 375 -6.50 41.39 17.25
N ALA A 376 -7.60 40.63 17.36
CA ALA A 376 -8.02 40.02 18.63
C ALA A 376 -6.93 39.10 19.19
N LEU A 377 -6.30 38.29 18.32
CA LEU A 377 -5.23 37.38 18.71
C LEU A 377 -3.96 38.14 19.15
N GLN A 378 -3.58 39.21 18.45
CA GLN A 378 -2.44 40.05 18.81
C GLN A 378 -2.61 40.73 20.18
N LEU A 379 -3.84 41.09 20.53
CA LEU A 379 -4.17 41.71 21.82
C LEU A 379 -4.37 40.69 22.94
N SER A 380 -4.39 39.38 22.64
CA SER A 380 -4.55 38.31 23.64
C SER A 380 -3.23 37.61 23.92
N SER A 381 -2.87 37.46 25.20
CA SER A 381 -1.81 36.54 25.61
C SER A 381 -2.31 35.09 25.53
N SER A 382 -1.37 34.14 25.35
CA SER A 382 -1.64 32.70 25.27
C SER A 382 -2.18 32.09 26.58
N ASN A 383 -1.95 32.76 27.70
CA ASN A 383 -2.37 32.30 29.02
C ASN A 383 -3.85 32.61 29.33
N ARG A 384 -4.53 33.39 28.48
CA ARG A 384 -5.94 33.72 28.69
C ARG A 384 -6.84 32.51 28.40
N PRO A 385 -7.86 32.21 29.23
CA PRO A 385 -8.80 31.11 29.01
C PRO A 385 -9.49 31.14 27.63
N PHE A 386 -9.78 32.33 27.10
CA PHE A 386 -10.45 32.53 25.80
C PHE A 386 -9.51 32.47 24.58
N HIS A 387 -8.21 32.35 24.79
CA HIS A 387 -7.24 32.33 23.70
C HIS A 387 -7.51 31.23 22.64
N PRO A 388 -7.93 30.00 23.00
CA PRO A 388 -8.30 28.97 22.02
C PRO A 388 -9.47 29.37 21.11
N VAL A 389 -10.42 30.16 21.62
CA VAL A 389 -11.58 30.63 20.83
C VAL A 389 -11.10 31.58 19.73
N TYR A 390 -10.22 32.53 20.05
CA TYR A 390 -9.65 33.47 19.07
C TYR A 390 -8.84 32.73 17.98
N LEU A 391 -8.06 31.73 18.36
CA LEU A 391 -7.34 30.86 17.42
C LEU A 391 -8.32 30.13 16.49
N GLY A 392 -9.41 29.58 17.01
CA GLY A 392 -10.41 28.86 16.24
C GLY A 392 -11.16 29.73 15.23
N VAL A 393 -11.52 30.97 15.59
CA VAL A 393 -12.19 31.91 14.67
C VAL A 393 -11.26 32.35 13.55
N LEU A 394 -10.01 32.69 13.86
CA LEU A 394 -9.03 33.03 12.83
C LEU A 394 -8.75 31.84 11.91
N ALA A 395 -8.63 30.62 12.46
CA ALA A 395 -8.46 29.41 11.66
C ALA A 395 -9.63 29.17 10.70
N ASN A 396 -10.87 29.44 11.12
CA ASN A 396 -12.04 29.37 10.25
C ASN A 396 -11.98 30.41 9.12
N CYS A 397 -11.65 31.66 9.44
CA CYS A 397 -11.55 32.73 8.43
C CYS A 397 -10.45 32.43 7.40
N LEU A 398 -9.26 31.96 7.85
CA LEU A 398 -8.16 31.61 6.97
C LEU A 398 -8.46 30.38 6.10
N ARG A 399 -9.13 29.36 6.64
CA ARG A 399 -9.62 28.23 5.86
C ARG A 399 -10.60 28.69 4.78
N ASP A 400 -11.55 29.55 5.13
CA ASP A 400 -12.54 30.07 4.19
C ASP A 400 -11.86 30.97 3.13
N ARG A 401 -10.84 31.75 3.51
CA ARG A 401 -10.04 32.55 2.56
C ARG A 401 -9.21 31.69 1.62
N PHE A 402 -8.65 30.59 2.10
CA PHE A 402 -8.00 29.59 1.25
C PHE A 402 -8.98 29.00 0.22
N ARG A 403 -10.22 28.68 0.62
CA ARG A 403 -11.22 28.12 -0.30
C ARG A 403 -11.54 29.07 -1.46
N GLU A 404 -11.61 30.38 -1.21
CA GLU A 404 -11.93 31.37 -2.24
C GLU A 404 -10.71 31.80 -3.08
N GLN A 405 -9.55 31.99 -2.44
CA GLN A 405 -8.38 32.61 -3.07
C GLN A 405 -7.25 31.63 -3.39
N GLY A 406 -7.25 30.42 -2.83
CA GLY A 406 -6.22 29.40 -3.05
C GLY A 406 -4.88 29.64 -2.34
N THR A 407 -4.81 30.62 -1.43
CA THR A 407 -3.57 31.03 -0.74
C THR A 407 -3.03 29.94 0.19
N VAL A 408 -2.02 29.18 -0.25
CA VAL A 408 -1.44 28.05 0.48
C VAL A 408 -1.01 28.39 1.92
N ALA A 409 -0.42 29.57 2.13
CA ALA A 409 0.02 30.03 3.44
C ALA A 409 -1.13 30.11 4.45
N ASP A 410 -2.34 30.46 4.00
CA ASP A 410 -3.52 30.56 4.85
C ASP A 410 -3.97 29.18 5.34
N LEU A 411 -3.85 28.15 4.50
CA LEU A 411 -4.20 26.78 4.88
C LEU A 411 -3.22 26.23 5.93
N ASP A 412 -1.93 26.49 5.76
CA ASP A 412 -0.90 26.07 6.71
C ASP A 412 -1.05 26.79 8.05
N GLU A 413 -1.32 28.11 8.03
CA GLU A 413 -1.61 28.91 9.22
C GLU A 413 -2.91 28.42 9.90
N ALA A 414 -4.00 28.21 9.15
CA ALA A 414 -5.25 27.69 9.69
C ALA A 414 -5.09 26.32 10.36
N THR A 415 -4.30 25.42 9.76
CA THR A 415 -4.00 24.09 10.31
C THR A 415 -3.25 24.20 11.64
N LEU A 416 -2.25 25.09 11.70
CA LEU A 416 -1.48 25.33 12.92
C LEU A 416 -2.36 25.91 14.03
N LEU A 417 -3.16 26.94 13.72
CA LEU A 417 -4.02 27.62 14.69
C LEU A 417 -5.10 26.68 15.24
N ALA A 418 -5.78 25.90 14.40
CA ALA A 418 -6.79 24.95 14.84
C ALA A 418 -6.19 23.84 15.72
N ARG A 419 -4.99 23.35 15.39
CA ARG A 419 -4.27 22.37 16.22
C ARG A 419 -3.83 22.95 17.56
N THR A 420 -3.35 24.19 17.58
CA THR A 420 -2.97 24.89 18.82
C THR A 420 -4.20 25.14 19.70
N ALA A 421 -5.33 25.56 19.12
CA ALA A 421 -6.59 25.72 19.85
C ALA A 421 -7.01 24.41 20.53
N LEU A 422 -6.94 23.29 19.80
CA LEU A 422 -7.26 21.96 20.34
C LEU A 422 -6.29 21.55 21.46
N GLY A 423 -4.99 21.79 21.30
CA GLY A 423 -3.97 21.44 22.29
C GLY A 423 -4.04 22.28 23.58
N LEU A 424 -4.59 23.48 23.52
CA LEU A 424 -4.82 24.36 24.67
C LEU A 424 -6.18 24.13 25.36
N SER A 425 -7.08 23.34 24.75
CA SER A 425 -8.42 23.08 25.26
C SER A 425 -8.48 21.80 26.09
N SER A 426 -9.30 21.80 27.14
CA SER A 426 -9.62 20.59 27.93
C SER A 426 -10.52 19.62 27.12
N PRO A 427 -10.49 18.31 27.42
CA PRO A 427 -11.48 17.38 26.89
C PRO A 427 -12.89 17.80 27.33
N GLY A 428 -13.82 17.99 26.39
CA GLY A 428 -15.19 18.42 26.70
C GLY A 428 -15.45 19.93 26.54
N HIS A 429 -14.42 20.73 26.27
CA HIS A 429 -14.52 22.17 25.98
C HIS A 429 -15.59 22.48 24.91
N LEU A 430 -16.38 23.54 25.14
CA LEU A 430 -17.58 23.89 24.35
C LEU A 430 -17.33 23.92 22.83
N TYR A 431 -16.23 24.55 22.40
CA TYR A 431 -15.90 24.74 20.98
C TYR A 431 -15.01 23.63 20.38
N GLN A 432 -14.70 22.56 21.13
CA GLN A 432 -13.86 21.46 20.66
C GLN A 432 -14.34 20.85 19.32
N PRO A 433 -15.65 20.57 19.11
CA PRO A 433 -16.12 20.05 17.83
C PRO A 433 -15.87 21.00 16.65
N SER A 434 -15.91 22.31 16.90
CA SER A 434 -15.65 23.32 15.86
C SER A 434 -14.19 23.34 15.46
N TYR A 435 -13.26 23.20 16.42
CA TYR A 435 -11.82 23.15 16.12
C TYR A 435 -11.46 21.89 15.32
N LEU A 436 -12.04 20.75 15.71
CA LEU A 436 -11.88 19.48 15.02
C LEU A 436 -12.43 19.55 13.58
N ASP A 437 -13.59 20.16 13.38
CA ASP A 437 -14.18 20.40 12.04
C ASP A 437 -13.25 21.23 11.15
N THR A 438 -12.73 22.35 11.68
CA THR A 438 -11.81 23.22 10.94
C THR A 438 -10.54 22.47 10.56
N LEU A 439 -9.95 21.74 11.50
CA LEU A 439 -8.73 20.96 11.29
C LEU A 439 -8.96 19.81 10.28
N ALA A 440 -10.08 19.09 10.39
CA ALA A 440 -10.46 18.05 9.46
C ALA A 440 -10.59 18.59 8.04
N SER A 441 -11.25 19.74 7.88
CA SER A 441 -11.36 20.39 6.58
C SER A 441 -9.99 20.84 6.05
N CYS A 442 -9.09 21.35 6.89
CA CYS A 442 -7.76 21.74 6.44
C CYS A 442 -6.94 20.54 5.92
N TYR A 443 -6.99 19.41 6.63
CA TYR A 443 -6.36 18.17 6.17
C TYR A 443 -6.95 17.64 4.86
N CYS A 444 -8.27 17.73 4.68
CA CYS A 444 -8.91 17.39 3.41
C CYS A 444 -8.41 18.28 2.25
N HIS A 445 -8.31 19.59 2.47
CA HIS A 445 -7.74 20.53 1.48
C HIS A 445 -6.26 20.24 1.16
N ASN A 446 -5.45 19.85 2.15
CA ASN A 446 -4.07 19.42 1.93
C ASN A 446 -3.99 18.16 1.08
N PHE A 447 -4.88 17.18 1.30
CA PHE A 447 -5.01 16.01 0.44
C PHE A 447 -5.38 16.39 -0.99
N GLN A 448 -6.39 17.24 -1.18
CA GLN A 448 -6.82 17.67 -2.52
C GLN A 448 -5.69 18.34 -3.32
N ARG A 449 -4.76 19.04 -2.63
CA ARG A 449 -3.61 19.72 -3.24
C ARG A 449 -2.42 18.80 -3.53
N GLY A 450 -2.09 17.89 -2.61
CA GLY A 450 -0.85 17.11 -2.64
C GLY A 450 -1.03 15.60 -2.85
N SER A 451 -2.27 15.11 -2.88
CA SER A 451 -2.63 13.68 -2.92
C SER A 451 -1.98 12.84 -1.82
N VAL A 452 -1.70 13.45 -0.66
CA VAL A 452 -1.14 12.76 0.52
C VAL A 452 -2.25 12.07 1.29
N PHE A 453 -2.48 10.78 1.03
CA PHE A 453 -3.57 10.01 1.64
C PHE A 453 -3.59 10.01 3.17
N ALA A 454 -2.43 10.15 3.83
CA ALA A 454 -2.34 10.24 5.29
C ALA A 454 -3.09 11.46 5.86
N ASP A 455 -3.17 12.56 5.12
CA ASP A 455 -3.93 13.73 5.55
C ASP A 455 -5.44 13.47 5.45
N LEU A 456 -5.88 12.74 4.43
CA LEU A 456 -7.27 12.36 4.30
C LEU A 456 -7.73 11.37 5.38
N GLU A 457 -6.89 10.41 5.76
CA GLU A 457 -7.16 9.53 6.91
C GLU A 457 -7.35 10.32 8.20
N LYS A 458 -6.52 11.35 8.43
CA LYS A 458 -6.68 12.26 9.57
C LYS A 458 -7.98 13.06 9.48
N ALA A 459 -8.31 13.61 8.31
CA ALA A 459 -9.54 14.35 8.10
C ALA A 459 -10.77 13.52 8.47
N ILE A 460 -10.77 12.24 8.10
CA ILE A 460 -11.88 11.31 8.34
C ILE A 460 -11.93 10.89 9.80
N SER A 461 -10.80 10.55 10.41
CA SER A 461 -10.74 10.25 11.85
C SER A 461 -11.25 11.43 12.69
N LEU A 462 -10.82 12.65 12.39
CA LEU A 462 -11.29 13.86 13.08
C LEU A 462 -12.79 14.10 12.82
N GLY A 463 -13.24 13.93 11.58
CA GLY A 463 -14.66 14.06 11.22
C GLY A 463 -15.56 13.05 11.95
N GLN A 464 -15.09 11.81 12.15
CA GLN A 464 -15.80 10.81 12.96
C GLN A 464 -15.94 11.28 14.41
N THR A 465 -14.84 11.75 15.02
CA THR A 465 -14.88 12.29 16.38
C THR A 465 -15.86 13.45 16.50
N VAL A 466 -15.95 14.35 15.51
CA VAL A 466 -16.95 15.44 15.53
C VAL A 466 -18.38 14.90 15.55
N VAL A 467 -18.68 13.91 14.71
CA VAL A 467 -20.02 13.31 14.63
C VAL A 467 -20.38 12.57 15.91
N GLU A 468 -19.41 11.91 16.56
CA GLU A 468 -19.61 11.24 17.85
C GLU A 468 -19.82 12.24 19.00
N LEU A 469 -19.14 13.39 18.97
CA LEU A 469 -19.27 14.42 20.00
C LEU A 469 -20.57 15.24 19.88
N ARG A 470 -21.22 15.28 18.71
CA ARG A 470 -22.45 16.07 18.50
C ARG A 470 -23.71 15.20 18.63
N PRO A 471 -24.68 15.57 19.49
CA PRO A 471 -25.96 14.87 19.59
C PRO A 471 -26.68 14.77 18.24
N ALA A 472 -27.43 13.68 18.04
CA ALA A 472 -28.05 13.39 16.74
C ALA A 472 -29.04 14.47 16.25
N GLY A 473 -29.72 15.16 17.18
CA GLY A 473 -30.66 16.26 16.92
C GLY A 473 -30.03 17.66 16.86
N HIS A 474 -28.71 17.79 17.09
CA HIS A 474 -28.05 19.09 17.08
C HIS A 474 -28.04 19.70 15.66
N PRO A 475 -28.38 20.98 15.44
CA PRO A 475 -28.47 21.59 14.11
C PRO A 475 -27.18 21.49 13.27
N ALA A 476 -26.01 21.67 13.89
CA ALA A 476 -24.72 21.50 13.22
C ALA A 476 -24.32 20.03 12.92
N SER A 477 -25.07 19.04 13.41
CA SER A 477 -24.79 17.62 13.15
C SER A 477 -24.88 17.31 11.66
N VAL A 478 -25.87 17.89 10.96
CA VAL A 478 -26.04 17.78 9.50
C VAL A 478 -24.79 18.24 8.75
N ILE A 479 -24.24 19.41 9.11
CA ILE A 479 -23.02 19.94 8.47
C ILE A 479 -21.83 18.99 8.70
N SER A 480 -21.70 18.44 9.91
CA SER A 480 -20.62 17.50 10.26
C SER A 480 -20.69 16.22 9.45
N ARG A 481 -21.89 15.65 9.32
CA ARG A 481 -22.14 14.44 8.53
C ARG A 481 -21.89 14.70 7.05
N ASN A 482 -22.29 15.85 6.53
CA ASN A 482 -22.03 16.22 5.14
C ASN A 482 -20.53 16.40 4.88
N ASN A 483 -19.81 17.07 5.77
CA ASN A 483 -18.36 17.20 5.68
C ASN A 483 -17.66 15.83 5.73
N LEU A 484 -18.01 14.98 6.70
CA LEU A 484 -17.47 13.63 6.79
C LEU A 484 -17.79 12.79 5.55
N THR A 485 -19.00 12.95 5.01
CA THR A 485 -19.42 12.31 3.76
C THR A 485 -18.57 12.78 2.58
N ALA A 486 -18.28 14.08 2.48
CA ALA A 486 -17.40 14.64 1.45
C ALA A 486 -15.96 14.12 1.60
N TYR A 487 -15.42 14.04 2.82
CA TYR A 487 -14.08 13.49 3.06
C TYR A 487 -13.99 12.02 2.64
N ILE A 488 -15.03 11.26 2.97
CA ILE A 488 -15.16 9.86 2.60
C ILE A 488 -15.31 9.69 1.07
N GLN A 489 -16.07 10.58 0.39
CA GLN A 489 -16.13 10.63 -1.08
C GLN A 489 -14.77 10.91 -1.73
N ASP A 490 -14.01 11.88 -1.21
CA ASP A 490 -12.66 12.17 -1.68
C ASP A 490 -11.73 11.00 -1.44
N TRP A 491 -11.93 10.26 -0.33
CA TRP A 491 -11.20 9.02 -0.08
C TRP A 491 -11.52 8.00 -1.17
N PHE A 492 -12.78 7.83 -1.54
CA PHE A 492 -13.19 6.90 -2.57
C PHE A 492 -12.59 7.19 -3.94
N ARG A 493 -12.46 8.47 -4.31
CA ARG A 493 -11.90 8.90 -5.60
C ARG A 493 -10.42 8.52 -5.76
N GLY A 494 -9.65 8.50 -4.67
CA GLY A 494 -8.21 8.22 -4.73
C GLY A 494 -7.76 6.75 -4.56
N MET A 495 -8.64 5.81 -4.19
CA MET A 495 -8.19 4.46 -3.77
C MET A 495 -7.75 3.51 -4.88
N ASP A 496 -6.56 2.91 -4.73
CA ASP A 496 -6.02 1.85 -5.61
C ASP A 496 -5.74 0.52 -4.92
N THR A 497 -5.71 0.45 -3.58
CA THR A 497 -5.54 -0.83 -2.86
C THR A 497 -6.87 -1.50 -2.47
N SER A 498 -6.87 -2.81 -2.19
CA SER A 498 -8.07 -3.53 -1.73
C SER A 498 -8.41 -3.20 -0.26
N ALA A 499 -7.39 -3.03 0.59
CA ALA A 499 -7.57 -2.80 2.02
C ALA A 499 -8.23 -1.45 2.33
N GLU A 500 -7.92 -0.41 1.55
CA GLU A 500 -8.57 0.89 1.66
C GLU A 500 -10.06 0.85 1.30
N VAL A 501 -10.42 0.07 0.28
CA VAL A 501 -11.82 -0.11 -0.15
C VAL A 501 -12.62 -0.82 0.94
N ASP A 502 -12.04 -1.79 1.65
CA ASP A 502 -12.71 -2.46 2.77
C ASP A 502 -12.97 -1.50 3.95
N LYS A 503 -11.99 -0.65 4.31
CA LYS A 503 -12.20 0.40 5.32
C LYS A 503 -13.32 1.37 4.92
N ALA A 504 -13.35 1.78 3.65
CA ALA A 504 -14.39 2.63 3.09
C ALA A 504 -15.80 2.06 3.25
N VAL A 505 -15.99 0.77 2.99
CA VAL A 505 -17.28 0.09 3.15
C VAL A 505 -17.72 0.08 4.62
N VAL A 506 -16.81 -0.17 5.56
CA VAL A 506 -17.10 -0.12 7.00
C VAL A 506 -17.57 1.28 7.42
N LEU A 507 -16.88 2.31 6.95
CA LEU A 507 -17.22 3.71 7.24
C LEU A 507 -18.54 4.14 6.59
N GLY A 508 -18.81 3.71 5.36
CA GLY A 508 -20.07 3.96 4.68
C GLY A 508 -21.26 3.32 5.40
N ARG A 509 -21.10 2.12 5.94
CA ARG A 509 -22.12 1.46 6.78
C ARG A 509 -22.32 2.17 8.11
N PHE A 510 -21.24 2.61 8.75
CA PHE A 510 -21.31 3.41 9.97
C PHE A 510 -22.12 4.70 9.75
N LEU A 511 -21.80 5.46 8.68
CA LEU A 511 -22.55 6.67 8.32
C LEU A 511 -24.03 6.40 8.03
N LEU A 512 -24.33 5.32 7.30
CA LEU A 512 -25.71 4.94 7.00
C LEU A 512 -26.51 4.70 8.30
N GLY A 513 -25.90 4.05 9.30
CA GLY A 513 -26.51 3.82 10.61
C GLY A 513 -26.81 5.10 11.41
N LEU A 514 -26.16 6.22 11.08
CA LEU A 514 -26.35 7.52 11.72
C LEU A 514 -27.36 8.43 10.99
N CYS A 515 -27.83 8.03 9.80
CA CYS A 515 -28.72 8.84 8.97
C CYS A 515 -30.19 8.41 9.14
N PRO A 516 -31.10 9.28 9.60
CA PRO A 516 -32.53 8.98 9.69
C PRO A 516 -33.12 8.58 8.33
N GLN A 517 -33.99 7.56 8.29
CA GLN A 517 -34.66 7.15 7.05
C GLN A 517 -35.51 8.30 6.47
N GLY A 518 -35.39 8.53 5.15
CA GLY A 518 -36.14 9.57 4.43
C GLY A 518 -35.49 10.97 4.41
N HIS A 519 -34.34 11.16 5.08
CA HIS A 519 -33.57 12.41 5.02
C HIS A 519 -32.66 12.46 3.77
N PRO A 520 -32.40 13.64 3.14
CA PRO A 520 -31.47 13.75 2.01
C PRO A 520 -30.09 13.09 2.26
N ASP A 521 -29.57 13.21 3.48
CA ASP A 521 -28.31 12.59 3.90
C ASP A 521 -28.33 11.07 3.81
N HIS A 522 -29.50 10.43 3.97
CA HIS A 522 -29.65 8.98 3.84
C HIS A 522 -29.47 8.53 2.38
N ILE A 523 -29.96 9.31 1.41
CA ILE A 523 -29.76 9.05 -0.03
C ILE A 523 -28.29 9.25 -0.41
N MET A 524 -27.65 10.29 0.12
CA MET A 524 -26.22 10.53 -0.07
C MET A 524 -25.36 9.39 0.53
N ALA A 525 -25.70 8.93 1.73
CA ALA A 525 -25.00 7.81 2.38
C ALA A 525 -25.14 6.51 1.58
N VAL A 526 -26.35 6.19 1.10
CA VAL A 526 -26.59 4.98 0.29
C VAL A 526 -25.88 5.06 -1.06
N THR A 527 -25.96 6.18 -1.78
CA THR A 527 -25.26 6.34 -3.07
C THR A 527 -23.76 6.17 -2.93
N ASN A 528 -23.18 6.74 -1.86
CA ASN A 528 -21.78 6.62 -1.53
C ASN A 528 -21.36 5.19 -1.14
N LEU A 529 -22.14 4.52 -0.28
CA LEU A 529 -21.90 3.13 0.10
C LEU A 529 -22.03 2.19 -1.12
N SER A 530 -23.05 2.39 -1.96
CA SER A 530 -23.27 1.62 -3.19
C SER A 530 -22.08 1.77 -4.15
N ALA A 531 -21.55 2.99 -4.30
CA ALA A 531 -20.35 3.24 -5.09
C ALA A 531 -19.11 2.51 -4.55
N CYS A 532 -18.97 2.38 -3.22
CA CYS A 532 -17.88 1.64 -2.58
C CYS A 532 -17.99 0.14 -2.80
N LEU A 533 -19.18 -0.42 -2.55
CA LEU A 533 -19.47 -1.82 -2.76
C LEU A 533 -19.20 -2.22 -4.22
N ARG A 534 -19.59 -1.36 -5.18
CA ARG A 534 -19.31 -1.55 -6.59
C ARG A 534 -17.81 -1.43 -6.92
N LYS A 535 -17.07 -0.49 -6.31
CA LYS A 535 -15.59 -0.41 -6.46
C LYS A 535 -14.89 -1.64 -5.87
N ARG A 536 -15.36 -2.17 -4.74
CA ARG A 536 -14.87 -3.42 -4.15
C ARG A 536 -15.11 -4.61 -5.06
N PHE A 537 -16.33 -4.70 -5.61
CA PHE A 537 -16.69 -5.72 -6.59
C PHE A 537 -15.76 -5.72 -7.81
N ARG A 538 -15.38 -4.56 -8.36
CA ARG A 538 -14.44 -4.50 -9.50
C ARG A 538 -13.07 -5.10 -9.17
N LYS A 539 -12.59 -4.94 -7.92
CA LYS A 539 -11.28 -5.46 -7.48
C LYS A 539 -11.32 -6.93 -7.04
N GLN A 540 -12.33 -7.33 -6.28
CA GLN A 540 -12.41 -8.65 -5.64
C GLN A 540 -13.29 -9.66 -6.41
N GLY A 541 -14.19 -9.17 -7.26
CA GLY A 541 -15.09 -9.99 -8.07
C GLY A 541 -16.29 -10.58 -7.32
N THR A 542 -16.51 -10.23 -6.06
CA THR A 542 -17.58 -10.71 -5.16
C THR A 542 -18.96 -10.16 -5.54
N SER A 543 -19.80 -10.96 -6.20
CA SER A 543 -21.15 -10.54 -6.66
C SER A 543 -22.10 -10.10 -5.53
N SER A 544 -21.84 -10.51 -4.28
CA SER A 544 -22.62 -10.11 -3.10
C SER A 544 -22.61 -8.59 -2.87
N ASP A 545 -21.46 -7.94 -3.08
CA ASP A 545 -21.32 -6.50 -2.82
C ASP A 545 -22.14 -5.67 -3.81
N LEU A 546 -22.08 -6.07 -5.08
CA LEU A 546 -22.84 -5.41 -6.14
C LEU A 546 -24.35 -5.58 -5.91
N ASN A 547 -24.79 -6.74 -5.45
CA ASN A 547 -26.19 -6.99 -5.12
C ASN A 547 -26.66 -6.18 -3.91
N GLU A 548 -25.84 -6.07 -2.86
CA GLU A 548 -26.13 -5.22 -1.69
C GLU A 548 -26.33 -3.76 -2.13
N GLY A 549 -25.43 -3.21 -2.95
CA GLY A 549 -25.56 -1.84 -3.47
C GLY A 549 -26.83 -1.61 -4.30
N ILE A 550 -27.27 -2.61 -5.08
CA ILE A 550 -28.51 -2.54 -5.87
C ILE A 550 -29.74 -2.56 -4.96
N VAL A 551 -29.76 -3.44 -3.94
CA VAL A 551 -30.87 -3.53 -2.97
C VAL A 551 -31.03 -2.21 -2.23
N LEU A 552 -29.95 -1.65 -1.69
CA LEU A 552 -29.98 -0.37 -0.98
C LEU A 552 -30.50 0.78 -1.85
N CYS A 553 -30.04 0.87 -3.11
CA CYS A 553 -30.51 1.90 -4.03
C CYS A 553 -32.00 1.73 -4.40
N ARG A 554 -32.49 0.50 -4.59
CA ARG A 554 -33.91 0.21 -4.92
C ARG A 554 -34.85 0.52 -3.77
N GLU A 555 -34.47 0.15 -2.54
CA GLU A 555 -35.25 0.48 -1.34
C GLU A 555 -35.50 1.99 -1.24
N LEU A 556 -34.49 2.81 -1.53
CA LEU A 556 -34.64 4.26 -1.53
C LEU A 556 -35.37 4.81 -2.75
N GLU A 557 -35.22 4.21 -3.94
CA GLU A 557 -35.92 4.69 -5.14
C GLU A 557 -37.44 4.69 -4.94
N HIS A 558 -37.97 3.65 -4.29
CA HIS A 558 -39.39 3.52 -3.95
C HIS A 558 -39.87 4.53 -2.91
N LEU A 559 -38.98 5.01 -2.03
CA LEU A 559 -39.30 5.93 -0.95
C LEU A 559 -39.02 7.41 -1.30
N CYS A 560 -38.21 7.68 -2.32
CA CYS A 560 -37.84 9.02 -2.73
C CYS A 560 -38.98 9.74 -3.47
N PRO A 561 -39.32 10.99 -3.10
CA PRO A 561 -40.20 11.84 -3.90
C PRO A 561 -39.63 12.14 -5.30
N PRO A 562 -40.48 12.40 -6.32
CA PRO A 562 -40.03 12.76 -7.68
C PRO A 562 -39.17 14.02 -7.75
N ASN A 563 -39.45 15.01 -6.88
CA ASN A 563 -38.78 16.31 -6.85
C ASN A 563 -37.57 16.36 -5.91
N HIS A 564 -37.09 15.22 -5.40
CA HIS A 564 -35.97 15.21 -4.45
C HIS A 564 -34.65 15.61 -5.16
N PRO A 565 -33.85 16.55 -4.61
CA PRO A 565 -32.65 17.08 -5.27
C PRO A 565 -31.62 15.98 -5.63
N GLU A 566 -31.42 15.02 -4.72
CA GLU A 566 -30.48 13.90 -4.93
C GLU A 566 -31.05 12.71 -5.74
N ARG A 567 -32.29 12.81 -6.25
CA ARG A 567 -32.91 11.70 -7.00
C ARG A 567 -32.10 11.35 -8.25
N SER A 568 -31.57 12.35 -8.96
CA SER A 568 -30.77 12.12 -10.16
C SER A 568 -29.49 11.34 -9.88
N SER A 569 -28.86 11.57 -8.72
CA SER A 569 -27.66 10.89 -8.24
C SER A 569 -27.96 9.43 -7.88
N LEU A 570 -29.08 9.18 -7.19
CA LEU A 570 -29.55 7.83 -6.87
C LEU A 570 -29.81 6.98 -8.12
N LEU A 571 -30.56 7.52 -9.09
CA LEU A 571 -30.87 6.83 -10.34
C LEU A 571 -29.60 6.54 -11.16
N HIS A 572 -28.66 7.49 -11.20
CA HIS A 572 -27.38 7.32 -11.87
C HIS A 572 -26.54 6.20 -11.25
N GLU A 573 -26.44 6.13 -9.91
CA GLU A 573 -25.64 5.09 -9.25
C GLU A 573 -26.30 3.70 -9.39
N LEU A 574 -27.63 3.61 -9.33
CA LEU A 574 -28.33 2.36 -9.60
C LEU A 574 -28.07 1.87 -11.04
N ALA A 575 -28.13 2.78 -12.03
CA ALA A 575 -27.79 2.46 -13.41
C ALA A 575 -26.33 1.96 -13.57
N ARG A 576 -25.40 2.48 -12.77
CA ARG A 576 -24.01 1.99 -12.72
C ARG A 576 -23.90 0.59 -12.18
N CYS A 577 -24.55 0.28 -11.06
CA CYS A 577 -24.51 -1.06 -10.49
C CYS A 577 -25.14 -2.10 -11.42
N LEU A 578 -26.31 -1.80 -12.00
CA LEU A 578 -26.98 -2.70 -12.94
C LEU A 578 -26.17 -2.95 -14.22
N SER A 579 -25.57 -1.90 -14.78
CA SER A 579 -24.72 -2.05 -15.96
C SER A 579 -23.48 -2.90 -15.69
N GLU A 580 -22.82 -2.76 -14.53
CA GLU A 580 -21.68 -3.62 -14.18
C GLU A 580 -22.08 -5.08 -13.92
N ARG A 581 -23.30 -5.32 -13.42
CA ARG A 581 -23.84 -6.68 -13.28
C ARG A 581 -24.13 -7.32 -14.64
N SER A 582 -24.64 -6.53 -15.58
CA SER A 582 -24.94 -6.97 -16.95
C SER A 582 -23.68 -7.36 -17.75
N GLU A 583 -22.52 -6.80 -17.46
CA GLU A 583 -21.26 -7.19 -18.14
C GLU A 583 -20.81 -8.62 -17.78
N ARG A 584 -21.32 -9.18 -16.66
CA ARG A 584 -21.00 -10.54 -16.20
C ARG A 584 -22.14 -11.54 -16.35
N SER A 585 -23.32 -11.11 -16.81
CA SER A 585 -24.50 -11.96 -17.01
C SER A 585 -25.13 -11.67 -18.37
N PRO A 586 -25.43 -12.68 -19.21
CA PRO A 586 -26.03 -12.47 -20.53
C PRO A 586 -27.50 -11.97 -20.51
N ALA A 587 -28.04 -11.62 -19.34
CA ALA A 587 -29.40 -11.13 -19.20
C ALA A 587 -29.52 -9.66 -19.65
N ASN A 588 -30.21 -9.43 -20.76
CA ASN A 588 -30.45 -8.10 -21.34
C ASN A 588 -31.29 -7.18 -20.42
N THR A 589 -32.00 -7.74 -19.44
CA THR A 589 -32.94 -7.01 -18.57
C THR A 589 -32.29 -5.95 -17.69
N ASP A 590 -31.13 -6.26 -17.09
CA ASP A 590 -30.39 -5.30 -16.25
C ASP A 590 -29.86 -4.13 -17.08
N LEU A 591 -29.48 -4.38 -18.34
CA LEU A 591 -28.96 -3.36 -19.23
C LEU A 591 -30.06 -2.43 -19.75
N GLU A 592 -31.25 -2.98 -20.03
CA GLU A 592 -32.45 -2.20 -20.37
C GLU A 592 -32.90 -1.30 -19.21
N GLU A 593 -32.93 -1.84 -17.99
CA GLU A 593 -33.22 -1.07 -16.77
C GLU A 593 -32.17 0.04 -16.56
N ALA A 594 -30.88 -0.27 -16.71
CA ALA A 594 -29.81 0.72 -16.59
C ALA A 594 -29.93 1.86 -17.62
N ILE A 595 -30.34 1.56 -18.86
CA ILE A 595 -30.58 2.58 -19.89
C ILE A 595 -31.79 3.45 -19.52
N ALA A 596 -32.88 2.85 -19.06
CA ALA A 596 -34.08 3.59 -18.64
C ALA A 596 -33.79 4.53 -17.46
N LEU A 597 -33.11 4.03 -16.42
CA LEU A 597 -32.68 4.81 -15.27
C LEU A 597 -31.68 5.91 -15.64
N GLY A 598 -30.75 5.62 -16.55
CA GLY A 598 -29.81 6.61 -17.09
C GLY A 598 -30.51 7.76 -17.85
N LYS A 599 -31.54 7.44 -18.66
CA LYS A 599 -32.37 8.44 -19.34
C LYS A 599 -33.17 9.28 -18.34
N ALA A 600 -33.80 8.65 -17.34
CA ALA A 600 -34.50 9.36 -16.27
C ALA A 600 -33.58 10.28 -15.45
N ALA A 601 -32.36 9.83 -15.11
CA ALA A 601 -31.37 10.66 -14.43
C ALA A 601 -30.90 11.85 -15.30
N MET A 602 -30.83 11.67 -16.61
CA MET A 602 -30.46 12.72 -17.57
C MET A 602 -31.55 13.79 -17.70
N GLU A 603 -32.84 13.43 -17.65
CA GLU A 603 -33.96 14.38 -17.69
C GLU A 603 -33.97 15.30 -16.46
N LEU A 604 -33.55 14.77 -15.29
CA LEU A 604 -33.46 15.52 -14.04
C LEU A 604 -32.22 16.44 -13.94
N ARG A 605 -31.24 16.30 -14.83
CA ARG A 605 -29.99 17.08 -14.82
C ARG A 605 -29.98 18.08 -15.99
N PRO A 606 -30.33 19.36 -15.83
CA PRO A 606 -30.33 20.33 -16.94
C PRO A 606 -28.96 20.49 -17.61
N LEU A 607 -28.89 21.10 -18.80
CA LEU A 607 -27.67 21.21 -19.63
C LEU A 607 -26.43 21.75 -18.89
N ASN A 608 -26.64 22.66 -17.93
CA ASN A 608 -25.62 23.30 -17.10
C ASN A 608 -25.30 22.53 -15.81
N HIS A 609 -25.92 21.37 -15.57
CA HIS A 609 -25.69 20.59 -14.35
C HIS A 609 -24.28 19.96 -14.35
N PRO A 610 -23.48 20.11 -13.27
CA PRO A 610 -22.08 19.68 -13.24
C PRO A 610 -21.88 18.18 -13.49
N SER A 611 -22.76 17.32 -12.97
CA SER A 611 -22.69 15.86 -13.15
C SER A 611 -23.38 15.35 -14.43
N ARG A 612 -23.82 16.23 -15.34
CA ARG A 612 -24.47 15.81 -16.60
C ARG A 612 -23.52 15.04 -17.55
N PRO A 613 -22.25 15.46 -17.76
CA PRO A 613 -21.31 14.71 -18.60
C PRO A 613 -21.11 13.26 -18.15
N GLU A 614 -21.08 13.01 -16.84
CA GLU A 614 -20.96 11.66 -16.27
C GLU A 614 -22.18 10.78 -16.60
N THR A 615 -23.40 11.31 -16.53
CA THR A 615 -24.61 10.57 -16.94
C THR A 615 -24.58 10.23 -18.41
N LEU A 616 -24.19 11.17 -19.27
CA LEU A 616 -24.11 10.99 -20.71
C LEU A 616 -23.07 9.92 -21.09
N GLN A 617 -21.88 9.98 -20.48
CA GLN A 617 -20.84 8.97 -20.65
C GLN A 617 -21.36 7.58 -20.23
N LYS A 618 -22.04 7.50 -19.08
CA LYS A 618 -22.54 6.22 -18.60
C LYS A 618 -23.59 5.63 -19.52
N LEU A 619 -24.51 6.46 -20.02
CA LEU A 619 -25.53 6.04 -20.99
C LEU A 619 -24.89 5.56 -22.30
N ALA A 620 -23.86 6.26 -22.80
CA ALA A 620 -23.09 5.84 -23.97
C ALA A 620 -22.45 4.46 -23.78
N LEU A 621 -21.86 4.19 -22.61
CA LEU A 621 -21.29 2.88 -22.28
C LEU A 621 -22.36 1.78 -22.21
N CYS A 622 -23.53 2.05 -21.63
CA CYS A 622 -24.64 1.09 -21.61
C CYS A 622 -25.14 0.75 -23.03
N LEU A 623 -25.31 1.75 -23.89
CA LEU A 623 -25.73 1.56 -25.29
C LEU A 623 -24.67 0.82 -26.10
N ARG A 624 -23.39 1.15 -25.92
CA ARG A 624 -22.27 0.40 -26.50
C ARG A 624 -22.31 -1.06 -26.08
N ASN A 625 -22.49 -1.36 -24.80
CA ASN A 625 -22.59 -2.73 -24.33
C ASN A 625 -23.81 -3.45 -24.92
N LYS A 626 -24.96 -2.76 -25.04
CA LYS A 626 -26.18 -3.32 -25.65
C LYS A 626 -25.94 -3.68 -27.12
N SER A 627 -25.20 -2.85 -27.85
CA SER A 627 -24.82 -3.11 -29.25
C SER A 627 -23.99 -4.39 -29.46
N LYS A 628 -23.32 -4.91 -28.42
CA LYS A 628 -22.58 -6.18 -28.51
C LYS A 628 -23.51 -7.39 -28.47
N HIS A 629 -24.62 -7.30 -27.75
CA HIS A 629 -25.60 -8.38 -27.58
C HIS A 629 -26.72 -8.33 -28.63
N GLU A 630 -27.10 -7.14 -29.10
CA GLU A 630 -28.22 -6.94 -30.02
C GLU A 630 -27.75 -6.69 -31.46
N CYS A 631 -27.69 -7.73 -32.27
CA CYS A 631 -27.14 -7.65 -33.63
C CYS A 631 -28.04 -6.91 -34.66
N LYS A 632 -29.35 -6.77 -34.41
CA LYS A 632 -30.29 -6.19 -35.39
C LYS A 632 -30.20 -4.67 -35.50
N ASP A 633 -29.91 -3.98 -34.40
CA ASP A 633 -29.81 -2.50 -34.34
C ASP A 633 -28.47 -2.03 -33.73
N ALA A 634 -27.42 -2.87 -33.80
CA ALA A 634 -26.13 -2.56 -33.20
C ALA A 634 -25.52 -1.23 -33.68
N ILE A 635 -25.76 -0.87 -34.95
CA ILE A 635 -25.25 0.36 -35.55
C ILE A 635 -26.01 1.58 -35.01
N GLY A 636 -27.35 1.54 -34.95
CA GLY A 636 -28.16 2.63 -34.40
C GLY A 636 -27.82 2.91 -32.94
N LEU A 637 -27.61 1.85 -32.15
CA LEU A 637 -27.16 1.95 -30.76
C LEU A 637 -25.77 2.58 -30.62
N LEU A 638 -24.83 2.24 -31.53
CA LEU A 638 -23.48 2.83 -31.54
C LEU A 638 -23.52 4.30 -31.97
N ASP A 639 -24.38 4.67 -32.92
CA ASP A 639 -24.56 6.06 -33.33
C ASP A 639 -25.11 6.90 -32.17
N GLU A 640 -26.16 6.43 -31.47
CA GLU A 640 -26.68 7.09 -30.26
C GLU A 640 -25.57 7.22 -29.19
N ALA A 641 -24.79 6.15 -28.94
CA ALA A 641 -23.69 6.16 -27.99
C ALA A 641 -22.59 7.19 -28.34
N ILE A 642 -22.19 7.27 -29.62
CA ILE A 642 -21.20 8.24 -30.12
C ILE A 642 -21.73 9.66 -29.95
N THR A 643 -23.00 9.90 -30.24
CA THR A 643 -23.62 11.23 -30.09
C THR A 643 -23.58 11.69 -28.63
N LEU A 644 -23.93 10.79 -27.71
CA LEU A 644 -23.88 11.07 -26.26
C LEU A 644 -22.45 11.26 -25.75
N ALA A 645 -21.49 10.44 -26.20
CA ALA A 645 -20.08 10.57 -25.83
C ALA A 645 -19.46 11.87 -26.33
N ARG A 646 -19.81 12.32 -27.55
CA ARG A 646 -19.41 13.64 -28.08
C ARG A 646 -20.00 14.77 -27.25
N LEU A 647 -21.28 14.69 -26.89
CA LEU A 647 -21.92 15.70 -26.05
C LEU A 647 -21.29 15.78 -24.66
N ALA A 648 -20.97 14.63 -24.05
CA ALA A 648 -20.27 14.58 -22.76
C ALA A 648 -18.90 15.29 -22.83
N LEU A 649 -18.15 15.04 -23.91
CA LEU A 649 -16.84 15.65 -24.12
C LEU A 649 -16.92 17.17 -24.40
N GLN A 650 -17.97 17.62 -25.09
CA GLN A 650 -18.24 19.05 -25.34
C GLN A 650 -18.61 19.81 -24.07
N LEU A 651 -19.42 19.20 -23.19
CA LEU A 651 -19.87 19.81 -21.93
C LEU A 651 -18.78 19.81 -20.86
N CYS A 652 -17.80 18.93 -20.96
CA CYS A 652 -16.63 18.95 -20.08
C CYS A 652 -15.71 20.13 -20.48
N PRO A 653 -15.17 20.92 -19.53
CA PRO A 653 -14.17 21.95 -19.83
C PRO A 653 -12.82 21.37 -20.29
N PRO A 654 -12.04 22.09 -21.11
CA PRO A 654 -10.63 21.76 -21.37
C PRO A 654 -9.83 21.80 -20.06
N GLY A 655 -8.99 20.79 -19.81
CA GLY A 655 -8.16 20.70 -18.59
C GLY A 655 -8.82 20.04 -17.37
N HIS A 656 -10.10 19.67 -17.44
CA HIS A 656 -10.76 18.93 -16.35
C HIS A 656 -10.15 17.53 -16.15
N PRO A 657 -9.89 17.05 -14.92
CA PRO A 657 -9.18 15.78 -14.67
C PRO A 657 -9.85 14.55 -15.29
N THR A 658 -11.19 14.51 -15.34
CA THR A 658 -11.94 13.36 -15.90
C THR A 658 -12.06 13.39 -17.42
N ARG A 659 -11.54 14.43 -18.10
CA ARG A 659 -11.69 14.59 -19.55
C ARG A 659 -11.07 13.43 -20.34
N SER A 660 -9.97 12.85 -19.86
CA SER A 660 -9.33 11.67 -20.45
C SER A 660 -10.27 10.47 -20.54
N SER A 661 -11.13 10.27 -19.54
CA SER A 661 -12.13 9.19 -19.54
C SER A 661 -13.18 9.35 -20.63
N TYR A 662 -13.55 10.59 -20.99
CA TYR A 662 -14.50 10.89 -22.06
C TYR A 662 -13.87 10.65 -23.43
N PHE A 663 -12.59 11.03 -23.62
CA PHE A 663 -11.84 10.68 -24.84
C PHE A 663 -11.81 9.17 -25.05
N HIS A 664 -11.48 8.42 -24.00
CA HIS A 664 -11.43 6.96 -24.02
C HIS A 664 -12.80 6.34 -24.36
N THR A 665 -13.89 6.81 -23.74
CA THR A 665 -15.24 6.29 -24.00
C THR A 665 -15.67 6.49 -25.45
N LEU A 666 -15.41 7.67 -26.02
CA LEU A 666 -15.71 7.97 -27.42
C LEU A 666 -14.86 7.10 -28.36
N ALA A 667 -13.56 6.97 -28.09
CA ALA A 667 -12.67 6.12 -28.86
C ALA A 667 -13.12 4.65 -28.88
N LEU A 668 -13.59 4.10 -27.76
CA LEU A 668 -14.14 2.74 -27.71
C LEU A 668 -15.38 2.56 -28.58
N CYS A 669 -16.29 3.53 -28.60
CA CYS A 669 -17.50 3.48 -29.43
C CYS A 669 -17.14 3.55 -30.92
N LEU A 670 -16.20 4.42 -31.29
CA LEU A 670 -15.69 4.55 -32.65
C LEU A 670 -14.92 3.30 -33.10
N CYS A 671 -14.02 2.74 -32.28
CA CYS A 671 -13.31 1.50 -32.60
C CYS A 671 -14.30 0.31 -32.75
N ASP A 672 -15.39 0.24 -31.97
CA ASP A 672 -16.41 -0.81 -32.13
C ASP A 672 -17.29 -0.61 -33.38
N ARG A 673 -17.61 0.64 -33.76
CA ARG A 673 -18.29 0.94 -35.03
C ARG A 673 -17.41 0.61 -36.23
N PHE A 674 -16.11 0.95 -36.17
CA PHE A 674 -15.12 0.58 -37.18
C PHE A 674 -15.05 -0.93 -37.39
N LYS A 675 -15.02 -1.74 -36.32
CA LYS A 675 -15.00 -3.21 -36.46
C LYS A 675 -16.20 -3.76 -37.24
N ARG A 676 -17.34 -3.07 -37.19
CA ARG A 676 -18.58 -3.49 -37.86
C ARG A 676 -18.73 -2.92 -39.28
N GLN A 677 -18.36 -1.66 -39.50
CA GLN A 677 -18.59 -0.95 -40.78
C GLN A 677 -17.32 -0.67 -41.60
N ASN A 678 -16.13 -0.84 -41.01
CA ASN A 678 -14.83 -0.57 -41.63
C ASN A 678 -14.65 0.90 -42.08
N THR A 679 -15.25 1.84 -41.33
CA THR A 679 -15.20 3.30 -41.51
C THR A 679 -13.85 3.87 -41.09
N VAL A 680 -12.97 4.16 -42.06
CA VAL A 680 -11.59 4.60 -41.78
C VAL A 680 -11.50 5.86 -40.91
N ASP A 681 -12.41 6.82 -41.10
CA ASP A 681 -12.43 8.05 -40.30
C ASP A 681 -12.64 7.77 -38.81
N ASP A 682 -13.39 6.71 -38.46
CA ASP A 682 -13.65 6.34 -37.06
C ASP A 682 -12.40 5.84 -36.34
N ILE A 683 -11.57 5.03 -37.03
CA ILE A 683 -10.34 4.51 -36.42
C ILE A 683 -9.26 5.60 -36.32
N ASP A 684 -9.21 6.54 -37.26
CA ASP A 684 -8.30 7.68 -37.22
C ASP A 684 -8.72 8.70 -36.13
N GLU A 685 -10.02 8.96 -35.96
CA GLU A 685 -10.54 9.76 -34.85
C GLU A 685 -10.26 9.07 -33.51
N ALA A 686 -10.50 7.76 -33.39
CA ALA A 686 -10.23 7.01 -32.17
C ALA A 686 -8.76 7.04 -31.76
N ILE A 687 -7.82 6.83 -32.70
CA ILE A 687 -6.37 6.93 -32.42
C ILE A 687 -6.00 8.32 -31.93
N THR A 688 -6.57 9.37 -32.54
CA THR A 688 -6.34 10.76 -32.12
C THR A 688 -6.84 11.01 -30.69
N LEU A 689 -8.02 10.51 -30.36
CA LEU A 689 -8.62 10.63 -29.03
C LEU A 689 -7.83 9.87 -27.95
N VAL A 690 -7.37 8.65 -28.24
CA VAL A 690 -6.55 7.88 -27.29
C VAL A 690 -5.18 8.53 -27.08
N ARG A 691 -4.57 9.11 -28.13
CA ARG A 691 -3.34 9.90 -27.98
C ARG A 691 -3.55 11.13 -27.09
N ALA A 692 -4.64 11.87 -27.30
CA ALA A 692 -5.00 12.98 -26.43
C ALA A 692 -5.23 12.53 -24.97
N ALA A 693 -5.84 11.36 -24.75
CA ALA A 693 -5.97 10.79 -23.41
C ALA A 693 -4.60 10.46 -22.78
N LEU A 694 -3.65 9.94 -23.58
CA LEU A 694 -2.30 9.58 -23.11
C LEU A 694 -1.44 10.80 -22.73
N GLU A 695 -1.65 11.95 -23.36
CA GLU A 695 -1.00 13.23 -22.99
C GLU A 695 -1.40 13.69 -21.58
N HIS A 696 -2.62 13.36 -21.14
CA HIS A 696 -3.10 13.67 -19.80
C HIS A 696 -2.59 12.70 -18.70
N HIS A 697 -1.96 11.58 -19.08
CA HIS A 697 -1.48 10.55 -18.15
C HIS A 697 0.05 10.59 -18.03
N PRO A 698 0.66 11.35 -17.09
CA PRO A 698 2.13 11.36 -16.90
C PRO A 698 2.70 9.96 -16.61
N LEU A 699 4.03 9.78 -16.70
CA LEU A 699 4.71 8.47 -16.61
C LEU A 699 4.34 7.61 -15.38
N ARG A 700 3.85 8.22 -14.29
CA ARG A 700 3.43 7.53 -13.05
C ARG A 700 1.91 7.40 -12.88
N HIS A 701 1.13 7.82 -13.88
CA HIS A 701 -0.33 7.73 -13.82
C HIS A 701 -0.78 6.28 -13.90
N THR A 702 -1.72 5.90 -13.04
CA THR A 702 -2.19 4.52 -12.85
C THR A 702 -2.90 3.98 -14.09
N ASP A 703 -3.66 4.82 -14.79
CA ASP A 703 -4.35 4.46 -16.06
C ASP A 703 -3.47 4.60 -17.32
N ARG A 704 -2.17 4.91 -17.18
CA ARG A 704 -1.28 5.03 -18.34
C ARG A 704 -1.12 3.69 -19.08
N PRO A 705 -0.87 2.55 -18.42
CA PRO A 705 -0.69 1.26 -19.10
C PRO A 705 -1.94 0.80 -19.88
N SER A 706 -3.15 1.01 -19.33
CA SER A 706 -4.40 0.69 -20.03
C SER A 706 -4.56 1.56 -21.28
N THR A 707 -4.37 2.88 -21.16
CA THR A 707 -4.46 3.80 -22.30
C THR A 707 -3.48 3.44 -23.42
N MET A 708 -2.25 3.00 -23.07
CA MET A 708 -1.24 2.53 -24.02
C MET A 708 -1.68 1.23 -24.71
N HIS A 709 -2.26 0.30 -23.96
CA HIS A 709 -2.85 -0.93 -24.49
C HIS A 709 -4.00 -0.64 -25.47
N GLU A 710 -4.91 0.28 -25.15
CA GLU A 710 -5.99 0.68 -26.07
C GLU A 710 -5.48 1.32 -27.37
N LEU A 711 -4.42 2.14 -27.28
CA LEU A 711 -3.80 2.73 -28.47
C LEU A 711 -3.19 1.63 -29.35
N ALA A 712 -2.48 0.67 -28.75
CA ALA A 712 -1.91 -0.46 -29.46
C ALA A 712 -2.98 -1.29 -30.19
N LEU A 713 -4.14 -1.51 -29.55
CA LEU A 713 -5.26 -2.21 -30.18
C LEU A 713 -5.85 -1.44 -31.38
N CYS A 714 -6.15 -0.14 -31.23
CA CYS A 714 -6.72 0.63 -32.35
C CYS A 714 -5.70 0.79 -33.51
N LEU A 715 -4.39 0.89 -33.22
CA LEU A 715 -3.33 0.82 -34.24
C LEU A 715 -3.28 -0.55 -34.93
N SER A 716 -3.40 -1.65 -34.19
CA SER A 716 -3.45 -3.00 -34.76
C SER A 716 -4.67 -3.19 -35.68
N TYR A 717 -5.86 -2.71 -35.29
CA TYR A 717 -7.05 -2.80 -36.13
C TYR A 717 -6.89 -1.99 -37.43
N ARG A 718 -6.25 -0.82 -37.39
CA ARG A 718 -5.92 -0.05 -38.60
C ARG A 718 -4.90 -0.79 -39.46
N PHE A 719 -3.88 -1.40 -38.85
CA PHE A 719 -2.90 -2.23 -39.56
C PHE A 719 -3.53 -3.43 -40.27
N GLU A 720 -4.41 -4.19 -39.62
CA GLU A 720 -5.07 -5.36 -40.21
C GLU A 720 -5.85 -5.01 -41.49
N LYS A 721 -6.45 -3.82 -41.54
CA LYS A 721 -7.28 -3.38 -42.67
C LYS A 721 -6.51 -2.61 -43.74
N GLN A 722 -5.51 -1.82 -43.37
CA GLN A 722 -4.79 -0.94 -44.30
C GLN A 722 -3.34 -1.36 -44.58
N GLY A 723 -2.79 -2.30 -43.81
CA GLY A 723 -1.43 -2.82 -43.98
C GLY A 723 -0.30 -1.84 -43.65
N ARG A 724 -0.57 -0.75 -42.91
CA ARG A 724 0.41 0.27 -42.52
C ARG A 724 1.39 -0.29 -41.48
N THR A 725 2.58 -0.69 -41.91
CA THR A 725 3.58 -1.35 -41.04
C THR A 725 4.03 -0.49 -39.85
N GLY A 726 4.05 0.84 -39.99
CA GLY A 726 4.37 1.75 -38.89
C GLY A 726 3.39 1.67 -37.71
N ASP A 727 2.11 1.35 -37.96
CA ASP A 727 1.13 1.18 -36.89
C ASP A 727 1.40 -0.08 -36.06
N LEU A 728 1.87 -1.15 -36.70
CA LEU A 728 2.25 -2.39 -36.03
C LEU A 728 3.52 -2.21 -35.19
N ASP A 729 4.50 -1.46 -35.71
CA ASP A 729 5.73 -1.14 -34.97
C ASP A 729 5.43 -0.29 -33.72
N GLU A 730 4.57 0.73 -33.86
CA GLU A 730 4.11 1.55 -32.73
C GLU A 730 3.31 0.72 -31.71
N ALA A 731 2.41 -0.16 -32.16
CA ALA A 731 1.66 -1.06 -31.28
C ALA A 731 2.56 -2.00 -30.47
N ILE A 732 3.61 -2.57 -31.09
CA ILE A 732 4.60 -3.41 -30.41
C ILE A 732 5.35 -2.60 -29.35
N ALA A 733 5.81 -1.40 -29.68
CA ALA A 733 6.56 -0.54 -28.75
C ALA A 733 5.71 -0.13 -27.54
N LEU A 734 4.43 0.18 -27.78
CA LEU A 734 3.46 0.50 -26.73
C LEU A 734 3.24 -0.70 -25.80
N GLU A 735 3.00 -1.90 -26.33
CA GLU A 735 2.80 -3.10 -25.49
C GLU A 735 4.04 -3.52 -24.72
N GLN A 736 5.24 -3.39 -25.32
CA GLN A 736 6.50 -3.61 -24.62
C GLN A 736 6.62 -2.67 -23.41
N SER A 737 6.25 -1.40 -23.60
CA SER A 737 6.27 -0.39 -22.55
C SER A 737 5.17 -0.64 -21.50
N THR A 738 3.98 -1.08 -21.90
CA THR A 738 2.88 -1.51 -21.01
C THR A 738 3.34 -2.65 -20.11
N LEU A 739 3.94 -3.71 -20.66
CA LEU A 739 4.49 -4.85 -19.89
C LEU A 739 5.70 -4.49 -19.01
N ALA A 740 6.32 -3.33 -19.23
CA ALA A 740 7.36 -2.79 -18.36
C ALA A 740 6.79 -1.94 -17.21
N LEU A 741 5.49 -1.61 -17.21
CA LEU A 741 4.83 -0.86 -16.15
C LEU A 741 3.88 -1.72 -15.31
N ILE A 742 3.39 -2.84 -15.83
CA ILE A 742 2.43 -3.72 -15.15
C ILE A 742 3.15 -4.86 -14.40
N VAL A 743 2.62 -5.23 -13.22
CA VAL A 743 3.13 -6.32 -12.39
C VAL A 743 2.88 -7.70 -13.05
N PRO A 744 3.90 -8.57 -13.16
CA PRO A 744 3.74 -9.93 -13.66
C PRO A 744 2.73 -10.75 -12.84
N GLY A 745 1.81 -11.43 -13.53
CA GLY A 745 0.79 -12.29 -12.91
C GLY A 745 -0.60 -11.66 -12.76
N SER A 746 -0.73 -10.34 -13.02
CA SER A 746 -2.04 -9.68 -13.11
C SER A 746 -2.79 -10.08 -14.40
N PRO A 747 -4.14 -10.03 -14.42
CA PRO A 747 -4.93 -10.25 -15.63
C PRO A 747 -4.53 -9.33 -16.79
N GLU A 748 -4.23 -8.06 -16.49
CA GLU A 748 -3.83 -7.04 -17.46
C GLU A 748 -2.49 -7.41 -18.11
N TYR A 749 -1.55 -7.95 -17.31
CA TYR A 749 -0.27 -8.46 -17.82
C TYR A 749 -0.48 -9.64 -18.78
N ALA A 750 -1.42 -10.54 -18.48
CA ALA A 750 -1.72 -11.67 -19.36
C ALA A 750 -2.31 -11.20 -20.72
N THR A 751 -3.21 -10.22 -20.69
CA THR A 751 -3.83 -9.64 -21.90
C THR A 751 -2.83 -8.89 -22.76
N ALA A 752 -2.02 -8.00 -22.17
CA ALA A 752 -0.97 -7.26 -22.89
C ALA A 752 0.07 -8.22 -23.51
N ARG A 753 0.46 -9.28 -22.78
CA ARG A 753 1.37 -10.32 -23.28
C ARG A 753 0.79 -11.07 -24.48
N SER A 754 -0.49 -11.44 -24.44
CA SER A 754 -1.15 -12.10 -25.57
C SER A 754 -1.21 -11.19 -26.80
N CYS A 755 -1.48 -9.90 -26.63
CA CYS A 755 -1.50 -8.94 -27.73
C CYS A 755 -0.11 -8.75 -28.34
N LEU A 756 0.93 -8.57 -27.51
CA LEU A 756 2.31 -8.48 -27.99
C LEU A 756 2.72 -9.72 -28.80
N THR A 757 2.38 -10.93 -28.33
CA THR A 757 2.60 -12.17 -29.08
C THR A 757 1.97 -12.09 -30.47
N ASN A 758 0.69 -11.74 -30.55
CA ASN A 758 -0.04 -11.65 -31.82
C ASN A 758 0.61 -10.61 -32.76
N PHE A 759 1.02 -9.46 -32.22
CA PHE A 759 1.67 -8.41 -33.01
C PHE A 759 3.05 -8.85 -33.53
N LEU A 760 3.85 -9.52 -32.71
CA LEU A 760 5.14 -10.08 -33.13
C LEU A 760 4.96 -11.18 -34.18
N GLN A 761 3.95 -12.04 -34.04
CA GLN A 761 3.61 -13.05 -35.07
C GLN A 761 3.21 -12.38 -36.40
N ALA A 762 2.39 -11.34 -36.36
CA ALA A 762 2.00 -10.57 -37.54
C ALA A 762 3.21 -9.87 -38.19
N LYS A 763 4.17 -9.39 -37.38
CA LYS A 763 5.41 -8.77 -37.85
C LYS A 763 6.34 -9.78 -38.52
N ILE A 764 6.48 -11.00 -38.00
CA ILE A 764 7.26 -12.07 -38.64
C ILE A 764 6.71 -12.40 -40.06
N GLY A 765 5.42 -12.18 -40.32
CA GLY A 765 4.79 -12.38 -41.63
C GLY A 765 5.03 -11.29 -42.69
N LYS A 766 5.53 -10.10 -42.35
CA LYS A 766 5.77 -9.00 -43.31
C LYS A 766 7.10 -8.28 -43.08
N LYS A 767 7.89 -8.17 -44.16
CA LYS A 767 9.29 -7.69 -44.21
C LYS A 767 9.47 -6.21 -43.81
N THR A 768 10.56 -5.99 -43.06
CA THR A 768 11.40 -4.77 -42.87
C THR A 768 10.97 -3.65 -41.90
N ALA A 769 11.98 -2.95 -41.38
CA ALA A 769 12.18 -2.55 -39.98
C ALA A 769 12.47 -1.04 -39.77
N ILE A 770 12.24 -0.54 -38.54
CA ILE A 770 12.80 0.74 -37.99
C ILE A 770 13.23 0.58 -36.50
N THR A 771 14.16 1.44 -36.09
CA THR A 771 14.98 1.57 -34.86
C THR A 771 14.31 2.30 -33.67
N HIS A 772 14.71 1.96 -32.43
CA HIS A 772 14.32 2.65 -31.17
C HIS A 772 15.50 3.32 -30.45
N THR A 773 15.19 4.36 -29.67
CA THR A 773 16.06 5.18 -28.80
C THR A 773 15.64 5.02 -27.32
N GLU A 774 16.61 4.97 -26.41
CA GLU A 774 16.44 4.77 -24.95
C GLU A 774 16.55 6.07 -24.13
N ALA A 775 15.98 6.08 -22.91
CA ALA A 775 16.03 7.17 -21.93
C ALA A 775 16.48 6.68 -20.53
N PRO A 776 17.04 7.56 -19.66
CA PRO A 776 17.96 7.18 -18.58
C PRO A 776 17.31 6.97 -17.20
N PRO A 777 17.99 6.29 -16.24
CA PRO A 777 17.44 6.04 -14.91
C PRO A 777 17.99 6.99 -13.82
N PHE A 778 17.13 7.30 -12.83
CA PHE A 778 17.45 8.04 -11.60
C PHE A 778 17.74 7.13 -10.39
N SER A 779 18.57 7.64 -9.47
CA SER A 779 19.20 6.95 -8.33
C SER A 779 18.42 6.99 -6.99
N LEU A 780 18.68 6.01 -6.11
CA LEU A 780 18.11 5.73 -4.77
C LEU A 780 19.02 4.68 -4.02
N PRO A 781 18.76 4.09 -2.81
CA PRO A 781 19.77 3.87 -1.76
C PRO A 781 20.75 2.67 -1.91
N SER A 782 21.93 2.74 -1.26
CA SER A 782 23.16 1.99 -1.62
C SER A 782 23.35 0.58 -1.02
N HIS A 783 22.85 0.28 0.18
CA HIS A 783 23.19 -1.00 0.85
C HIS A 783 22.41 -2.21 0.32
N LEU A 784 21.08 -2.10 0.18
CA LEU A 784 20.25 -3.18 -0.38
C LEU A 784 20.60 -3.47 -1.85
N ARG A 785 21.01 -2.45 -2.62
CA ARG A 785 21.51 -2.62 -3.98
C ARG A 785 22.75 -3.50 -4.06
N GLN A 786 23.69 -3.33 -3.12
CA GLN A 786 24.90 -4.16 -3.07
C GLN A 786 24.54 -5.62 -2.78
N LEU A 787 23.59 -5.86 -1.87
CA LEU A 787 23.13 -7.21 -1.55
C LEU A 787 22.43 -7.87 -2.74
N ILE A 788 21.49 -7.15 -3.39
CA ILE A 788 20.79 -7.65 -4.59
C ILE A 788 21.79 -7.93 -5.71
N ARG A 789 22.72 -7.01 -5.97
CA ARG A 789 23.73 -7.15 -7.01
C ARG A 789 24.63 -8.35 -6.76
N LYS A 790 25.06 -8.58 -5.51
CA LYS A 790 25.84 -9.77 -5.12
C LYS A 790 25.09 -11.07 -5.45
N VAL A 791 23.86 -11.21 -4.98
CA VAL A 791 23.04 -12.42 -5.22
C VAL A 791 22.73 -12.60 -6.72
N THR A 792 22.57 -11.50 -7.44
CA THR A 792 22.35 -11.51 -8.90
C THR A 792 23.57 -12.04 -9.63
N LEU A 793 24.78 -11.55 -9.30
CA LEU A 793 26.02 -12.04 -9.90
C LEU A 793 26.24 -13.54 -9.59
N GLU A 794 26.03 -13.97 -8.34
CA GLU A 794 26.08 -15.38 -7.96
C GLU A 794 25.11 -16.25 -8.77
N THR A 795 23.92 -15.72 -9.13
CA THR A 795 22.93 -16.45 -9.93
C THR A 795 23.33 -16.51 -11.41
N ILE A 796 23.74 -15.38 -11.99
CA ILE A 796 24.11 -15.27 -13.42
C ILE A 796 25.38 -16.08 -13.73
N GLU A 797 26.29 -16.28 -12.76
CA GLU A 797 27.43 -17.19 -12.91
C GLU A 797 27.01 -18.64 -13.21
N THR A 798 25.79 -19.02 -12.82
CA THR A 798 25.33 -20.41 -12.89
C THR A 798 24.43 -20.73 -14.10
N ILE A 799 24.13 -19.73 -14.93
CA ILE A 799 23.30 -19.83 -16.15
C ILE A 799 24.16 -19.55 -17.41
N PRO A 800 23.63 -19.72 -18.64
CA PRO A 800 24.39 -19.48 -19.86
C PRO A 800 24.96 -18.08 -19.99
N LEU A 801 26.11 -17.95 -20.66
CA LEU A 801 26.85 -16.71 -20.83
C LEU A 801 26.05 -15.60 -21.54
N ARG A 802 25.15 -15.98 -22.46
CA ARG A 802 24.26 -15.07 -23.19
C ARG A 802 22.86 -15.64 -23.30
N LEU A 803 21.86 -14.78 -23.19
CA LEU A 803 20.44 -15.12 -23.31
C LEU A 803 19.74 -14.10 -24.23
N LEU A 804 18.76 -14.56 -25.00
CA LEU A 804 17.88 -13.71 -25.80
C LEU A 804 16.74 -13.20 -24.92
N ASN A 805 16.56 -11.88 -24.87
CA ASN A 805 15.35 -11.29 -24.32
C ASN A 805 14.23 -11.42 -25.35
N VAL A 806 13.21 -12.23 -25.07
CA VAL A 806 12.18 -12.54 -26.06
C VAL A 806 11.18 -11.41 -26.30
N ARG A 807 11.13 -10.38 -25.45
CA ARG A 807 10.27 -9.21 -25.69
C ARG A 807 10.89 -8.29 -26.74
N THR A 808 12.19 -8.03 -26.63
CA THR A 808 12.92 -7.11 -27.51
C THR A 808 13.59 -7.83 -28.68
N GLY A 809 13.83 -9.13 -28.57
CA GLY A 809 14.60 -9.92 -29.52
C GLY A 809 16.11 -9.67 -29.47
N ILE A 810 16.61 -8.99 -28.44
CA ILE A 810 18.03 -8.61 -28.32
C ILE A 810 18.79 -9.68 -27.51
N LEU A 811 19.96 -10.05 -28.01
CA LEU A 811 20.89 -10.92 -27.30
C LEU A 811 21.63 -10.15 -26.21
N CYS A 812 21.57 -10.65 -24.98
CA CYS A 812 22.15 -10.02 -23.80
C CYS A 812 23.24 -10.91 -23.20
N ASP A 813 24.45 -10.37 -23.06
CA ASP A 813 25.49 -10.93 -22.21
C ASP A 813 25.18 -10.70 -20.72
N ARG A 814 26.09 -11.10 -19.82
CA ARG A 814 25.89 -10.99 -18.38
C ARG A 814 25.68 -9.55 -17.91
N ASP A 815 26.36 -8.58 -18.52
CA ASP A 815 26.24 -7.16 -18.17
C ASP A 815 24.90 -6.58 -18.66
N GLY A 816 24.47 -6.95 -19.87
CA GLY A 816 23.16 -6.60 -20.40
C GLY A 816 22.01 -7.21 -19.58
N GLN A 817 22.17 -8.48 -19.17
CA GLN A 817 21.23 -9.18 -18.28
C GLN A 817 21.08 -8.47 -16.93
N LEU A 818 22.19 -8.08 -16.31
CA LEU A 818 22.20 -7.33 -15.04
C LEU A 818 21.55 -5.96 -15.19
N SER A 819 21.88 -5.21 -16.24
CA SER A 819 21.34 -3.87 -16.51
C SER A 819 19.83 -3.88 -16.72
N LEU A 820 19.31 -4.90 -17.42
CA LEU A 820 17.88 -5.10 -17.61
C LEU A 820 17.15 -5.51 -16.32
N PHE A 821 17.80 -6.29 -15.47
CA PHE A 821 17.24 -6.62 -14.16
C PHE A 821 17.17 -5.38 -13.26
N GLU A 822 18.24 -4.59 -13.16
CA GLU A 822 18.29 -3.38 -12.32
C GLU A 822 17.28 -2.30 -12.75
N SER A 823 16.88 -2.28 -14.02
CA SER A 823 15.86 -1.35 -14.55
C SER A 823 14.41 -1.86 -14.41
N SER A 824 14.22 -3.13 -14.04
CA SER A 824 12.92 -3.80 -14.04
C SER A 824 11.97 -3.34 -12.90
N PRO A 825 10.64 -3.45 -13.09
CA PRO A 825 9.66 -3.24 -12.02
C PRO A 825 9.89 -4.17 -10.83
N GLN A 826 10.23 -5.43 -11.08
CA GLN A 826 10.47 -6.44 -10.05
C GLN A 826 11.64 -6.02 -9.14
N TYR A 827 12.69 -5.42 -9.70
CA TYR A 827 13.79 -4.86 -8.92
C TYR A 827 13.36 -3.67 -8.07
N LYS A 828 12.53 -2.76 -8.61
CA LYS A 828 12.00 -1.60 -7.88
C LYS A 828 11.04 -2.00 -6.76
N GLU A 829 10.14 -2.95 -7.03
CA GLU A 829 9.22 -3.53 -6.06
C GLU A 829 10.01 -4.19 -4.93
N MET A 830 11.02 -5.00 -5.28
CA MET A 830 11.93 -5.63 -4.35
C MET A 830 12.63 -4.62 -3.43
N LEU A 831 13.12 -3.49 -3.96
CA LEU A 831 13.68 -2.43 -3.11
C LEU A 831 12.65 -1.85 -2.12
N SER A 832 11.39 -1.73 -2.51
CA SER A 832 10.35 -1.09 -1.69
C SER A 832 9.85 -1.93 -0.51
N PHE A 833 9.84 -3.27 -0.62
CA PHE A 833 9.35 -4.14 0.46
C PHE A 833 10.46 -4.72 1.34
N LEU A 834 11.70 -4.81 0.86
CA LEU A 834 12.80 -5.46 1.59
C LEU A 834 13.22 -4.73 2.88
N GLU A 835 12.96 -3.41 2.98
CA GLU A 835 13.23 -2.63 4.20
C GLU A 835 12.46 -3.13 5.44
N ARG A 836 11.38 -3.90 5.24
CA ARG A 836 10.48 -4.37 6.30
C ARG A 836 10.85 -5.74 6.87
N TYR A 837 11.88 -6.39 6.33
CA TYR A 837 12.26 -7.76 6.68
C TYR A 837 13.65 -7.83 7.30
N ASP A 838 13.88 -8.84 8.13
CA ASP A 838 15.19 -9.11 8.72
C ASP A 838 16.22 -9.54 7.66
N PRO A 839 17.54 -9.29 7.87
CA PRO A 839 18.58 -9.57 6.86
C PRO A 839 18.62 -11.00 6.32
N SER A 840 18.28 -12.01 7.14
CA SER A 840 18.23 -13.41 6.71
C SER A 840 17.05 -13.70 5.78
N GLU A 841 15.89 -13.10 6.03
CA GLU A 841 14.71 -13.19 5.17
C GLU A 841 14.89 -12.39 3.88
N GLN A 842 15.58 -11.25 3.95
CA GLN A 842 15.93 -10.45 2.77
C GLN A 842 16.72 -11.30 1.76
N VAL A 843 17.78 -11.99 2.18
CA VAL A 843 18.61 -12.83 1.28
C VAL A 843 17.79 -13.92 0.59
N ASN A 844 16.90 -14.60 1.31
CA ASN A 844 16.09 -15.68 0.75
C ASN A 844 15.07 -15.16 -0.27
N ARG A 845 14.43 -14.02 0.01
CA ARG A 845 13.48 -13.36 -0.91
C ARG A 845 14.19 -12.83 -2.15
N ILE A 846 15.35 -12.20 -1.98
CA ILE A 846 16.20 -11.76 -3.11
C ILE A 846 16.56 -12.96 -3.99
N ARG A 847 17.05 -14.06 -3.39
CA ARG A 847 17.41 -15.26 -4.16
C ARG A 847 16.24 -15.83 -4.93
N SER A 848 15.06 -15.90 -4.31
CA SER A 848 13.84 -16.37 -4.98
C SER A 848 13.44 -15.48 -6.16
N ALA A 849 13.41 -14.15 -5.96
CA ALA A 849 13.03 -13.18 -6.99
C ALA A 849 14.03 -13.15 -8.16
N VAL A 850 15.33 -13.12 -7.87
CA VAL A 850 16.40 -13.20 -8.87
C VAL A 850 16.31 -14.51 -9.65
N SER A 851 16.16 -15.65 -8.96
CA SER A 851 16.04 -16.96 -9.62
C SER A 851 14.81 -17.02 -10.52
N SER A 852 13.68 -16.44 -10.10
CA SER A 852 12.46 -16.37 -10.90
C SER A 852 12.63 -15.48 -12.14
N TYR A 853 13.34 -14.36 -12.02
CA TYR A 853 13.57 -13.43 -13.14
C TYR A 853 14.47 -14.03 -14.21
N PHE A 854 15.52 -14.75 -13.81
CA PHE A 854 16.48 -15.38 -14.73
C PHE A 854 16.11 -16.81 -15.15
N GLN A 855 14.86 -17.22 -14.94
CA GLN A 855 14.33 -18.44 -15.57
C GLN A 855 14.42 -18.32 -17.08
N TYR A 856 15.03 -19.33 -17.71
CA TYR A 856 15.24 -19.36 -19.15
C TYR A 856 14.76 -20.67 -19.76
N VAL A 857 14.39 -20.57 -21.04
CA VAL A 857 13.94 -21.69 -21.87
C VAL A 857 15.03 -22.02 -22.89
N THR A 858 15.36 -23.29 -23.04
CA THR A 858 16.35 -23.76 -24.01
C THR A 858 15.70 -24.32 -25.26
N LEU A 859 16.30 -24.08 -26.41
CA LEU A 859 15.96 -24.73 -27.67
C LEU A 859 16.81 -26.00 -27.83
N SER A 860 16.16 -27.13 -28.08
CA SER A 860 16.80 -28.35 -28.54
C SER A 860 16.31 -28.62 -29.95
N HIS A 861 17.23 -28.74 -30.92
CA HIS A 861 16.83 -28.89 -32.31
C HIS A 861 17.91 -29.58 -33.16
N LYS A 862 17.58 -29.84 -34.42
CA LYS A 862 18.56 -30.09 -35.48
C LYS A 862 18.90 -28.79 -36.19
N TRP A 863 20.19 -28.55 -36.43
CA TRP A 863 20.64 -27.40 -37.21
C TRP A 863 20.21 -27.54 -38.68
N GLY A 864 19.50 -26.53 -39.20
CA GLY A 864 19.07 -26.44 -40.60
C GLY A 864 20.00 -25.58 -41.45
N LYS A 865 19.57 -25.26 -42.68
CA LYS A 865 20.26 -24.29 -43.54
C LYS A 865 19.87 -22.87 -43.10
N GLY A 866 20.87 -21.99 -42.94
CA GLY A 866 20.63 -20.57 -42.64
C GLY A 866 20.30 -20.25 -41.19
N GLU A 867 20.74 -21.08 -40.23
CA GLU A 867 20.68 -20.74 -38.80
C GLU A 867 21.55 -19.51 -38.50
N PRO A 868 21.03 -18.50 -37.76
CA PRO A 868 21.82 -17.35 -37.38
C PRO A 868 22.91 -17.73 -36.37
N LEU A 869 24.13 -17.23 -36.59
CA LEU A 869 25.24 -17.31 -35.65
C LEU A 869 25.26 -16.06 -34.75
N LEU A 870 26.09 -16.07 -33.69
CA LEU A 870 26.25 -14.95 -32.76
C LEU A 870 26.47 -13.61 -33.48
N ARG A 871 27.43 -13.56 -34.41
CA ARG A 871 27.77 -12.37 -35.21
C ARG A 871 26.61 -11.84 -36.06
N ASP A 872 25.67 -12.70 -36.44
CA ASP A 872 24.55 -12.33 -37.30
C ASP A 872 23.46 -11.57 -36.54
N ILE A 873 23.41 -11.70 -35.20
CA ILE A 873 22.36 -11.10 -34.36
C ILE A 873 22.87 -10.17 -33.27
N GLN A 874 24.17 -10.18 -32.97
CA GLN A 874 24.74 -9.33 -31.93
C GLN A 874 24.43 -7.84 -32.18
N GLY A 875 23.95 -7.15 -31.14
CA GLY A 875 23.56 -5.75 -31.20
C GLY A 875 22.29 -5.44 -32.03
N ARG A 876 21.57 -6.47 -32.50
CA ARG A 876 20.40 -6.32 -33.35
C ARG A 876 19.22 -7.11 -32.77
N SER A 877 18.00 -6.58 -32.93
CA SER A 877 16.78 -7.31 -32.58
C SER A 877 16.49 -8.36 -33.66
N ILE A 878 16.34 -9.63 -33.27
CA ILE A 878 16.00 -10.71 -34.20
C ILE A 878 14.68 -10.46 -34.94
N TYR A 879 13.74 -9.69 -34.37
CA TYR A 879 12.45 -9.37 -34.99
C TYR A 879 12.56 -8.33 -36.11
N ASN A 880 13.67 -7.59 -36.16
CA ASN A 880 13.95 -6.61 -37.22
C ASN A 880 14.85 -7.18 -38.31
N LEU A 881 15.39 -8.39 -38.12
CA LEU A 881 16.23 -9.06 -39.09
C LEU A 881 15.40 -9.83 -40.12
N THR A 882 15.87 -9.80 -41.36
CA THR A 882 15.32 -10.62 -42.45
C THR A 882 16.32 -11.72 -42.81
N GLY A 883 15.87 -12.98 -42.89
CA GLY A 883 16.73 -14.13 -43.11
C GLY A 883 15.97 -15.35 -43.61
N GLY A 884 16.69 -16.46 -43.82
CA GLY A 884 16.11 -17.74 -44.24
C GLY A 884 15.45 -18.51 -43.08
N ASP A 885 15.02 -19.74 -43.37
CA ASP A 885 14.20 -20.57 -42.46
C ASP A 885 14.78 -20.71 -41.04
N GLY A 886 16.11 -20.74 -40.89
CA GLY A 886 16.77 -20.79 -39.58
C GLY A 886 16.50 -19.56 -38.69
N LEU A 887 16.42 -18.35 -39.26
CA LEU A 887 16.08 -17.15 -38.49
C LEU A 887 14.59 -17.18 -38.08
N VAL A 888 13.70 -17.62 -38.99
CA VAL A 888 12.26 -17.76 -38.70
C VAL A 888 12.05 -18.77 -37.58
N LYS A 889 12.81 -19.88 -37.58
CA LYS A 889 12.82 -20.87 -36.51
C LYS A 889 13.20 -20.24 -35.16
N LEU A 890 14.24 -19.41 -35.11
CA LEU A 890 14.64 -18.69 -33.90
C LEU A 890 13.57 -17.69 -33.43
N GLN A 891 12.97 -16.93 -34.35
CA GLN A 891 11.89 -15.98 -34.04
C GLN A 891 10.66 -16.71 -33.47
N ARG A 892 10.24 -17.82 -34.09
CA ARG A 892 9.13 -18.66 -33.62
C ARG A 892 9.42 -19.29 -32.26
N PHE A 893 10.65 -19.70 -32.01
CA PHE A 893 11.08 -20.14 -30.70
C PHE A 893 10.88 -19.02 -29.66
N CYS A 894 11.38 -17.81 -29.90
CA CYS A 894 11.23 -16.70 -28.94
C CYS A 894 9.76 -16.32 -28.71
N VAL A 895 8.91 -16.34 -29.74
CA VAL A 895 7.46 -16.14 -29.60
C VAL A 895 6.83 -17.23 -28.72
N THR A 896 7.20 -18.49 -28.94
CA THR A 896 6.73 -19.64 -28.13
C THR A 896 7.15 -19.51 -26.66
N VAL A 897 8.34 -18.98 -26.39
CA VAL A 897 8.84 -18.70 -25.04
C VAL A 897 8.01 -17.59 -24.38
N LEU A 898 7.71 -16.52 -25.12
CA LEU A 898 6.86 -15.42 -24.65
C LEU A 898 5.42 -15.86 -24.36
N GLU A 899 4.85 -16.71 -25.21
CA GLU A 899 3.53 -17.35 -25.04
C GLU A 899 3.42 -18.20 -23.77
N ARG A 900 4.55 -18.70 -23.27
CA ARG A 900 4.61 -19.44 -22.00
C ARG A 900 5.00 -18.58 -20.81
N GLY A 901 5.14 -17.27 -20.99
CA GLY A 901 5.37 -16.32 -19.91
C GLY A 901 6.82 -16.23 -19.44
N HIS A 902 7.78 -16.75 -20.21
CA HIS A 902 9.21 -16.66 -19.90
C HIS A 902 9.85 -15.49 -20.64
N LEU A 903 10.85 -14.87 -20.02
CA LEU A 903 11.56 -13.70 -20.56
C LEU A 903 12.82 -14.07 -21.36
N TRP A 904 13.48 -15.16 -20.97
CA TRP A 904 14.80 -15.52 -21.47
C TRP A 904 14.77 -16.79 -22.30
N ALA A 905 15.43 -16.74 -23.46
CA ALA A 905 15.59 -17.85 -24.37
C ALA A 905 17.08 -18.14 -24.63
N TRP A 906 17.44 -19.41 -24.77
CA TRP A 906 18.79 -19.84 -25.10
C TRP A 906 18.78 -20.78 -26.32
N SER A 907 19.68 -20.51 -27.28
CA SER A 907 19.94 -21.37 -28.41
C SER A 907 21.44 -21.50 -28.66
N ASP A 908 21.90 -22.73 -28.83
CA ASP A 908 23.27 -23.10 -29.13
C ASP A 908 23.78 -22.54 -30.48
N THR A 909 22.89 -22.15 -31.39
CA THR A 909 23.26 -21.55 -32.67
C THR A 909 23.88 -20.16 -32.50
N CYS A 910 23.28 -19.32 -31.67
CA CYS A 910 23.57 -17.89 -31.59
C CYS A 910 23.95 -17.35 -30.20
N CYS A 911 23.75 -18.10 -29.11
CA CYS A 911 24.14 -17.65 -27.77
C CYS A 911 25.60 -17.99 -27.42
N ILE A 912 26.24 -18.86 -28.19
CA ILE A 912 27.62 -19.33 -27.97
C ILE A 912 28.54 -18.69 -29.00
N ASP A 913 29.65 -18.13 -28.55
CA ASP A 913 30.77 -17.76 -29.40
C ASP A 913 31.58 -19.00 -29.77
N LYS A 914 31.34 -19.51 -30.98
CA LYS A 914 32.01 -20.70 -31.52
C LYS A 914 33.43 -20.42 -32.01
N GLU A 915 33.81 -19.15 -32.13
CA GLU A 915 35.16 -18.74 -32.54
C GLU A 915 36.10 -18.65 -31.33
N SER A 916 35.56 -18.53 -30.11
CA SER A 916 36.32 -18.58 -28.85
C SER A 916 36.49 -20.01 -28.33
N SER A 917 37.73 -20.52 -28.38
CA SER A 917 38.04 -21.86 -27.85
C SER A 917 37.81 -21.99 -26.34
N ALA A 918 38.06 -20.91 -25.59
CA ALA A 918 37.82 -20.87 -24.15
C ALA A 918 36.33 -20.96 -23.83
N GLU A 919 35.50 -20.19 -24.53
CA GLU A 919 34.04 -20.21 -24.33
C GLU A 919 33.43 -21.54 -24.77
N LEU A 920 33.91 -22.11 -25.88
CA LEU A 920 33.44 -23.39 -26.37
C LEU A 920 33.74 -24.52 -25.37
N GLN A 921 34.92 -24.50 -24.74
CA GLN A 921 35.29 -25.47 -23.71
C GLN A 921 34.41 -25.33 -22.45
N GLU A 922 34.18 -24.10 -21.97
CA GLU A 922 33.29 -23.84 -20.83
C GLU A 922 31.86 -24.30 -21.13
N THR A 923 31.38 -24.01 -22.35
CA THR A 923 30.04 -24.37 -22.80
C THR A 923 29.84 -25.87 -22.85
N ILE A 924 30.76 -26.62 -23.46
CA ILE A 924 30.66 -28.09 -23.53
C ILE A 924 30.66 -28.71 -22.14
N GLY A 925 31.49 -28.19 -21.22
CA GLY A 925 31.49 -28.64 -19.82
C GLY A 925 30.19 -28.32 -19.06
N SER A 926 29.47 -27.27 -19.46
CA SER A 926 28.31 -26.73 -18.73
C SER A 926 26.96 -27.06 -19.36
N ILE A 927 26.91 -27.50 -20.63
CA ILE A 927 25.67 -27.62 -21.41
C ILE A 927 24.62 -28.50 -20.72
N PHE A 928 25.03 -29.63 -20.14
CA PHE A 928 24.14 -30.51 -19.40
C PHE A 928 23.54 -29.80 -18.18
N SER A 929 24.36 -29.05 -17.43
CA SER A 929 23.91 -28.26 -16.27
C SER A 929 22.94 -27.16 -16.71
N TRP A 930 23.19 -26.51 -17.85
CA TRP A 930 22.29 -25.50 -18.40
C TRP A 930 20.94 -26.09 -18.82
N TYR A 931 20.91 -27.21 -19.55
CA TYR A 931 19.64 -27.90 -19.83
C TYR A 931 18.94 -28.37 -18.56
N ARG A 932 19.67 -28.87 -17.55
CA ARG A 932 19.11 -29.29 -16.26
C ARG A 932 18.47 -28.14 -15.47
N LYS A 933 19.06 -26.95 -15.53
CA LYS A 933 18.58 -25.74 -14.83
C LYS A 933 17.56 -24.94 -15.63
N SER A 934 17.42 -25.21 -16.92
CA SER A 934 16.38 -24.57 -17.74
C SER A 934 15.00 -24.87 -17.15
N THR A 935 14.13 -23.86 -17.14
CA THR A 935 12.76 -24.02 -16.63
C THR A 935 11.91 -24.85 -17.57
N LEU A 936 12.23 -24.79 -18.87
CA LEU A 936 11.60 -25.56 -19.92
C LEU A 936 12.63 -25.78 -21.04
N THR A 937 12.61 -26.96 -21.65
CA THR A 937 13.27 -27.22 -22.92
C THR A 937 12.22 -27.41 -24.02
N VAL A 938 12.35 -26.64 -25.10
CA VAL A 938 11.52 -26.79 -26.32
C VAL A 938 12.31 -27.62 -27.33
N ALA A 939 11.82 -28.81 -27.63
CA ALA A 939 12.38 -29.70 -28.66
C ALA A 939 11.63 -29.49 -29.98
N TYR A 940 12.30 -28.88 -30.97
CA TYR A 940 11.74 -28.65 -32.30
C TYR A 940 12.12 -29.78 -33.25
N LEU A 941 11.11 -30.52 -33.72
CA LEU A 941 11.24 -31.69 -34.57
C LEU A 941 10.91 -31.31 -36.01
N SER A 942 11.94 -30.91 -36.77
CA SER A 942 11.80 -30.44 -38.15
C SER A 942 11.38 -31.50 -39.17
N ASP A 943 11.22 -32.75 -38.75
CA ASP A 943 10.95 -33.93 -39.60
C ASP A 943 9.72 -34.72 -39.14
N VAL A 944 8.90 -34.14 -38.27
CA VAL A 944 7.70 -34.74 -37.68
C VAL A 944 6.51 -33.83 -37.98
N ALA A 945 5.53 -34.36 -38.71
CA ALA A 945 4.30 -33.63 -39.09
C ALA A 945 3.05 -34.12 -38.33
N GLU A 946 3.02 -35.38 -37.87
CA GLU A 946 1.86 -35.99 -37.23
C GLU A 946 2.20 -36.65 -35.87
N PRO A 947 1.26 -36.70 -34.91
CA PRO A 947 1.40 -37.46 -33.66
C PRO A 947 1.65 -38.96 -33.90
N ASN A 948 2.33 -39.64 -32.98
CA ASN A 948 2.79 -41.04 -33.06
C ASN A 948 3.94 -41.33 -34.05
N SER A 949 4.69 -40.31 -34.47
CA SER A 949 5.83 -40.46 -35.39
C SER A 949 7.18 -40.05 -34.77
N LEU A 950 7.24 -39.87 -33.45
CA LEU A 950 8.44 -39.42 -32.74
C LEU A 950 9.63 -40.36 -32.94
N SER A 951 9.36 -41.67 -33.01
CA SER A 951 10.35 -42.72 -33.22
C SER A 951 11.13 -42.60 -34.54
N CYS A 952 10.56 -41.91 -35.53
CA CYS A 952 11.18 -41.68 -36.83
C CYS A 952 12.03 -40.41 -36.87
N SER A 953 12.00 -39.57 -35.83
CA SER A 953 12.72 -38.29 -35.84
C SER A 953 14.22 -38.49 -35.80
N THR A 954 14.92 -37.82 -36.73
CA THR A 954 16.38 -37.76 -36.75
C THR A 954 16.95 -37.07 -35.51
N TRP A 955 16.15 -36.29 -34.77
CA TRP A 955 16.54 -35.70 -33.49
C TRP A 955 16.98 -36.76 -32.47
N LEU A 956 16.27 -37.89 -32.35
CA LEU A 956 16.60 -38.95 -31.39
C LEU A 956 17.91 -39.70 -31.71
N THR A 957 18.37 -39.61 -32.96
CA THR A 957 19.58 -40.30 -33.42
C THR A 957 20.87 -39.51 -33.22
N ARG A 958 20.80 -38.25 -32.77
CA ARG A 958 21.98 -37.38 -32.62
C ARG A 958 22.66 -37.57 -31.26
N GLY A 959 23.98 -37.39 -31.21
CA GLY A 959 24.76 -37.50 -29.97
C GLY A 959 24.38 -36.45 -28.93
N TRP A 960 24.45 -35.16 -29.30
CA TRP A 960 24.14 -34.03 -28.41
C TRP A 960 22.69 -33.99 -27.93
N THR A 961 21.74 -34.57 -28.67
CA THR A 961 20.35 -34.61 -28.20
C THR A 961 20.12 -35.60 -27.05
N LEU A 962 21.10 -36.46 -26.73
CA LEU A 962 21.01 -37.36 -25.56
C LEU A 962 21.05 -36.58 -24.24
N PRO A 963 22.07 -35.74 -23.97
CA PRO A 963 22.05 -34.89 -22.79
C PRO A 963 20.91 -33.86 -22.85
N GLU A 964 20.52 -33.37 -24.03
CA GLU A 964 19.36 -32.46 -24.17
C GLU A 964 18.03 -33.16 -23.85
N LEU A 965 17.93 -34.49 -24.08
CA LEU A 965 16.78 -35.30 -23.67
C LEU A 965 16.82 -35.64 -22.18
N LEU A 966 17.97 -36.03 -21.64
CA LEU A 966 18.08 -36.54 -20.26
C LEU A 966 18.15 -35.43 -19.20
N ALA A 967 18.82 -34.32 -19.49
CA ALA A 967 19.06 -33.29 -18.50
C ALA A 967 17.77 -32.55 -18.06
N PRO A 968 16.89 -32.07 -18.95
CA PRO A 968 15.75 -31.24 -18.56
C PRO A 968 14.74 -32.01 -17.72
N GLN A 969 14.16 -31.35 -16.72
CA GLN A 969 13.04 -31.89 -15.95
C GLN A 969 11.71 -31.69 -16.69
N THR A 970 11.61 -30.61 -17.47
CA THR A 970 10.41 -30.23 -18.22
C THR A 970 10.77 -30.05 -19.69
N MET A 971 10.08 -30.79 -20.56
CA MET A 971 10.32 -30.74 -22.00
C MET A 971 9.01 -30.75 -22.78
N LEU A 972 8.94 -29.96 -23.85
CA LEU A 972 7.81 -29.90 -24.77
C LEU A 972 8.31 -30.10 -26.21
N PHE A 973 7.66 -31.01 -26.92
CA PHE A 973 7.96 -31.35 -28.31
C PHE A 973 7.03 -30.60 -29.26
N PHE A 974 7.61 -30.10 -30.35
CA PHE A 974 6.92 -29.35 -31.39
C PHE A 974 7.18 -29.97 -32.76
N ALA A 975 6.13 -30.08 -33.57
CA ALA A 975 6.18 -30.53 -34.95
C ALA A 975 6.79 -29.45 -35.88
N GLU A 976 6.97 -29.80 -37.16
CA GLU A 976 7.59 -28.92 -38.16
C GLU A 976 6.85 -27.58 -38.37
N ASP A 977 5.56 -27.53 -38.08
CA ASP A 977 4.70 -26.34 -38.21
C ASP A 977 4.61 -25.51 -36.91
N TRP A 978 5.39 -25.85 -35.87
CA TRP A 978 5.31 -25.28 -34.52
C TRP A 978 4.01 -25.59 -33.76
N SER A 979 3.24 -26.60 -34.18
CA SER A 979 2.17 -27.14 -33.34
C SER A 979 2.75 -28.01 -32.20
N PRO A 980 2.14 -28.01 -31.01
CA PRO A 980 2.49 -28.96 -29.96
C PRO A 980 2.28 -30.40 -30.44
N TYR A 981 3.24 -31.29 -30.19
CA TYR A 981 3.24 -32.67 -30.69
C TYR A 981 1.99 -33.49 -30.27
N MET A 982 1.50 -33.27 -29.05
CA MET A 982 0.25 -33.86 -28.57
C MET A 982 -0.82 -32.76 -28.50
N GLY A 983 -2.00 -33.02 -29.07
CA GLY A 983 -3.13 -32.10 -29.00
C GLY A 983 -3.50 -31.79 -27.54
N GLY A 984 -3.56 -30.50 -27.20
CA GLY A 984 -3.77 -30.02 -25.83
C GLY A 984 -2.62 -29.13 -25.34
N THR A 985 -2.70 -28.64 -24.10
CA THR A 985 -1.64 -27.85 -23.44
C THR A 985 -1.04 -28.62 -22.26
N PRO A 986 -0.34 -29.76 -22.49
CA PRO A 986 0.38 -30.43 -21.43
C PRO A 986 1.51 -29.53 -20.90
N SER A 987 1.70 -29.51 -19.58
CA SER A 987 2.77 -28.74 -18.94
C SER A 987 4.15 -29.40 -19.10
N ASN A 988 4.20 -30.72 -19.33
CA ASN A 988 5.43 -31.49 -19.54
C ASN A 988 5.15 -32.76 -20.36
N HIS A 989 5.77 -32.93 -21.53
CA HIS A 989 5.63 -34.16 -22.33
C HIS A 989 6.37 -35.35 -21.71
N LYS A 990 7.30 -35.12 -20.77
CA LYS A 990 7.94 -36.20 -20.01
C LYS A 990 7.04 -36.84 -18.96
N THR A 991 5.83 -36.33 -18.73
CA THR A 991 4.85 -36.97 -17.85
C THR A 991 3.72 -37.66 -18.62
N ASP A 992 3.73 -37.55 -19.96
CA ASP A 992 2.72 -38.15 -20.82
C ASP A 992 3.08 -39.63 -21.09
N PRO A 993 2.20 -40.60 -20.75
CA PRO A 993 2.49 -42.02 -20.94
C PRO A 993 2.74 -42.42 -22.40
N THR A 994 2.05 -41.79 -23.36
CA THR A 994 2.19 -42.11 -24.78
C THR A 994 3.53 -41.61 -25.30
N VAL A 995 3.92 -40.37 -24.96
CA VAL A 995 5.23 -39.84 -25.34
C VAL A 995 6.37 -40.63 -24.69
N LEU A 996 6.22 -41.03 -23.41
CA LEU A 996 7.23 -41.86 -22.74
C LEU A 996 7.38 -43.23 -23.40
N HIS A 997 6.28 -43.85 -23.83
CA HIS A 997 6.32 -45.13 -24.55
C HIS A 997 7.05 -44.99 -25.90
N GLU A 998 6.71 -43.97 -26.71
CA GLU A 998 7.39 -43.71 -27.98
C GLU A 998 8.89 -43.43 -27.79
N LEU A 999 9.26 -42.64 -26.77
CA LEU A 999 10.65 -42.37 -26.44
C LEU A 999 11.37 -43.65 -26.00
N GLN A 1000 10.75 -44.48 -25.16
CA GLN A 1000 11.33 -45.75 -24.73
C GLN A 1000 11.57 -46.69 -25.93
N GLU A 1001 10.60 -46.84 -26.83
CA GLU A 1001 10.76 -47.66 -28.03
C GLU A 1001 11.88 -47.14 -28.95
N ALA A 1002 11.96 -45.83 -29.13
CA ALA A 1002 12.92 -45.22 -30.03
C ALA A 1002 14.35 -45.14 -29.49
N THR A 1003 14.52 -44.92 -28.17
CA THR A 1003 15.84 -44.73 -27.55
C THR A 1003 16.33 -45.92 -26.75
N GLY A 1004 15.44 -46.86 -26.38
CA GLY A 1004 15.76 -47.96 -25.47
C GLY A 1004 16.04 -47.51 -24.02
N ILE A 1005 15.55 -46.32 -23.63
CA ILE A 1005 15.76 -45.73 -22.30
C ILE A 1005 14.49 -45.96 -21.50
N ALA A 1006 14.59 -46.55 -20.31
CA ALA A 1006 13.43 -46.77 -19.47
C ALA A 1006 12.79 -45.45 -19.01
N PRO A 1007 11.45 -45.38 -18.84
CA PRO A 1007 10.75 -44.15 -18.49
C PRO A 1007 11.26 -43.47 -17.22
N GLU A 1008 11.71 -44.24 -16.23
CA GLU A 1008 12.31 -43.74 -14.99
C GLU A 1008 13.51 -42.81 -15.21
N TYR A 1009 14.37 -43.12 -16.20
CA TYR A 1009 15.51 -42.28 -16.56
C TYR A 1009 15.09 -41.09 -17.44
N LEU A 1010 14.03 -41.22 -18.24
CA LEU A 1010 13.52 -40.10 -19.06
C LEU A 1010 12.88 -39.01 -18.19
N VAL A 1011 12.20 -39.41 -17.11
CA VAL A 1011 11.53 -38.50 -16.16
C VAL A 1011 12.52 -37.89 -15.18
N ASN A 1012 13.39 -38.69 -14.55
CA ASN A 1012 14.28 -38.21 -13.50
C ASN A 1012 15.69 -38.79 -13.59
N PHE A 1013 16.45 -38.32 -14.57
CA PHE A 1013 17.85 -38.69 -14.73
C PHE A 1013 18.75 -37.96 -13.71
N TYR A 1014 19.68 -38.69 -13.10
CA TYR A 1014 20.78 -38.14 -12.28
C TYR A 1014 22.14 -38.42 -12.94
N PRO A 1015 22.95 -37.38 -13.20
CA PRO A 1015 24.29 -37.55 -13.77
C PRO A 1015 25.21 -38.26 -12.77
N GLY A 1016 26.25 -38.91 -13.29
CA GLY A 1016 27.21 -39.67 -12.51
C GLY A 1016 27.55 -41.00 -13.16
N SER A 1017 28.23 -41.85 -12.41
CA SER A 1017 28.88 -43.03 -12.97
C SER A 1017 28.18 -44.37 -12.67
N ALA A 1018 27.00 -44.35 -12.07
CA ALA A 1018 26.18 -45.55 -11.86
C ALA A 1018 25.61 -46.07 -13.19
N ASP A 1019 25.44 -47.38 -13.34
CA ASP A 1019 24.93 -48.04 -14.55
C ASP A 1019 25.69 -47.63 -15.82
N ALA A 1020 27.02 -47.47 -15.72
CA ALA A 1020 27.81 -46.82 -16.76
C ALA A 1020 27.69 -47.52 -18.12
N ARG A 1021 27.65 -48.86 -18.11
CA ARG A 1021 27.45 -49.69 -19.30
C ARG A 1021 26.11 -49.43 -20.01
N LEU A 1022 25.05 -49.19 -19.24
CA LEU A 1022 23.71 -48.90 -19.76
C LEU A 1022 23.67 -47.50 -20.39
N ARG A 1023 24.29 -46.51 -19.74
CA ARG A 1023 24.42 -45.14 -20.30
C ARG A 1023 25.23 -45.13 -21.60
N LEU A 1024 26.31 -45.93 -21.68
CA LEU A 1024 27.10 -46.11 -22.91
C LEU A 1024 26.30 -46.81 -24.02
N GLN A 1025 25.39 -47.73 -23.66
CA GLN A 1025 24.48 -48.35 -24.62
C GLN A 1025 23.52 -47.32 -25.25
N TRP A 1026 22.95 -46.41 -24.47
CA TRP A 1026 22.08 -45.35 -25.00
C TRP A 1026 22.82 -44.42 -25.99
N ALA A 1027 24.12 -44.21 -25.75
CA ALA A 1027 24.99 -43.46 -26.66
C ALA A 1027 25.36 -44.26 -27.92
N SER A 1028 25.42 -45.60 -27.84
CA SER A 1028 25.87 -46.48 -28.93
C SER A 1028 25.00 -46.41 -30.20
N MET A 1029 23.73 -46.01 -30.07
CA MET A 1029 22.77 -45.88 -31.18
C MET A 1029 22.79 -44.50 -31.84
N ARG A 1030 23.69 -43.60 -31.40
CA ARG A 1030 23.68 -42.19 -31.80
C ARG A 1030 24.82 -41.82 -32.74
N ARG A 1031 24.65 -40.72 -33.46
CA ARG A 1031 25.56 -40.19 -34.48
C ARG A 1031 25.92 -38.73 -34.19
N THR A 1032 27.17 -38.36 -34.45
CA THR A 1032 27.66 -36.99 -34.31
C THR A 1032 28.25 -36.47 -35.63
N SER A 1033 28.20 -35.15 -35.82
CA SER A 1033 28.80 -34.51 -37.00
C SER A 1033 30.33 -34.47 -36.91
N ARG A 1034 30.87 -34.14 -35.73
CA ARG A 1034 32.28 -34.35 -35.40
C ARG A 1034 32.44 -35.70 -34.71
N PRO A 1035 33.33 -36.59 -35.16
CA PRO A 1035 33.47 -37.92 -34.58
C PRO A 1035 33.72 -37.91 -33.06
N GLU A 1036 34.55 -36.99 -32.55
CA GLU A 1036 34.93 -36.87 -31.14
C GLU A 1036 33.81 -36.39 -30.22
N ASP A 1037 32.78 -35.72 -30.75
CA ASP A 1037 31.62 -35.27 -29.97
C ASP A 1037 30.83 -36.43 -29.36
N ILE A 1038 30.98 -37.66 -29.88
CA ILE A 1038 30.33 -38.84 -29.31
C ILE A 1038 30.75 -39.10 -27.87
N ALA A 1039 31.97 -38.68 -27.50
CA ALA A 1039 32.46 -38.72 -26.12
C ALA A 1039 32.12 -37.44 -25.36
N TYR A 1040 32.28 -36.27 -25.98
CA TYR A 1040 32.07 -34.98 -25.31
C TYR A 1040 30.61 -34.77 -24.87
N ALA A 1041 29.64 -35.23 -25.67
CA ALA A 1041 28.22 -35.20 -25.30
C ALA A 1041 27.90 -35.99 -24.02
N LEU A 1042 28.79 -36.90 -23.60
CA LEU A 1042 28.60 -37.74 -22.42
C LEU A 1042 29.22 -37.16 -21.15
N PHE A 1043 30.00 -36.06 -21.23
CA PHE A 1043 30.67 -35.49 -20.06
C PHE A 1043 29.69 -35.14 -18.95
N GLY A 1044 28.59 -34.48 -19.29
CA GLY A 1044 27.53 -34.13 -18.33
C GLY A 1044 26.75 -35.34 -17.82
N ILE A 1045 26.53 -36.37 -18.64
CA ILE A 1045 25.83 -37.61 -18.26
C ILE A 1045 26.62 -38.38 -17.19
N PHE A 1046 27.95 -38.39 -17.31
CA PHE A 1046 28.85 -39.05 -16.36
C PHE A 1046 29.38 -38.13 -15.26
N GLN A 1047 29.07 -36.83 -15.31
CA GLN A 1047 29.58 -35.81 -14.39
C GLN A 1047 31.12 -35.74 -14.37
N VAL A 1048 31.75 -35.84 -15.54
CA VAL A 1048 33.21 -35.79 -15.69
C VAL A 1048 33.67 -34.43 -16.22
N HIS A 1049 34.82 -33.98 -15.74
CA HIS A 1049 35.46 -32.73 -16.17
C HIS A 1049 36.75 -33.04 -16.92
N LEU A 1050 36.65 -33.13 -18.24
CA LEU A 1050 37.79 -33.42 -19.12
C LEU A 1050 37.99 -32.29 -20.14
N PRO A 1051 39.22 -32.02 -20.57
CA PRO A 1051 39.47 -31.05 -21.64
C PRO A 1051 38.88 -31.55 -22.97
N VAL A 1052 38.32 -30.61 -23.72
CA VAL A 1052 37.82 -30.80 -25.09
C VAL A 1052 38.98 -30.53 -26.05
N LEU A 1053 39.33 -31.50 -26.89
CA LEU A 1053 40.49 -31.46 -27.77
C LEU A 1053 40.06 -31.75 -29.22
N TYR A 1054 39.38 -30.78 -29.84
CA TYR A 1054 38.95 -30.91 -31.24
C TYR A 1054 40.15 -31.21 -32.15
N GLY A 1055 40.02 -32.24 -32.99
CA GLY A 1055 41.10 -32.79 -33.82
C GLY A 1055 41.78 -34.04 -33.25
N GLU A 1056 41.46 -34.47 -32.03
CA GLU A 1056 41.79 -35.84 -31.60
C GLU A 1056 40.85 -36.88 -32.27
N SER A 1057 41.27 -38.14 -32.37
CA SER A 1057 40.37 -39.18 -32.89
C SER A 1057 39.24 -39.48 -31.91
N ALA A 1058 38.05 -39.79 -32.42
CA ALA A 1058 36.88 -40.18 -31.61
C ALA A 1058 37.20 -41.29 -30.62
N GLU A 1059 38.03 -42.23 -31.07
CA GLU A 1059 38.53 -43.34 -30.28
C GLU A 1059 39.35 -42.89 -29.07
N ARG A 1060 40.23 -41.90 -29.23
CA ARG A 1060 41.01 -41.33 -28.12
C ARG A 1060 40.14 -40.55 -27.16
N ALA A 1061 39.19 -39.77 -27.68
CA ALA A 1061 38.22 -39.04 -26.85
C ALA A 1061 37.38 -40.02 -26.00
N LEU A 1062 36.88 -41.09 -26.61
CA LEU A 1062 36.18 -42.18 -25.91
C LEU A 1062 37.08 -42.88 -24.90
N GLY A 1063 38.33 -43.18 -25.25
CA GLY A 1063 39.30 -43.80 -24.34
C GLY A 1063 39.56 -42.95 -23.08
N ARG A 1064 39.70 -41.62 -23.23
CA ARG A 1064 39.82 -40.70 -22.08
C ARG A 1064 38.59 -40.71 -21.19
N LEU A 1065 37.40 -40.70 -21.80
CA LEU A 1065 36.14 -40.77 -21.07
C LEU A 1065 36.02 -42.08 -20.28
N LEU A 1066 36.27 -43.23 -20.90
CA LEU A 1066 36.18 -44.54 -20.26
C LEU A 1066 37.21 -44.71 -19.13
N ALA A 1067 38.42 -44.21 -19.33
CA ALA A 1067 39.45 -44.16 -18.30
C ALA A 1067 38.97 -43.37 -17.06
N GLU A 1068 38.36 -42.21 -17.28
CA GLU A 1068 37.85 -41.36 -16.20
C GLU A 1068 36.66 -42.01 -15.49
N ILE A 1069 35.70 -42.58 -16.25
CA ILE A 1069 34.55 -43.30 -15.68
C ILE A 1069 35.03 -44.43 -14.77
N ILE A 1070 35.99 -45.25 -15.21
CA ILE A 1070 36.52 -46.35 -14.40
C ILE A 1070 37.22 -45.81 -13.15
N SER A 1071 37.99 -44.74 -13.29
CA SER A 1071 38.76 -44.15 -12.18
C SER A 1071 37.85 -43.54 -11.10
N GLN A 1072 36.73 -42.94 -11.48
CA GLN A 1072 35.75 -42.39 -10.54
C GLN A 1072 34.81 -43.46 -9.95
N SER A 1073 34.35 -44.39 -10.77
CA SER A 1073 33.28 -45.32 -10.40
C SER A 1073 33.77 -46.63 -9.80
N GLY A 1074 34.93 -47.12 -10.23
CA GLY A 1074 35.34 -48.52 -10.04
C GLY A 1074 34.42 -49.54 -10.72
N ASP A 1075 33.51 -49.12 -11.60
CA ASP A 1075 32.57 -49.99 -12.31
C ASP A 1075 33.29 -50.73 -13.44
N VAL A 1076 33.49 -52.03 -13.23
CA VAL A 1076 34.17 -52.91 -14.17
C VAL A 1076 33.28 -53.37 -15.33
N VAL A 1077 31.96 -53.16 -15.25
CA VAL A 1077 30.99 -53.56 -16.29
C VAL A 1077 31.16 -52.69 -17.56
N VAL A 1078 31.82 -51.54 -17.45
CA VAL A 1078 32.26 -50.73 -18.60
C VAL A 1078 33.15 -51.54 -19.57
N LEU A 1079 33.79 -52.61 -19.10
CA LEU A 1079 34.63 -53.49 -19.91
C LEU A 1079 33.81 -54.50 -20.72
N ASP A 1080 32.50 -54.63 -20.51
CA ASP A 1080 31.62 -55.62 -21.14
C ASP A 1080 31.14 -55.15 -22.53
N TRP A 1081 32.05 -55.14 -23.50
CA TRP A 1081 31.79 -54.78 -24.88
C TRP A 1081 32.32 -55.81 -25.88
N VAL A 1082 31.85 -55.74 -27.12
CA VAL A 1082 32.25 -56.61 -28.25
C VAL A 1082 32.69 -55.78 -29.46
N GLY A 1083 33.59 -56.31 -30.29
CA GLY A 1083 34.04 -55.63 -31.53
C GLY A 1083 35.55 -55.39 -31.57
N GLU A 1084 35.98 -54.21 -32.05
CA GLU A 1084 37.39 -53.90 -32.23
C GLU A 1084 38.02 -53.22 -31.00
N VAL A 1085 39.30 -53.50 -30.77
CA VAL A 1085 40.10 -52.91 -29.69
C VAL A 1085 40.50 -51.49 -30.03
N SER A 1086 40.45 -50.61 -29.03
CA SER A 1086 41.05 -49.28 -29.15
C SER A 1086 42.58 -49.32 -29.08
N SER A 1087 43.23 -48.61 -30.01
CA SER A 1087 44.59 -48.08 -29.94
C SER A 1087 44.90 -47.26 -28.67
N PHE A 1088 43.89 -46.75 -27.94
CA PHE A 1088 44.08 -46.07 -26.66
C PHE A 1088 44.48 -47.04 -25.56
N HIS A 1089 43.80 -48.20 -25.45
CA HIS A 1089 44.06 -49.24 -24.45
C HIS A 1089 43.34 -50.55 -24.81
N SER A 1090 43.95 -51.72 -24.56
CA SER A 1090 43.38 -53.00 -25.04
C SER A 1090 42.03 -53.38 -24.44
N CYS A 1091 41.71 -52.88 -23.24
CA CYS A 1091 40.42 -53.11 -22.59
C CYS A 1091 39.28 -52.21 -23.08
N PHE A 1092 39.52 -51.22 -23.93
CA PHE A 1092 38.50 -50.28 -24.39
C PHE A 1092 38.12 -50.54 -25.86
N PRO A 1093 36.85 -50.28 -26.24
CA PRO A 1093 36.40 -50.46 -27.61
C PRO A 1093 36.89 -49.32 -28.51
N ALA A 1094 37.14 -49.63 -29.79
CA ALA A 1094 37.46 -48.63 -30.79
C ALA A 1094 36.31 -47.65 -31.07
N SER A 1095 35.06 -48.09 -30.85
CA SER A 1095 33.84 -47.33 -31.12
C SER A 1095 32.80 -47.53 -30.02
N ILE A 1096 32.00 -46.51 -29.74
CA ILE A 1096 30.87 -46.60 -28.80
C ILE A 1096 29.83 -47.65 -29.24
N THR A 1097 29.73 -47.95 -30.53
CA THR A 1097 28.80 -48.94 -31.09
C THR A 1097 29.02 -50.35 -30.54
N SER A 1098 30.22 -50.63 -30.00
CA SER A 1098 30.55 -51.88 -29.31
C SER A 1098 29.72 -52.15 -28.05
N TYR A 1099 28.99 -51.14 -27.56
CA TYR A 1099 28.07 -51.25 -26.43
C TYR A 1099 26.62 -51.55 -26.83
N ALA A 1100 26.30 -51.65 -28.13
CA ALA A 1100 24.94 -51.95 -28.60
C ALA A 1100 24.39 -53.26 -28.00
N MET A 1101 23.06 -53.37 -27.91
CA MET A 1101 22.43 -54.59 -27.39
C MET A 1101 22.69 -55.76 -28.35
N LEU A 1102 23.24 -56.86 -27.84
CA LEU A 1102 23.42 -58.10 -28.60
C LEU A 1102 22.05 -58.71 -28.88
N PRO A 1103 21.76 -59.16 -30.12
CA PRO A 1103 20.60 -60.00 -30.37
C PRO A 1103 20.67 -61.20 -29.43
N SER A 1104 19.61 -61.44 -28.65
CA SER A 1104 19.52 -62.65 -27.83
C SER A 1104 19.69 -63.86 -28.73
N ALA A 1105 20.85 -64.50 -28.70
CA ALA A 1105 20.96 -65.88 -29.13
C ALA A 1105 20.01 -66.65 -28.21
N GLN A 1106 18.83 -67.01 -28.72
CA GLN A 1106 17.96 -67.97 -28.07
C GLN A 1106 18.83 -69.16 -27.66
N PRO A 1107 18.77 -69.62 -26.39
CA PRO A 1107 19.28 -70.94 -26.10
C PRO A 1107 18.50 -71.89 -27.00
N SER A 1108 19.18 -72.60 -27.89
CA SER A 1108 18.60 -73.74 -28.59
C SER A 1108 17.91 -74.61 -27.54
N SER A 1109 16.60 -74.74 -27.67
CA SER A 1109 15.72 -75.48 -26.78
C SER A 1109 16.07 -76.97 -26.81
N SER A 1110 17.09 -77.35 -26.06
CA SER A 1110 17.37 -78.72 -25.63
C SER A 1110 18.44 -78.65 -24.54
N GLN A 1111 18.07 -79.02 -23.31
CA GLN A 1111 18.87 -79.01 -22.07
C GLN A 1111 18.80 -77.73 -21.23
N VAL A 1112 17.58 -77.25 -20.94
CA VAL A 1112 17.28 -76.72 -19.61
C VAL A 1112 16.72 -77.89 -18.81
N GLU A 1113 17.61 -78.70 -18.23
CA GLU A 1113 17.24 -79.32 -16.96
C GLU A 1113 17.10 -78.19 -15.95
N SER A 1114 15.91 -78.11 -15.37
CA SER A 1114 15.60 -77.42 -14.12
C SER A 1114 16.77 -77.54 -13.15
N PRO A 1115 17.05 -76.56 -12.27
CA PRO A 1115 17.86 -76.83 -11.09
C PRO A 1115 17.07 -77.79 -10.20
N ALA A 1116 17.14 -79.08 -10.53
CA ALA A 1116 16.78 -80.14 -9.63
C ALA A 1116 17.56 -79.86 -8.35
N LEU A 1117 16.84 -79.88 -7.22
CA LEU A 1117 17.40 -79.86 -5.89
C LEU A 1117 18.56 -80.86 -5.83
N VAL A 1118 19.79 -80.36 -6.02
CA VAL A 1118 20.98 -81.07 -5.58
C VAL A 1118 20.87 -81.05 -4.06
N PRO A 1119 20.76 -82.22 -3.40
CA PRO A 1119 20.77 -82.27 -1.95
C PRO A 1119 21.99 -81.50 -1.46
N LYS A 1120 21.80 -80.70 -0.41
CA LYS A 1120 22.82 -80.04 0.42
C LYS A 1120 23.91 -81.05 0.84
N MET A 1121 24.77 -81.47 -0.07
CA MET A 1121 26.08 -82.05 0.22
C MET A 1121 27.00 -80.86 0.49
N TRP A 1122 26.91 -80.34 1.71
CA TRP A 1122 27.95 -79.52 2.29
C TRP A 1122 29.19 -80.41 2.42
N GLN A 1123 29.94 -80.59 1.33
CA GLN A 1123 31.36 -80.86 1.49
C GLN A 1123 31.87 -79.72 2.38
N ARG A 1124 32.45 -80.06 3.53
CA ARG A 1124 33.02 -79.12 4.49
C ARG A 1124 33.98 -78.19 3.74
N VAL A 1125 33.46 -77.09 3.20
CA VAL A 1125 34.26 -76.01 2.70
C VAL A 1125 34.95 -75.48 3.94
N SER A 1126 36.26 -75.62 3.98
CA SER A 1126 37.09 -75.14 5.08
C SER A 1126 36.72 -73.68 5.35
N GLN A 1127 36.16 -73.40 6.54
CA GLN A 1127 35.85 -72.04 6.98
C GLN A 1127 37.09 -71.13 6.87
N LYS A 1128 38.29 -71.72 6.94
CA LYS A 1128 39.58 -71.06 6.71
C LYS A 1128 39.76 -70.63 5.25
N SER A 1129 39.41 -71.47 4.27
CA SER A 1129 39.52 -71.13 2.84
C SER A 1129 38.50 -70.06 2.42
N THR A 1130 37.27 -70.14 2.93
CA THR A 1130 36.23 -69.11 2.68
C THR A 1130 36.61 -67.76 3.30
N ARG A 1131 37.09 -67.74 4.55
CA ARG A 1131 37.60 -66.51 5.20
C ARG A 1131 38.84 -65.95 4.49
N SER A 1132 39.73 -66.81 4.01
CA SER A 1132 40.92 -66.38 3.25
C SER A 1132 40.54 -65.72 1.93
N MET A 1133 39.59 -66.30 1.19
CA MET A 1133 39.08 -65.74 -0.06
C MET A 1133 38.37 -64.40 0.18
N TYR A 1134 37.50 -64.34 1.19
CA TYR A 1134 36.82 -63.09 1.57
C TYR A 1134 37.82 -61.98 1.90
N ARG A 1135 38.82 -62.25 2.76
CA ARG A 1135 39.89 -61.30 3.09
C ARG A 1135 40.71 -60.87 1.87
N ALA A 1136 40.99 -61.80 0.95
CA ALA A 1136 41.72 -61.48 -0.27
C ALA A 1136 40.91 -60.52 -1.16
N LEU A 1137 39.61 -60.78 -1.35
CA LEU A 1137 38.70 -59.95 -2.15
C LEU A 1137 38.39 -58.60 -1.50
N SER A 1138 38.29 -58.53 -0.17
CA SER A 1138 38.04 -57.29 0.56
C SER A 1138 39.24 -56.35 0.56
N ASN A 1139 40.46 -56.90 0.49
CA ASN A 1139 41.70 -56.12 0.50
C ASN A 1139 42.13 -55.65 -0.89
N LEU A 1140 41.42 -56.03 -1.95
CA LEU A 1140 41.72 -55.56 -3.30
C LEU A 1140 41.37 -54.07 -3.44
N PRO A 1141 42.23 -53.26 -4.08
CA PRO A 1141 41.92 -51.86 -4.35
C PRO A 1141 40.79 -51.75 -5.38
N LEU A 1142 40.23 -50.55 -5.57
CA LEU A 1142 39.35 -50.29 -6.70
C LEU A 1142 40.14 -50.35 -8.02
N PRO A 1143 39.51 -50.68 -9.16
CA PRO A 1143 40.13 -50.54 -10.46
C PRO A 1143 40.62 -49.12 -10.69
N GLN A 1144 41.87 -48.95 -11.15
CA GLN A 1144 42.47 -47.65 -11.40
C GLN A 1144 43.09 -47.61 -12.78
N PHE A 1145 42.91 -46.49 -13.49
CA PHE A 1145 43.55 -46.26 -14.77
C PHE A 1145 44.60 -45.15 -14.62
N MET A 1146 45.88 -45.50 -14.73
CA MET A 1146 46.98 -44.54 -14.59
C MET A 1146 48.03 -44.77 -15.67
N ASN A 1147 48.51 -43.71 -16.32
CA ASN A 1147 49.56 -43.77 -17.35
C ASN A 1147 49.29 -44.78 -18.49
N ARG A 1148 48.04 -44.86 -18.97
CA ARG A 1148 47.57 -45.84 -19.96
C ARG A 1148 47.71 -47.30 -19.53
N ARG A 1149 47.65 -47.56 -18.23
CA ARG A 1149 47.68 -48.90 -17.65
C ARG A 1149 46.45 -49.06 -16.76
N LEU A 1150 45.69 -50.12 -16.99
CA LEU A 1150 44.57 -50.50 -16.14
C LEU A 1150 45.05 -51.45 -15.05
N ILE A 1151 45.06 -50.97 -13.82
CA ILE A 1151 45.24 -51.80 -12.63
C ILE A 1151 43.89 -52.45 -12.33
N LEU A 1152 43.76 -53.74 -12.67
CA LEU A 1152 42.52 -54.50 -12.64
C LEU A 1152 42.52 -55.53 -11.49
N PRO A 1153 41.82 -55.27 -10.39
CA PRO A 1153 41.50 -56.28 -9.40
C PRO A 1153 40.58 -57.33 -10.02
N CYS A 1154 40.89 -58.60 -9.84
CA CYS A 1154 40.11 -59.68 -10.46
C CYS A 1154 40.25 -61.03 -9.77
N ILE A 1155 39.30 -61.92 -10.07
CA ILE A 1155 39.42 -63.36 -9.83
C ILE A 1155 40.00 -64.01 -11.09
N ILE A 1156 41.11 -64.71 -10.94
CA ILE A 1156 41.93 -65.25 -12.01
C ILE A 1156 41.64 -66.74 -12.17
N HIS A 1157 41.11 -67.10 -13.34
CA HIS A 1157 40.84 -68.46 -13.79
C HIS A 1157 41.86 -68.87 -14.85
N ARG A 1158 42.88 -69.62 -14.45
CA ARG A 1158 43.94 -70.05 -15.37
C ARG A 1158 43.41 -71.04 -16.40
N VAL A 1159 43.65 -70.77 -17.68
CA VAL A 1159 43.23 -71.64 -18.79
C VAL A 1159 44.11 -72.89 -18.84
N LYS A 1160 43.46 -74.05 -18.96
CA LYS A 1160 44.09 -75.38 -19.00
C LYS A 1160 44.02 -76.03 -20.37
N LEU A 1161 42.97 -75.74 -21.13
CA LEU A 1161 42.74 -76.28 -22.47
C LEU A 1161 42.19 -75.18 -23.35
N VAL A 1162 42.76 -75.05 -24.55
CA VAL A 1162 42.18 -74.32 -25.67
C VAL A 1162 42.17 -75.27 -26.85
N GLN A 1163 40.97 -75.53 -27.39
CA GLN A 1163 40.77 -76.44 -28.51
C GLN A 1163 39.90 -75.75 -29.57
N LEU A 1164 40.37 -75.73 -30.81
CA LEU A 1164 39.57 -75.22 -31.93
C LEU A 1164 38.46 -76.23 -32.28
N MET A 1165 37.21 -75.79 -32.26
CA MET A 1165 36.04 -76.63 -32.53
C MET A 1165 35.56 -76.47 -33.97
N ARG A 1166 35.47 -75.23 -34.46
CA ARG A 1166 34.97 -74.91 -35.80
C ARG A 1166 35.65 -73.65 -36.34
N VAL A 1167 36.01 -73.68 -37.62
CA VAL A 1167 36.39 -72.52 -38.41
C VAL A 1167 35.18 -72.15 -39.26
N ASP A 1168 34.65 -70.94 -39.12
CA ASP A 1168 33.50 -70.49 -39.93
C ASP A 1168 34.01 -69.71 -41.16
N PRO A 1169 33.88 -70.24 -42.40
CA PRO A 1169 34.52 -69.65 -43.58
C PRO A 1169 33.95 -68.28 -43.98
N GLY A 1170 32.72 -67.96 -43.56
CA GLY A 1170 32.01 -66.73 -43.94
C GLY A 1170 32.24 -65.52 -43.04
N THR A 1171 32.74 -65.70 -41.81
CA THR A 1171 32.77 -64.65 -40.77
C THR A 1171 34.17 -64.41 -40.17
N ALA A 1172 35.20 -65.12 -40.62
CA ALA A 1172 36.58 -65.07 -40.10
C ALA A 1172 36.70 -65.31 -38.57
N CYS A 1173 35.66 -65.84 -37.93
CA CYS A 1173 35.61 -66.12 -36.50
C CYS A 1173 35.89 -67.61 -36.24
N ASN A 1174 36.82 -67.88 -35.33
CA ASN A 1174 37.15 -69.24 -34.89
C ASN A 1174 36.42 -69.56 -33.58
N LEU A 1175 35.69 -70.68 -33.52
CA LEU A 1175 35.02 -71.18 -32.31
C LEU A 1175 35.99 -72.07 -31.52
N TYR A 1176 36.30 -71.68 -30.29
CA TYR A 1176 37.19 -72.41 -29.39
C TYR A 1176 36.43 -72.93 -28.16
N GLN A 1177 36.70 -74.17 -27.77
CA GLN A 1177 36.34 -74.68 -26.46
C GLN A 1177 37.48 -74.39 -25.46
N ILE A 1178 37.13 -73.75 -24.35
CA ILE A 1178 38.06 -73.37 -23.30
C ILE A 1178 37.69 -74.06 -21.99
N GLN A 1179 38.70 -74.65 -21.34
CA GLN A 1179 38.59 -75.12 -19.96
C GLN A 1179 39.53 -74.32 -19.06
N ALA A 1180 39.00 -73.75 -17.99
CA ALA A 1180 39.77 -72.98 -17.02
C ALA A 1180 39.54 -73.47 -15.57
N VAL A 1181 40.48 -73.18 -14.67
CA VAL A 1181 40.38 -73.55 -13.26
C VAL A 1181 39.13 -72.95 -12.64
N GLY A 1182 38.28 -73.79 -12.06
CA GLY A 1182 37.10 -73.36 -11.30
C GLY A 1182 35.86 -73.02 -12.13
N LEU A 1183 35.94 -73.09 -13.47
CA LEU A 1183 34.83 -72.84 -14.38
C LEU A 1183 34.40 -74.13 -15.09
N ARG A 1184 33.12 -74.18 -15.52
CA ARG A 1184 32.64 -75.19 -16.47
C ARG A 1184 33.28 -74.92 -17.85
N PRO A 1185 33.45 -75.93 -18.72
CA PRO A 1185 33.88 -75.70 -20.10
C PRO A 1185 32.95 -74.69 -20.77
N LEU A 1186 33.53 -73.74 -21.51
CA LEU A 1186 32.78 -72.73 -22.24
C LEU A 1186 33.31 -72.59 -23.67
N GLU A 1187 32.46 -72.11 -24.56
CA GLU A 1187 32.82 -71.84 -25.94
C GLU A 1187 32.97 -70.34 -26.15
N ILE A 1188 34.02 -69.94 -26.87
CA ILE A 1188 34.24 -68.55 -27.25
C ILE A 1188 34.50 -68.45 -28.73
N THR A 1189 34.09 -67.33 -29.32
CA THR A 1189 34.41 -67.00 -30.71
C THR A 1189 35.46 -65.90 -30.74
N SER A 1190 36.56 -66.10 -31.47
CA SER A 1190 37.65 -65.13 -31.54
C SER A 1190 38.09 -64.93 -32.99
N LEU A 1191 38.28 -63.67 -33.37
CA LEU A 1191 38.91 -63.28 -34.63
C LEU A 1191 40.42 -63.58 -34.60
N ALA A 1192 41.05 -63.48 -33.42
CA ALA A 1192 42.45 -63.83 -33.24
C ALA A 1192 42.61 -65.36 -33.14
N ARG A 1193 43.60 -65.91 -33.84
CA ARG A 1193 43.94 -67.34 -33.74
C ARG A 1193 44.62 -67.62 -32.40
N LEU A 1194 43.95 -68.36 -31.53
CA LEU A 1194 44.50 -68.74 -30.24
C LEU A 1194 45.46 -69.93 -30.37
N GLN A 1195 46.47 -69.96 -29.50
CA GLN A 1195 47.39 -71.09 -29.38
C GLN A 1195 46.67 -72.27 -28.71
N GLU A 1196 46.50 -73.36 -29.45
CA GLU A 1196 45.87 -74.60 -28.98
C GLU A 1196 46.83 -75.42 -28.09
N GLY A 1197 46.29 -76.15 -27.13
CA GLY A 1197 47.08 -77.05 -26.27
C GLY A 1197 46.38 -77.48 -24.99
N SER A 1198 46.87 -78.56 -24.37
CA SER A 1198 46.42 -79.04 -23.05
C SER A 1198 47.56 -78.92 -22.03
N GLY A 1199 47.28 -78.26 -20.89
CA GLY A 1199 48.28 -77.92 -19.87
C GLY A 1199 48.79 -79.09 -19.02
N ARG A 1200 48.85 -80.31 -19.56
CA ARG A 1200 49.33 -81.52 -18.86
C ARG A 1200 50.78 -81.90 -19.17
N LEU A 1201 51.47 -81.26 -20.12
CA LEU A 1201 52.91 -81.45 -20.38
C LEU A 1201 53.61 -80.12 -20.74
N GLU A 1202 54.52 -79.68 -19.87
CA GLU A 1202 55.64 -78.71 -20.02
C GLU A 1202 55.48 -77.34 -20.72
N ARG A 1203 54.33 -76.97 -21.31
CA ARG A 1203 54.07 -75.59 -21.78
C ARG A 1203 52.82 -74.99 -21.14
N LYS A 1204 53.02 -73.98 -20.29
CA LYS A 1204 51.94 -73.14 -19.74
C LYS A 1204 51.32 -72.34 -20.89
N LEU A 1205 50.01 -72.49 -21.11
CA LEU A 1205 49.27 -71.61 -22.02
C LEU A 1205 49.33 -70.17 -21.49
N PRO A 1206 49.56 -69.16 -22.35
CA PRO A 1206 49.71 -67.77 -21.93
C PRO A 1206 48.36 -67.07 -21.66
N TYR A 1207 47.26 -67.83 -21.51
CA TYR A 1207 45.91 -67.30 -21.41
C TYR A 1207 45.33 -67.44 -20.00
N ILE A 1208 44.64 -66.39 -19.57
CA ILE A 1208 43.83 -66.39 -18.35
C ILE A 1208 42.44 -65.83 -18.67
N LEU A 1209 41.43 -66.41 -18.04
CA LEU A 1209 40.11 -65.79 -17.94
C LEU A 1209 40.04 -65.08 -16.61
N VAL A 1210 39.60 -63.83 -16.62
CA VAL A 1210 39.45 -63.06 -15.40
C VAL A 1210 38.02 -62.61 -15.22
N ARG A 1211 37.55 -62.65 -13.97
CA ARG A 1211 36.36 -61.92 -13.53
C ARG A 1211 36.83 -60.60 -12.96
N PRO A 1212 36.65 -59.46 -13.66
CA PRO A 1212 36.87 -58.16 -13.07
C PRO A 1212 36.15 -58.04 -11.73
N TRP A 1213 36.81 -57.44 -10.73
CA TRP A 1213 36.31 -57.37 -9.36
C TRP A 1213 36.25 -55.93 -8.87
N CYS A 1214 35.18 -55.60 -8.17
CA CYS A 1214 35.00 -54.35 -7.45
C CYS A 1214 34.53 -54.66 -6.02
N SER A 1215 35.22 -54.11 -5.02
CA SER A 1215 34.96 -54.39 -3.60
C SER A 1215 33.56 -53.97 -3.13
N ARG A 1216 32.90 -53.02 -3.82
CA ARG A 1216 31.51 -52.62 -3.58
C ARG A 1216 30.51 -53.79 -3.72
N LEU A 1217 30.87 -54.86 -4.44
CA LEU A 1217 30.04 -56.06 -4.58
C LEU A 1217 29.95 -56.90 -3.29
N LEU A 1218 30.77 -56.61 -2.26
CA LEU A 1218 30.73 -57.31 -0.96
C LEU A 1218 29.79 -56.66 0.06
N GLU A 1219 29.29 -55.44 -0.17
CA GLU A 1219 28.55 -54.64 0.80
C GLU A 1219 27.06 -55.03 0.93
N LEU A 1220 26.59 -56.06 0.21
CA LEU A 1220 25.16 -56.28 -0.02
C LEU A 1220 24.50 -57.52 0.59
N ASP A 1221 25.20 -58.50 1.20
CA ASP A 1221 24.53 -59.59 1.95
C ASP A 1221 25.49 -60.59 2.61
N ASP A 1222 25.01 -61.33 3.62
CA ASP A 1222 25.71 -62.47 4.26
C ASP A 1222 25.93 -63.67 3.30
N GLU A 1223 25.34 -63.64 2.09
CA GLU A 1223 25.42 -64.68 1.05
C GLU A 1223 26.37 -64.37 -0.13
N TRP A 1224 27.42 -63.55 0.04
CA TRP A 1224 28.36 -63.17 -1.03
C TRP A 1224 28.93 -64.34 -1.87
N LEU A 1225 29.11 -65.53 -1.27
CA LEU A 1225 29.64 -66.70 -1.97
C LEU A 1225 28.64 -67.25 -3.01
N SER A 1226 27.33 -67.13 -2.76
CA SER A 1226 26.28 -67.54 -3.71
C SER A 1226 26.24 -66.63 -4.94
N GLN A 1227 26.55 -65.34 -4.77
CA GLN A 1227 26.65 -64.39 -5.88
C GLN A 1227 27.86 -64.68 -6.78
N LEU A 1228 28.92 -65.25 -6.21
CA LEU A 1228 30.07 -65.70 -6.98
C LEU A 1228 29.80 -66.96 -7.81
N GLU A 1229 28.76 -67.74 -7.48
CA GLU A 1229 28.33 -68.92 -8.24
C GLU A 1229 27.51 -68.59 -9.49
N ARG A 1230 26.99 -67.36 -9.59
CA ARG A 1230 26.24 -66.91 -10.78
C ARG A 1230 27.16 -66.77 -12.01
N PRO A 1231 26.65 -67.03 -13.23
CA PRO A 1231 27.37 -66.74 -14.46
C PRO A 1231 27.80 -65.27 -14.53
N PHE A 1232 28.95 -64.99 -15.15
CA PHE A 1232 29.50 -63.64 -15.28
C PHE A 1232 30.20 -63.45 -16.62
N TYR A 1233 30.36 -62.20 -17.05
CA TYR A 1233 31.16 -61.87 -18.23
C TYR A 1233 32.65 -61.83 -17.88
N ALA A 1234 33.42 -62.70 -18.52
CA ALA A 1234 34.86 -62.82 -18.31
C ALA A 1234 35.65 -62.05 -19.36
N LEU A 1235 36.84 -61.57 -19.00
CA LEU A 1235 37.82 -61.07 -19.95
C LEU A 1235 38.86 -62.16 -20.24
N LEU A 1236 39.12 -62.42 -21.51
CA LEU A 1236 40.25 -63.25 -21.94
C LEU A 1236 41.49 -62.37 -22.07
N LEU A 1237 42.51 -62.65 -21.27
CA LEU A 1237 43.78 -61.92 -21.29
C LEU A 1237 44.92 -62.85 -21.68
N THR A 1238 45.90 -62.31 -22.40
CA THR A 1238 47.19 -62.97 -22.67
C THR A 1238 48.31 -62.31 -21.87
N GLU A 1239 49.17 -63.13 -21.29
CA GLU A 1239 50.35 -62.72 -20.53
C GLU A 1239 51.44 -62.18 -21.48
N LEU A 1240 51.88 -60.94 -21.25
CA LEU A 1240 52.98 -60.27 -21.93
C LEU A 1240 54.26 -60.33 -21.06
N PRO A 1241 55.44 -60.00 -21.61
CA PRO A 1241 56.65 -59.80 -20.81
C PRO A 1241 56.42 -58.79 -19.66
N HIS A 1242 57.21 -58.92 -18.59
CA HIS A 1242 57.14 -58.02 -17.41
C HIS A 1242 55.82 -58.06 -16.61
N ASN A 1243 55.09 -59.18 -16.67
CA ASN A 1243 53.88 -59.41 -15.87
C ASN A 1243 52.72 -58.45 -16.22
N GLU A 1244 52.71 -57.98 -17.47
CA GLU A 1244 51.62 -57.21 -18.07
C GLU A 1244 50.67 -58.13 -18.82
N PHE A 1245 49.44 -57.67 -19.04
CA PHE A 1245 48.42 -58.44 -19.73
C PHE A 1245 47.78 -57.62 -20.84
N LYS A 1246 47.34 -58.29 -21.90
CA LYS A 1246 46.59 -57.67 -22.99
C LYS A 1246 45.28 -58.39 -23.21
N ARG A 1247 44.18 -57.64 -23.38
CA ARG A 1247 42.87 -58.24 -23.69
C ARG A 1247 42.87 -58.82 -25.10
N ILE A 1248 42.36 -60.04 -25.22
CA ILE A 1248 41.99 -60.65 -26.49
C ILE A 1248 40.48 -60.49 -26.66
N VAL A 1249 40.05 -59.94 -27.78
CA VAL A 1249 38.63 -59.69 -28.02
C VAL A 1249 37.94 -60.92 -28.58
N SER A 1250 36.74 -61.16 -28.07
CA SER A 1250 35.80 -62.13 -28.57
C SER A 1250 34.69 -61.42 -29.35
N SER A 1251 34.13 -62.10 -30.35
CA SER A 1251 32.98 -61.62 -31.13
C SER A 1251 31.66 -61.66 -30.34
N CYS A 1252 31.64 -62.31 -29.16
CA CYS A 1252 30.55 -62.26 -28.21
C CYS A 1252 31.07 -61.99 -26.78
N LEU A 1253 30.19 -61.61 -25.86
CA LEU A 1253 30.56 -61.55 -24.44
C LEU A 1253 30.84 -62.97 -23.94
N ILE A 1254 31.96 -63.16 -23.25
CA ILE A 1254 32.38 -64.46 -22.74
C ILE A 1254 31.60 -64.76 -21.46
N ASN A 1255 30.51 -65.51 -21.56
CA ASN A 1255 29.71 -65.92 -20.41
C ASN A 1255 30.34 -67.14 -19.72
N ALA A 1256 30.99 -66.90 -18.57
CA ALA A 1256 31.67 -67.92 -17.80
C ALA A 1256 30.78 -68.42 -16.64
N CYS A 1257 30.62 -69.74 -16.53
CA CYS A 1257 29.85 -70.39 -15.48
C CYS A 1257 30.78 -71.06 -14.45
N PRO A 1258 30.75 -70.67 -13.17
CA PRO A 1258 31.48 -71.36 -12.11
C PRO A 1258 31.10 -72.85 -11.99
N ALA A 1259 32.06 -73.70 -11.65
CA ALA A 1259 31.82 -75.13 -11.38
C ALA A 1259 31.25 -75.40 -9.96
N GLY A 1260 30.95 -74.34 -9.18
CA GLY A 1260 30.48 -74.37 -7.78
C GLY A 1260 31.47 -73.74 -6.79
N SER A 1261 31.07 -73.57 -5.52
CA SER A 1261 31.86 -72.95 -4.44
C SER A 1261 33.31 -73.47 -4.31
N ALA A 1262 33.51 -74.79 -4.40
CA ALA A 1262 34.86 -75.39 -4.33
C ALA A 1262 35.73 -75.08 -5.57
N GLY A 1263 35.12 -74.77 -6.71
CA GLY A 1263 35.81 -74.28 -7.91
C GLY A 1263 36.28 -72.84 -7.75
N ILE A 1264 35.40 -71.98 -7.23
CA ILE A 1264 35.69 -70.56 -6.96
C ILE A 1264 36.86 -70.43 -5.98
N LEU A 1265 36.83 -71.18 -4.88
CA LEU A 1265 37.89 -71.18 -3.86
C LEU A 1265 39.27 -71.65 -4.34
N ARG A 1266 39.35 -72.29 -5.52
CA ARG A 1266 40.61 -72.70 -6.17
C ARG A 1266 41.11 -71.68 -7.19
N SER A 1267 40.38 -70.59 -7.41
CA SER A 1267 40.75 -69.52 -8.33
C SER A 1267 41.73 -68.57 -7.66
N GLY A 1268 42.60 -67.93 -8.45
CA GLY A 1268 43.48 -66.89 -7.94
C GLY A 1268 42.71 -65.61 -7.66
N VAL A 1269 43.16 -64.80 -6.71
CA VAL A 1269 42.66 -63.44 -6.49
C VAL A 1269 43.85 -62.51 -6.45
N GLY A 1270 43.78 -61.41 -7.19
CA GLY A 1270 44.88 -60.46 -7.27
C GLY A 1270 44.59 -59.28 -8.17
N THR A 1271 45.61 -58.46 -8.36
CA THR A 1271 45.57 -57.27 -9.20
C THR A 1271 46.48 -57.48 -10.40
N LEU A 1272 45.95 -57.26 -11.61
CA LEU A 1272 46.69 -57.37 -12.85
C LEU A 1272 46.93 -56.00 -13.45
N THR A 1273 48.07 -55.81 -14.12
CA THR A 1273 48.32 -54.62 -14.93
C THR A 1273 47.99 -54.97 -16.38
N VAL A 1274 46.91 -54.39 -16.90
CA VAL A 1274 46.49 -54.56 -18.30
C VAL A 1274 46.92 -53.33 -19.10
N VAL A 1275 47.37 -53.54 -20.34
CA VAL A 1275 47.88 -52.50 -21.26
C VAL A 1275 47.16 -52.51 -22.60
#